data_AF-A0A9Q0RJV4-F1
#
_entry.id   AF-A0A9Q0RJV4-F1
#
_cell.length_a   1.000
_cell.length_b   1.000
_cell.length_c   1.000
_cell.angle_alpha   90.00
_cell.angle_beta   90.00
_cell.angle_gamma   90.00
#
_symmetry.space_group_name_H-M   'P 1'
#
loop_
_entity.id
_entity.type
_entity.pdbx_description
1 polymer ?
#
loop_
_entity_poly.entity_id
_entity_poly.type
_entity_poly.pdbx_seq_one_letter_code
_entity_poly.pdbx_strand_id
1 'polypeptide(L)'
;MNYQHLEFALWFTVTIFLFSSENGEASFRFFKSLWSSTSTPSPQLSAISIESSTMSNPILLPSGNMDSVSYTLIRQPNSSSNGNDNNINRTEFERFNISNGTMMNWNQIHKQPLEELENEDSNELNVTLPPAIHESNGNVSTYFGANDNNKPLMEVDETESEKPFEVLIQNDRTMAHLKFDESGKDLVLCQLFDLEKEESAVTSVPMKTGLRPPLTADYKTMLEAVRRCTDLARKQLHQSGSLPSKVISLNETLTNTSSFNSSTMNETDNVPIGGLPPTPTTINTNTSNANGVRNTLWDNSSFISLWKGIIPGTKWCGLGDSAIDYNDLGTRPDIDLCCRAHDHCPIRLKAFRVGYGLMNLSFYTKSHCDCDEDFYKCLKQSPNNYASVLGNFYFNVLKVQCLKHESGLVCVKKRKTTNRNEECAQYELSGPTKLKLVPFEYNFSDSTTDKSAAAMCVHVGSLKDPWEKQGLAHLLEHVLFLQSNKYTEDNFLKSYITKHGGTTNASTSLTETIYYFDVGTSFLNDALDRFSSTFISPSFPKDKIKRELDSIQNEFESKCNDDILRCERIRKCVGNSKHVYAKFDYGNKSTLANDDQLYKCLLEFYNEYYSSDNMGLAILGKESLDQLETMVVPMFEKIINKKVTIPLIRDHPYGDEYCRKLMKIVPFGETRKLVMFFPLPCSITSNSIDYLCGMLSHEEPNGLIAELKARGLCTSISARSPYYHGFGFFDIEVDLTQGVTANDQIITMVFQYIQMLKISMERCVLGRSFPEFVSEDIHKLLNHLTPKHLNIQVMSPIYKSEMNKFMVEPIFNIHYSVESISDNMLDQWTQVGIEERFRLPLENVFIPKSFSLKTESNNETNPILLSNKNGIRFWFMRDKQYNIPKAFYGFFFQRLVGISYNLNVCKFGLELIVSGYNDKLDEYALTLIKELLNFKVNSSRFEILRDIQRNQLKGFSAWPLKNMLIFYLEELITPNSWSYDSMLNIYDELKLDSICQLINQVIHNSLIEIFAHGNITKEESISLNEKVAKLLEQHRSPHLLNSFEVFDCNRDTQLDCNLIYEFNAISSESENNGFLLYYQVGPEELELRARLELFYQLIYYPFFNQIRSTEQLAYTTFLSFKYTWSGTLGLYILLQSSYELEYIEARIESFIQSVETILSNMSNEAFERAKKSLCSRLLESPKKLNWKSNRLWSEITSGQYLFDRDEKLVSYVKSIDNVQVILHFYKEYFQNGGKNCRKLVINIKGGKRNNSTLKQTNNSEQNSVIVGYIRFTFNNCL
;
A
#
# COMPACT_ATOMS: atom_id res chain seq x y z
N MET A 1 48.92 -3.19 -3.88
CA MET A 1 49.32 -4.62 -4.05
C MET A 1 49.52 -5.26 -2.69
N ASN A 2 48.87 -6.38 -2.37
CA ASN A 2 49.19 -7.79 -2.71
C ASN A 2 50.24 -8.36 -1.76
N TYR A 3 49.93 -9.35 -0.91
CA TYR A 3 49.69 -10.78 -1.26
C TYR A 3 50.89 -11.45 -1.92
N GLN A 4 51.51 -12.41 -1.22
CA GLN A 4 51.49 -13.87 -1.47
C GLN A 4 52.45 -14.49 -0.43
N HIS A 5 51.95 -15.28 0.55
CA HIS A 5 51.65 -16.72 0.55
C HIS A 5 52.78 -17.59 1.16
N LEU A 6 52.35 -18.58 1.97
CA LEU A 6 52.80 -19.98 2.12
C LEU A 6 54.23 -20.37 1.67
N GLU A 7 54.98 -21.22 2.37
CA GLU A 7 54.75 -22.05 3.59
C GLU A 7 56.08 -22.72 3.99
N PHE A 8 56.33 -23.08 5.28
CA PHE A 8 56.99 -24.33 5.76
C PHE A 8 57.47 -24.34 7.25
N ALA A 9 57.72 -25.56 7.76
CA ALA A 9 58.74 -25.96 8.77
C ALA A 9 58.57 -25.69 10.30
N LEU A 10 57.85 -26.61 10.96
CA LEU A 10 58.28 -27.55 12.04
C LEU A 10 59.19 -27.14 13.24
N TRP A 11 58.78 -27.69 14.40
CA TRP A 11 59.54 -28.10 15.62
C TRP A 11 60.05 -26.99 16.57
N PHE A 12 59.55 -26.90 17.81
CA PHE A 12 59.90 -27.69 19.04
C PHE A 12 61.33 -27.40 19.57
N THR A 13 61.58 -27.21 20.87
CA THR A 13 61.04 -28.00 22.01
C THR A 13 61.22 -27.28 23.38
N VAL A 14 60.35 -27.58 24.38
CA VAL A 14 60.66 -27.70 25.85
C VAL A 14 61.10 -26.42 26.63
N THR A 15 60.66 -26.12 27.88
CA THR A 15 59.71 -26.68 28.89
C THR A 15 59.07 -25.50 29.67
N ILE A 16 57.85 -25.55 30.24
CA ILE A 16 57.44 -26.03 31.60
C ILE A 16 55.91 -25.73 31.68
N PHE A 17 54.96 -26.56 32.20
CA PHE A 17 54.99 -27.98 32.57
C PHE A 17 53.66 -28.71 32.21
N LEU A 18 52.86 -29.24 33.15
CA LEU A 18 52.11 -30.48 32.89
C LEU A 18 50.84 -30.80 33.73
N PHE A 19 50.01 -31.65 33.11
CA PHE A 19 49.06 -32.67 33.64
C PHE A 19 47.68 -32.31 34.24
N SER A 20 46.81 -33.31 34.09
CA SER A 20 45.40 -33.44 34.47
C SER A 20 45.21 -34.69 35.35
N SER A 21 44.09 -34.81 36.09
CA SER A 21 43.31 -36.06 36.18
C SER A 21 41.95 -35.91 36.91
N GLU A 22 41.05 -36.87 36.61
CA GLU A 22 40.10 -37.56 37.50
C GLU A 22 38.88 -36.90 38.18
N ASN A 23 37.73 -37.55 37.93
CA ASN A 23 36.69 -38.06 38.85
C ASN A 23 36.67 -37.59 40.33
N GLY A 24 35.45 -37.33 40.85
CA GLY A 24 35.19 -37.34 42.29
C GLY A 24 33.72 -37.13 42.66
N GLU A 25 33.12 -38.09 43.37
CA GLU A 25 31.83 -37.91 44.05
C GLU A 25 32.00 -37.30 45.45
N ALA A 26 31.02 -36.48 45.84
CA ALA A 26 30.44 -36.34 47.19
C ALA A 26 31.29 -35.96 48.44
N SER A 27 30.65 -35.09 49.25
CA SER A 27 30.57 -35.12 50.73
C SER A 27 31.33 -34.12 51.63
N PHE A 28 30.52 -33.43 52.44
CA PHE A 28 30.73 -33.02 53.85
C PHE A 28 31.64 -31.80 54.14
N ARG A 29 31.13 -30.71 54.77
CA ARG A 29 30.74 -30.48 56.20
C ARG A 29 31.95 -30.25 57.13
N PHE A 30 31.87 -29.51 58.25
CA PHE A 30 30.78 -28.68 58.85
C PHE A 30 31.22 -27.17 58.82
N PHE A 31 30.90 -26.18 59.69
CA PHE A 31 30.12 -25.98 60.96
C PHE A 31 29.90 -24.43 61.13
N LYS A 32 29.10 -23.81 62.02
CA LYS A 32 28.16 -24.20 63.10
C LYS A 32 27.25 -22.99 63.45
N SER A 33 26.26 -23.17 64.33
CA SER A 33 25.67 -22.16 65.24
C SER A 33 24.55 -21.26 64.67
N LEU A 34 23.30 -21.24 65.20
CA LEU A 34 22.66 -22.13 66.20
C LEU A 34 21.10 -22.02 66.10
N TRP A 35 20.38 -23.13 66.30
CA TRP A 35 18.96 -23.25 66.77
C TRP A 35 17.82 -22.56 65.95
N SER A 36 16.79 -23.26 65.44
CA SER A 36 15.64 -23.97 66.08
C SER A 36 14.51 -23.02 66.56
N SER A 37 13.20 -23.35 66.54
CA SER A 37 12.49 -24.63 66.27
C SER A 37 11.06 -24.45 65.70
N THR A 38 10.48 -25.55 65.22
CA THR A 38 9.09 -25.79 64.78
C THR A 38 7.95 -25.28 65.69
N SER A 39 6.78 -24.94 65.11
CA SER A 39 5.47 -25.53 65.49
C SER A 39 4.29 -25.05 64.60
N THR A 40 3.26 -25.89 64.45
CA THR A 40 1.89 -25.49 64.08
C THR A 40 1.08 -25.21 65.36
N PRO A 41 -0.06 -24.50 65.28
CA PRO A 41 -1.31 -25.23 65.49
C PRO A 41 -2.53 -24.70 64.72
N SER A 42 -3.57 -25.53 64.65
CA SER A 42 -4.97 -25.09 64.64
C SER A 42 -5.62 -25.45 65.98
N PRO A 43 -6.62 -24.66 66.41
CA PRO A 43 -7.82 -25.30 66.97
C PRO A 43 -9.12 -24.64 66.49
N GLN A 44 -10.26 -25.19 66.92
CA GLN A 44 -11.60 -24.84 66.44
C GLN A 44 -12.42 -24.07 67.49
N LEU A 45 -13.47 -23.40 66.98
CA LEU A 45 -14.83 -23.29 67.55
C LEU A 45 -15.13 -22.49 68.84
N SER A 46 -16.31 -21.86 68.76
CA SER A 46 -17.25 -21.48 69.84
C SER A 46 -16.91 -20.28 70.73
N ALA A 47 -17.88 -19.47 71.19
CA ALA A 47 -19.27 -19.21 70.74
C ALA A 47 -19.83 -17.99 71.52
N ILE A 48 -21.14 -17.69 71.35
CA ILE A 48 -22.03 -16.92 72.26
C ILE A 48 -21.86 -15.38 72.22
N SER A 49 -22.91 -14.55 72.11
CA SER A 49 -24.33 -14.74 71.71
C SER A 49 -25.08 -13.38 71.65
N ILE A 50 -26.37 -13.40 71.23
CA ILE A 50 -27.45 -12.40 71.53
C ILE A 50 -27.31 -11.05 70.80
N GLU A 51 -28.33 -10.48 70.12
CA GLU A 51 -29.66 -10.88 69.58
C GLU A 51 -30.15 -9.70 68.67
N SER A 52 -31.17 -9.72 67.81
CA SER A 52 -31.94 -10.74 67.04
C SER A 52 -32.54 -9.96 65.82
N SER A 53 -33.79 -9.87 65.34
CA SER A 53 -35.12 -10.56 65.35
C SER A 53 -35.99 -9.78 64.32
N THR A 54 -37.01 -10.25 63.60
CA THR A 54 -37.55 -11.54 63.08
C THR A 54 -38.57 -11.16 61.98
N MET A 55 -39.07 -11.99 61.07
CA MET A 55 -38.90 -13.44 60.83
C MET A 55 -38.47 -13.67 59.35
N SER A 56 -39.03 -14.47 58.43
CA SER A 56 -40.17 -15.42 58.35
C SER A 56 -39.84 -16.60 57.41
N ASN A 57 -40.84 -17.24 56.78
CA ASN A 57 -40.72 -18.37 55.82
C ASN A 57 -42.07 -18.48 55.02
N PRO A 58 -42.32 -19.37 54.01
CA PRO A 58 -41.95 -20.80 54.00
C PRO A 58 -41.72 -21.57 52.64
N ILE A 59 -41.02 -22.73 52.70
CA ILE A 59 -41.34 -24.05 52.02
C ILE A 59 -41.18 -24.16 50.46
N LEU A 60 -40.68 -25.23 49.80
CA LEU A 60 -40.22 -26.62 50.14
C LEU A 60 -39.18 -27.16 49.10
N LEU A 61 -38.61 -28.37 49.31
CA LEU A 61 -37.73 -29.17 48.40
C LEU A 61 -38.33 -30.57 48.13
N PRO A 62 -38.02 -31.25 47.00
CA PRO A 62 -37.01 -32.34 46.97
C PRO A 62 -36.18 -32.39 45.64
N SER A 63 -34.87 -32.63 45.58
CA SER A 63 -34.02 -33.78 45.97
C SER A 63 -34.20 -35.08 45.14
N GLY A 64 -33.18 -35.47 44.37
CA GLY A 64 -33.09 -36.73 43.62
C GLY A 64 -31.63 -37.16 43.40
N ASN A 65 -31.35 -38.47 43.48
CA ASN A 65 -30.02 -39.04 43.68
C ASN A 65 -29.15 -39.19 42.40
N MET A 66 -27.86 -39.48 42.64
CA MET A 66 -27.00 -40.52 42.04
C MET A 66 -27.53 -41.22 40.76
N ASP A 67 -26.70 -41.53 39.76
CA ASP A 67 -25.50 -42.37 39.97
C ASP A 67 -24.42 -42.26 38.88
N SER A 68 -23.26 -42.85 39.15
CA SER A 68 -22.21 -43.11 38.14
C SER A 68 -22.47 -44.44 37.41
N VAL A 69 -22.02 -44.58 36.15
CA VAL A 69 -21.37 -45.79 35.60
C VAL A 69 -20.89 -45.57 34.15
N SER A 70 -19.70 -46.08 33.84
CA SER A 70 -19.11 -46.17 32.49
C SER A 70 -19.63 -47.38 31.70
N TYR A 71 -19.52 -47.42 30.35
CA TYR A 71 -18.87 -48.54 29.62
C TYR A 71 -18.87 -48.36 28.08
N THR A 72 -17.69 -48.03 27.54
CA THR A 72 -16.95 -48.76 26.49
C THR A 72 -17.68 -49.53 25.36
N LEU A 73 -17.41 -49.13 24.11
CA LEU A 73 -17.36 -49.89 22.83
C LEU A 73 -18.54 -50.79 22.40
N ILE A 74 -18.87 -50.72 21.10
CA ILE A 74 -18.63 -51.81 20.12
C ILE A 74 -18.81 -51.30 18.67
N ARG A 75 -17.93 -51.74 17.76
CA ARG A 75 -18.13 -51.72 16.30
C ARG A 75 -18.44 -53.16 15.85
N GLN A 76 -19.33 -53.35 14.87
CA GLN A 76 -19.20 -54.27 13.72
C GLN A 76 -20.40 -54.04 12.75
N PRO A 77 -20.33 -54.42 11.45
CA PRO A 77 -21.21 -53.92 10.39
C PRO A 77 -22.15 -54.97 9.78
N ASN A 78 -23.05 -54.54 8.87
CA ASN A 78 -23.66 -55.25 7.72
C ASN A 78 -24.87 -54.44 7.20
N SER A 79 -25.41 -54.57 5.98
CA SER A 79 -24.94 -55.20 4.72
C SER A 79 -25.81 -54.70 3.54
N SER A 80 -25.38 -54.91 2.29
CA SER A 80 -26.09 -54.52 1.06
C SER A 80 -27.28 -55.42 0.67
N SER A 81 -28.32 -54.85 0.03
CA SER A 81 -29.24 -55.59 -0.85
C SER A 81 -29.90 -54.68 -1.91
N ASN A 82 -29.98 -55.17 -3.15
CA ASN A 82 -30.63 -54.49 -4.28
C ASN A 82 -32.16 -54.65 -4.27
N GLY A 83 -32.89 -53.80 -5.01
CA GLY A 83 -34.29 -54.02 -5.35
C GLY A 83 -34.87 -52.94 -6.27
N ASN A 84 -35.06 -53.25 -7.55
CA ASN A 84 -35.89 -52.43 -8.44
C ASN A 84 -37.38 -52.72 -8.17
N ASP A 85 -38.25 -51.72 -8.36
CA ASP A 85 -39.38 -51.91 -9.29
C ASP A 85 -39.97 -50.56 -9.74
N ASN A 86 -40.32 -50.47 -11.02
CA ASN A 86 -41.06 -49.36 -11.63
C ASN A 86 -42.48 -49.83 -11.91
N ASN A 87 -43.54 -49.10 -11.48
CA ASN A 87 -44.75 -48.94 -12.31
C ASN A 87 -45.85 -47.99 -11.77
N ILE A 88 -46.71 -47.59 -12.72
CA ILE A 88 -48.10 -47.06 -12.57
C ILE A 88 -48.28 -45.62 -12.03
N ASN A 89 -48.73 -44.75 -12.93
CA ASN A 89 -49.45 -43.49 -12.61
C ASN A 89 -50.89 -43.78 -12.16
N ARG A 90 -51.40 -43.09 -11.12
CA ARG A 90 -52.80 -42.62 -11.07
C ARG A 90 -53.09 -41.59 -9.95
N THR A 91 -53.42 -40.37 -10.38
CA THR A 91 -54.59 -39.53 -10.02
C THR A 91 -55.12 -39.41 -8.58
N GLU A 92 -55.63 -38.19 -8.31
CA GLU A 92 -56.61 -37.80 -7.28
C GLU A 92 -56.13 -37.67 -5.81
N PHE A 93 -56.04 -36.40 -5.35
CA PHE A 93 -57.12 -35.86 -4.51
C PHE A 93 -57.24 -34.34 -4.66
N GLU A 94 -58.41 -33.88 -5.11
CA GLU A 94 -58.85 -32.47 -5.03
C GLU A 94 -60.01 -32.32 -4.04
N ARG A 95 -60.24 -31.08 -3.60
CA ARG A 95 -61.47 -30.42 -3.07
C ARG A 95 -61.31 -29.86 -1.66
N PHE A 96 -61.57 -28.58 -1.37
CA PHE A 96 -62.65 -27.60 -1.72
C PHE A 96 -63.84 -27.57 -0.75
N ASN A 97 -63.94 -26.46 0.00
CA ASN A 97 -65.13 -25.62 0.26
C ASN A 97 -64.62 -24.37 1.03
N ILE A 98 -64.95 -23.10 0.76
CA ILE A 98 -66.17 -22.40 0.28
C ILE A 98 -67.23 -22.21 1.39
N SER A 99 -67.42 -20.96 1.86
CA SER A 99 -68.69 -20.21 1.73
C SER A 99 -68.73 -18.87 2.53
N ASN A 100 -69.28 -17.82 1.89
CA ASN A 100 -70.08 -16.70 2.43
C ASN A 100 -69.47 -15.76 3.53
N GLY A 101 -69.97 -14.53 3.76
CA GLY A 101 -71.05 -13.76 3.11
C GLY A 101 -71.16 -12.32 3.65
N THR A 102 -71.87 -11.45 2.94
CA THR A 102 -71.95 -9.98 3.14
C THR A 102 -72.88 -9.48 4.27
N MET A 103 -72.63 -8.27 4.80
CA MET A 103 -73.68 -7.34 5.30
C MET A 103 -73.21 -5.86 5.30
N MET A 104 -74.14 -4.90 5.49
CA MET A 104 -73.97 -3.46 5.15
C MET A 104 -74.24 -2.47 6.31
N ASN A 105 -73.53 -1.33 6.33
CA ASN A 105 -74.02 0.08 6.42
C ASN A 105 -72.80 1.03 6.58
N TRP A 106 -72.65 2.27 6.06
CA TRP A 106 -73.45 3.40 5.53
C TRP A 106 -73.53 4.65 6.44
N ASN A 107 -73.47 5.83 5.78
CA ASN A 107 -73.32 7.22 6.28
C ASN A 107 -71.88 7.70 6.56
N GLN A 108 -71.44 8.92 6.21
CA GLN A 108 -71.95 10.05 5.38
C GLN A 108 -70.75 11.01 5.11
N ILE A 109 -70.64 11.87 4.08
CA ILE A 109 -71.24 11.98 2.73
C ILE A 109 -70.51 13.08 1.91
N HIS A 110 -70.50 12.99 0.56
CA HIS A 110 -70.09 14.03 -0.42
C HIS A 110 -68.60 14.47 -0.44
N LYS A 111 -68.03 15.01 -1.54
CA LYS A 111 -68.60 15.43 -2.84
C LYS A 111 -67.62 15.21 -4.02
N GLN A 112 -68.16 14.90 -5.19
CA GLN A 112 -67.55 14.95 -6.54
C GLN A 112 -68.08 16.24 -7.24
N PRO A 113 -67.95 16.49 -8.57
CA PRO A 113 -67.16 15.86 -9.65
C PRO A 113 -66.40 16.88 -10.56
N LEU A 114 -66.18 16.49 -11.84
CA LEU A 114 -65.85 17.28 -13.04
C LEU A 114 -64.35 17.56 -13.24
N GLU A 115 -63.72 17.45 -14.42
CA GLU A 115 -63.91 16.88 -15.79
C GLU A 115 -62.77 17.56 -16.64
N GLU A 116 -62.41 17.25 -17.89
CA GLU A 116 -62.97 16.43 -18.97
C GLU A 116 -61.82 15.97 -19.93
N LEU A 117 -62.06 14.91 -20.73
CA LEU A 117 -61.78 14.71 -22.20
C LEU A 117 -60.62 15.47 -22.94
N GLU A 118 -59.99 15.00 -24.04
CA GLU A 118 -59.82 13.68 -24.71
C GLU A 118 -58.86 13.86 -25.93
N ASN A 119 -58.40 12.77 -26.60
CA ASN A 119 -57.98 12.70 -28.03
C ASN A 119 -56.76 13.53 -28.52
N GLU A 120 -56.12 13.33 -29.69
CA GLU A 120 -55.94 12.16 -30.61
C GLU A 120 -54.70 12.40 -31.54
N ASP A 121 -54.25 11.34 -32.23
CA ASP A 121 -53.66 11.28 -33.58
C ASP A 121 -52.50 12.19 -34.09
N SER A 122 -51.34 11.53 -34.22
CA SER A 122 -50.73 11.17 -35.53
C SER A 122 -49.66 12.02 -36.25
N ASN A 123 -48.80 11.28 -36.97
CA ASN A 123 -48.18 11.52 -38.29
C ASN A 123 -47.15 12.64 -38.56
N GLU A 124 -45.91 12.16 -38.77
CA GLU A 124 -45.09 12.30 -39.99
C GLU A 124 -44.43 13.64 -40.45
N LEU A 125 -43.10 13.56 -40.49
CA LEU A 125 -42.20 13.87 -41.62
C LEU A 125 -41.68 15.29 -41.94
N ASN A 126 -40.37 15.29 -42.23
CA ASN A 126 -39.61 16.12 -43.17
C ASN A 126 -39.20 17.58 -42.84
N VAL A 127 -37.97 17.69 -42.30
CA VAL A 127 -36.80 18.27 -42.99
C VAL A 127 -36.97 19.60 -43.75
N THR A 128 -36.28 20.65 -43.29
CA THR A 128 -35.45 21.50 -44.17
C THR A 128 -34.38 22.29 -43.41
N LEU A 129 -33.26 22.58 -44.10
CA LEU A 129 -32.16 23.49 -43.74
C LEU A 129 -31.90 24.41 -44.96
N PRO A 130 -31.01 25.41 -44.87
CA PRO A 130 -31.10 26.68 -44.15
C PRO A 130 -31.24 27.86 -45.17
N PRO A 131 -31.00 29.13 -44.80
CA PRO A 131 -29.64 29.66 -45.01
C PRO A 131 -29.18 30.72 -43.97
N ALA A 132 -27.92 31.16 -44.07
CA ALA A 132 -27.34 32.30 -43.32
C ALA A 132 -27.10 33.51 -44.25
N ILE A 133 -26.84 34.71 -43.72
CA ILE A 133 -26.05 35.79 -44.40
C ILE A 133 -25.62 36.94 -43.44
N HIS A 134 -24.31 37.24 -43.50
CA HIS A 134 -23.50 38.46 -43.21
C HIS A 134 -23.62 39.41 -42.00
N GLU A 135 -22.46 40.04 -41.73
CA GLU A 135 -22.15 41.06 -40.72
C GLU A 135 -22.41 42.52 -41.18
N SER A 136 -22.29 43.50 -40.27
CA SER A 136 -21.59 44.78 -40.53
C SER A 136 -21.38 45.62 -39.26
N ASN A 137 -20.45 46.59 -39.30
CA ASN A 137 -20.00 47.43 -38.17
C ASN A 137 -20.75 48.79 -38.08
N GLY A 138 -20.77 49.47 -36.90
CA GLY A 138 -21.59 50.70 -36.74
C GLY A 138 -21.35 51.67 -35.54
N ASN A 139 -20.11 51.90 -35.10
CA ASN A 139 -19.59 53.11 -34.41
C ASN A 139 -20.48 54.17 -33.66
N VAL A 140 -20.11 54.44 -32.39
CA VAL A 140 -19.70 55.77 -31.80
C VAL A 140 -20.71 56.75 -31.12
N SER A 141 -20.24 57.32 -29.98
CA SER A 141 -20.54 58.64 -29.33
C SER A 141 -21.78 58.81 -28.40
N THR A 142 -21.76 59.61 -27.30
CA THR A 142 -20.66 60.20 -26.45
C THR A 142 -21.17 60.67 -25.07
N TYR A 143 -20.22 61.03 -24.17
CA TYR A 143 -20.33 61.80 -22.89
C TYR A 143 -20.72 60.97 -21.64
N PHE A 144 -20.30 61.28 -20.39
CA PHE A 144 -19.28 62.17 -19.79
C PHE A 144 -18.95 61.62 -18.35
N GLY A 145 -17.94 62.04 -17.58
CA GLY A 145 -16.83 62.99 -17.79
C GLY A 145 -16.13 63.41 -16.46
N ALA A 146 -14.93 63.99 -16.56
CA ALA A 146 -14.20 64.82 -15.57
C ALA A 146 -13.71 64.24 -14.19
N ASN A 147 -12.48 63.71 -14.20
CA ASN A 147 -11.29 64.14 -13.41
C ASN A 147 -11.22 64.20 -11.85
N ASP A 148 -10.25 63.41 -11.34
CA ASP A 148 -9.05 63.82 -10.56
C ASP A 148 -9.00 64.14 -9.04
N ASN A 149 -7.95 63.54 -8.43
CA ASN A 149 -7.04 64.03 -7.37
C ASN A 149 -7.39 64.07 -5.87
N ASN A 150 -6.62 63.24 -5.13
CA ASN A 150 -5.93 63.50 -3.84
C ASN A 150 -6.68 63.72 -2.49
N LYS A 151 -6.14 63.03 -1.47
CA LYS A 151 -6.28 63.25 0.00
C LYS A 151 -5.55 64.55 0.45
N PRO A 152 -5.57 65.05 1.73
CA PRO A 152 -5.93 64.38 3.01
C PRO A 152 -6.62 65.24 4.12
N LEU A 153 -6.74 64.62 5.33
CA LEU A 153 -6.75 65.19 6.73
C LEU A 153 -8.06 65.21 7.56
N MET A 154 -7.98 64.57 8.75
CA MET A 154 -8.48 64.94 10.10
C MET A 154 -10.00 65.22 10.33
N GLU A 155 -10.59 65.07 11.54
CA GLU A 155 -10.06 64.67 12.86
C GLU A 155 -11.07 63.80 13.68
N VAL A 156 -10.91 63.70 15.01
CA VAL A 156 -11.59 62.79 15.97
C VAL A 156 -12.78 63.48 16.66
N ASP A 157 -13.71 62.68 17.20
CA ASP A 157 -14.48 63.06 18.40
C ASP A 157 -14.77 61.82 19.28
N GLU A 158 -14.89 62.01 20.61
CA GLU A 158 -15.08 60.94 21.62
C GLU A 158 -16.24 61.25 22.58
N THR A 159 -16.96 60.23 23.08
CA THR A 159 -17.31 59.98 24.52
C THR A 159 -18.53 59.06 24.70
N GLU A 160 -18.42 58.02 25.56
CA GLU A 160 -19.26 57.87 26.78
C GLU A 160 -18.79 56.72 27.71
N SER A 161 -18.85 56.99 29.01
CA SER A 161 -18.48 56.22 30.23
C SER A 161 -18.19 54.70 30.20
N GLU A 162 -17.10 54.30 30.89
CA GLU A 162 -16.80 52.93 31.34
C GLU A 162 -17.37 52.62 32.75
N LYS A 163 -17.20 51.37 33.23
CA LYS A 163 -17.63 50.88 34.56
C LYS A 163 -16.52 50.06 35.23
N PRO A 164 -16.46 49.97 36.58
CA PRO A 164 -15.50 49.11 37.28
C PRO A 164 -15.69 47.65 36.87
N PHE A 165 -14.60 47.02 36.43
CA PHE A 165 -14.59 45.64 35.96
C PHE A 165 -13.94 44.67 36.96
N GLU A 166 -14.37 43.41 36.92
CA GLU A 166 -13.88 42.34 37.78
C GLU A 166 -13.11 41.32 36.94
N VAL A 167 -12.04 40.76 37.51
CA VAL A 167 -11.16 39.81 36.83
C VAL A 167 -11.12 38.51 37.62
N LEU A 168 -11.47 37.41 36.96
CA LEU A 168 -11.30 36.06 37.48
C LEU A 168 -10.04 35.46 36.85
N ILE A 169 -9.04 35.12 37.67
CA ILE A 169 -7.79 34.50 37.23
C ILE A 169 -7.76 33.07 37.77
N GLN A 170 -7.83 32.08 36.87
CA GLN A 170 -7.76 30.67 37.21
C GLN A 170 -6.43 30.06 36.76
N ASN A 171 -5.87 29.18 37.59
CA ASN A 171 -4.84 28.21 37.23
C ASN A 171 -5.31 26.80 37.61
N ASP A 172 -4.46 25.80 37.35
CA ASP A 172 -4.74 24.36 37.44
C ASP A 172 -5.25 23.86 38.80
N ARG A 173 -5.18 24.67 39.87
CA ARG A 173 -5.72 24.35 41.20
C ARG A 173 -6.49 25.47 41.91
N THR A 174 -6.33 26.72 41.52
CA THR A 174 -6.92 27.86 42.24
C THR A 174 -7.51 28.92 41.32
N MET A 175 -8.59 29.55 41.77
CA MET A 175 -9.21 30.71 41.12
C MET A 175 -9.18 31.91 42.07
N ALA A 176 -8.64 33.03 41.60
CA ALA A 176 -8.64 34.32 42.27
C ALA A 176 -9.70 35.24 41.65
N HIS A 177 -10.58 35.79 42.48
CA HIS A 177 -11.49 36.87 42.10
C HIS A 177 -10.89 38.21 42.56
N LEU A 178 -10.61 39.08 41.60
CA LEU A 178 -9.99 40.38 41.80
C LEU A 178 -10.96 41.48 41.35
N LYS A 179 -11.22 42.45 42.23
CA LYS A 179 -12.02 43.64 41.91
C LYS A 179 -11.18 44.90 42.07
N PHE A 180 -11.09 45.68 41.00
CA PHE A 180 -10.40 46.95 40.99
C PHE A 180 -11.37 48.12 41.22
N ASP A 181 -10.82 49.28 41.53
CA ASP A 181 -11.55 50.52 41.75
C ASP A 181 -12.06 51.12 40.42
N GLU A 182 -12.80 52.23 40.50
CA GLU A 182 -13.35 52.93 39.33
C GLU A 182 -12.26 53.56 38.43
N SER A 183 -11.02 53.71 38.91
CA SER A 183 -9.85 54.12 38.10
C SER A 183 -9.02 52.96 37.54
N GLY A 184 -9.37 51.71 37.87
CA GLY A 184 -8.70 50.49 37.40
C GLY A 184 -7.26 50.31 37.90
N LYS A 185 -6.87 50.95 39.01
CA LYS A 185 -5.48 51.03 39.50
C LYS A 185 -5.28 50.41 40.87
N ASP A 186 -6.25 50.55 41.76
CA ASP A 186 -6.19 50.02 43.12
C ASP A 186 -7.09 48.78 43.25
N LEU A 187 -6.54 47.73 43.87
CA LEU A 187 -7.22 46.46 44.10
C LEU A 187 -8.07 46.53 45.37
N VAL A 188 -9.39 46.54 45.22
CA VAL A 188 -10.37 46.73 46.30
C VAL A 188 -10.83 45.40 46.91
N LEU A 189 -10.81 44.30 46.15
CA LEU A 189 -11.12 42.95 46.65
C LEU A 189 -10.18 41.91 46.04
N CYS A 190 -9.77 40.94 46.87
CA CYS A 190 -9.10 39.71 46.44
C CYS A 190 -9.68 38.53 47.24
N GLN A 191 -10.19 37.51 46.56
CA GLN A 191 -10.65 36.25 47.17
C GLN A 191 -10.08 35.06 46.38
N LEU A 192 -9.75 33.98 47.08
CA LEU A 192 -9.14 32.77 46.51
C LEU A 192 -9.99 31.53 46.81
N PHE A 193 -10.15 30.69 45.79
CA PHE A 193 -10.89 29.44 45.82
C PHE A 193 -10.00 28.29 45.31
N ASP A 194 -10.14 27.09 45.88
CA ASP A 194 -9.38 25.87 45.54
C ASP A 194 -10.30 24.89 44.78
N LEU A 195 -9.78 24.19 43.76
CA LEU A 195 -10.59 23.60 42.67
C LEU A 195 -10.32 22.11 42.38
N GLU A 196 -9.90 21.31 43.34
CA GLU A 196 -9.91 19.84 43.19
C GLU A 196 -11.25 19.20 43.59
N LYS A 197 -12.17 19.04 42.62
CA LYS A 197 -13.13 17.91 42.61
C LYS A 197 -13.88 17.65 41.29
N GLU A 198 -14.20 16.37 41.12
CA GLU A 198 -15.05 15.71 40.10
C GLU A 198 -14.44 15.44 38.71
N GLU A 199 -14.93 14.34 38.10
CA GLU A 199 -14.31 13.60 37.00
C GLU A 199 -15.26 13.54 35.78
N SER A 200 -14.74 13.64 34.55
CA SER A 200 -15.52 13.17 33.38
C SER A 200 -14.67 12.74 32.17
N ALA A 201 -14.88 11.48 31.79
CA ALA A 201 -14.52 10.76 30.56
C ALA A 201 -13.94 11.53 29.34
N VAL A 202 -12.88 10.95 28.76
CA VAL A 202 -12.39 11.23 27.39
C VAL A 202 -12.44 9.93 26.58
N THR A 203 -13.39 9.82 25.65
CA THR A 203 -13.58 8.63 24.79
C THR A 203 -12.72 8.71 23.53
N SER A 204 -11.82 7.75 23.31
CA SER A 204 -10.95 7.68 22.12
C SER A 204 -11.42 6.66 21.09
N VAL A 205 -11.56 7.04 19.82
CA VAL A 205 -12.04 6.17 18.72
C VAL A 205 -10.90 5.77 17.76
N PRO A 206 -10.81 4.50 17.27
CA PRO A 206 -9.63 4.03 16.53
C PRO A 206 -9.72 4.22 15.01
N MET A 207 -8.55 4.37 14.37
CA MET A 207 -8.41 4.40 12.91
C MET A 207 -8.72 3.02 12.27
N LYS A 208 -9.42 3.01 11.13
CA LYS A 208 -9.70 1.80 10.35
C LYS A 208 -8.54 1.41 9.41
N THR A 209 -8.24 0.11 9.34
CA THR A 209 -7.42 -0.51 8.28
C THR A 209 -8.18 -1.64 7.61
N GLY A 210 -8.35 -1.60 6.28
CA GLY A 210 -9.16 -2.56 5.53
C GLY A 210 -8.40 -3.79 5.02
N LEU A 211 -9.11 -4.93 5.03
CA LEU A 211 -8.97 -6.20 4.30
C LEU A 211 -7.71 -6.47 3.43
N ARG A 212 -7.12 -7.66 3.62
CA ARG A 212 -5.92 -8.16 2.92
C ARG A 212 -6.22 -8.65 1.49
N PRO A 213 -5.51 -8.16 0.46
CA PRO A 213 -5.18 -8.93 -0.76
C PRO A 213 -4.00 -9.90 -0.46
N PRO A 214 -3.57 -10.75 -1.43
CA PRO A 214 -2.34 -11.52 -1.29
C PRO A 214 -1.09 -10.64 -1.09
N LEU A 215 -0.03 -11.21 -0.51
CA LEU A 215 1.16 -10.52 -0.01
C LEU A 215 2.09 -10.00 -1.13
N THR A 216 1.77 -8.82 -1.68
CA THR A 216 2.71 -8.00 -2.49
C THR A 216 2.68 -6.52 -2.04
N ALA A 217 2.54 -6.28 -0.73
CA ALA A 217 2.39 -4.95 -0.14
C ALA A 217 3.66 -4.06 -0.19
N ASP A 218 4.68 -4.45 -0.97
CA ASP A 218 5.79 -3.58 -1.36
C ASP A 218 5.45 -2.70 -2.59
N TYR A 219 4.45 -3.10 -3.38
CA TYR A 219 3.93 -2.35 -4.52
C TYR A 219 3.55 -0.90 -4.17
N LYS A 220 2.86 -0.68 -3.05
CA LYS A 220 2.51 0.68 -2.60
C LYS A 220 3.75 1.48 -2.20
N THR A 221 4.76 0.82 -1.63
CA THR A 221 6.08 1.42 -1.34
C THR A 221 6.74 1.91 -2.63
N MET A 222 6.80 1.06 -3.66
CA MET A 222 7.39 1.36 -4.97
C MET A 222 6.69 2.56 -5.63
N LEU A 223 5.36 2.53 -5.70
CA LEU A 223 4.56 3.63 -6.25
C LEU A 223 4.80 4.94 -5.50
N GLU A 224 4.77 4.94 -4.17
CA GLU A 224 4.96 6.15 -3.39
C GLU A 224 6.39 6.69 -3.48
N ALA A 225 7.42 5.84 -3.50
CA ALA A 225 8.82 6.26 -3.67
C ALA A 225 9.06 6.95 -5.02
N VAL A 226 8.53 6.36 -6.10
CA VAL A 226 8.60 6.92 -7.45
C VAL A 226 7.80 8.22 -7.56
N ARG A 227 6.52 8.22 -7.14
CA ARG A 227 5.64 9.40 -7.20
C ARG A 227 6.15 10.60 -6.41
N ARG A 228 6.60 10.40 -5.17
CA ARG A 228 7.16 11.49 -4.33
C ARG A 228 8.36 12.16 -5.00
N CYS A 229 9.13 11.42 -5.81
CA CYS A 229 10.25 11.99 -6.58
C CYS A 229 9.78 12.68 -7.87
N THR A 230 8.77 12.15 -8.56
CA THR A 230 8.06 12.83 -9.65
C THR A 230 7.52 14.20 -9.22
N ASP A 231 6.84 14.28 -8.08
CA ASP A 231 6.31 15.56 -7.56
C ASP A 231 7.40 16.57 -7.19
N LEU A 232 8.55 16.07 -6.75
CA LEU A 232 9.73 16.91 -6.50
C LEU A 232 10.42 17.38 -7.79
N ALA A 233 10.28 16.65 -8.91
CA ALA A 233 10.71 17.11 -10.23
C ALA A 233 9.70 18.11 -10.84
N ARG A 234 8.38 17.87 -10.69
CA ARG A 234 7.32 18.84 -11.02
C ARG A 234 7.61 20.20 -10.36
N LYS A 235 7.94 20.20 -9.05
CA LYS A 235 8.30 21.42 -8.29
C LYS A 235 9.52 22.19 -8.84
N GLN A 236 10.46 21.55 -9.55
CA GLN A 236 11.56 22.27 -10.23
C GLN A 236 11.13 22.93 -11.54
N LEU A 237 10.25 22.30 -12.33
CA LEU A 237 9.69 22.90 -13.55
C LEU A 237 8.83 24.15 -13.27
N HIS A 238 8.21 24.23 -12.09
CA HIS A 238 7.55 25.46 -11.65
C HIS A 238 8.53 26.60 -11.33
N GLN A 239 9.73 26.30 -10.83
CA GLN A 239 10.73 27.31 -10.44
C GLN A 239 11.53 27.88 -11.62
N SER A 240 11.67 27.14 -12.73
CA SER A 240 12.29 27.67 -13.96
C SER A 240 11.38 28.63 -14.76
N GLY A 241 10.12 28.81 -14.35
CA GLY A 241 9.13 29.64 -15.05
C GLY A 241 9.18 31.15 -14.75
N SER A 242 10.02 31.62 -13.82
CA SER A 242 9.97 33.01 -13.34
C SER A 242 11.35 33.68 -13.22
N LEU A 243 11.89 34.15 -14.34
CA LEU A 243 13.01 35.11 -14.38
C LEU A 243 12.75 36.15 -15.48
N PRO A 244 12.40 37.42 -15.14
CA PRO A 244 12.29 38.48 -16.13
C PRO A 244 13.68 38.87 -16.64
N SER A 245 13.78 39.14 -17.93
CA SER A 245 15.03 39.49 -18.60
C SER A 245 15.58 40.85 -18.13
N LYS A 246 16.69 40.82 -17.37
CA LYS A 246 17.56 41.98 -17.14
C LYS A 246 18.94 41.76 -17.76
N VAL A 247 19.11 42.29 -18.97
CA VAL A 247 20.43 42.55 -19.55
C VAL A 247 21.08 43.66 -18.74
N ILE A 248 22.27 43.39 -18.18
CA ILE A 248 23.19 44.43 -17.72
C ILE A 248 24.53 44.14 -18.40
N SER A 249 24.81 44.88 -19.45
CA SER A 249 26.11 44.94 -20.10
C SER A 249 27.03 45.89 -19.34
N LEU A 250 28.31 45.53 -19.21
CA LEU A 250 29.40 46.49 -19.01
C LEU A 250 30.61 46.04 -19.84
N ASN A 251 31.31 47.03 -20.38
CA ASN A 251 32.43 46.89 -21.30
C ASN A 251 33.73 46.49 -20.53
N GLU A 252 34.93 46.33 -21.11
CA GLU A 252 35.45 46.94 -22.34
C GLU A 252 36.67 46.21 -22.94
N THR A 253 36.80 46.32 -24.27
CA THR A 253 38.03 46.25 -25.10
C THR A 253 39.20 45.34 -24.70
N LEU A 254 39.64 44.51 -25.67
CA LEU A 254 40.74 44.96 -26.53
C LEU A 254 40.69 44.30 -27.93
N THR A 255 41.22 45.02 -28.92
CA THR A 255 41.04 44.77 -30.36
C THR A 255 42.25 44.10 -31.01
N ASN A 256 42.08 43.11 -31.88
CA ASN A 256 42.14 43.30 -33.35
C ASN A 256 42.24 42.01 -34.21
N THR A 257 41.67 42.10 -35.43
CA THR A 257 42.05 41.54 -36.75
C THR A 257 43.22 40.52 -36.86
N SER A 258 43.21 39.51 -37.76
CA SER A 258 42.25 39.17 -38.85
C SER A 258 42.62 37.87 -39.60
N SER A 259 41.61 37.11 -40.07
CA SER A 259 41.59 36.28 -41.31
C SER A 259 42.59 35.09 -41.43
N PHE A 260 42.45 34.09 -42.32
CA PHE A 260 41.58 33.88 -43.50
C PHE A 260 41.21 32.39 -43.68
N ASN A 261 40.04 32.13 -44.30
CA ASN A 261 39.46 30.94 -44.95
C ASN A 261 40.09 29.50 -44.92
N SER A 262 39.15 28.54 -44.99
CA SER A 262 39.12 27.22 -45.67
C SER A 262 40.19 26.93 -46.76
N SER A 263 40.55 25.68 -47.10
CA SER A 263 39.61 24.56 -47.38
C SER A 263 40.26 23.16 -47.54
N THR A 264 39.39 22.14 -47.68
CA THR A 264 39.58 20.86 -48.42
C THR A 264 40.52 19.77 -47.86
N MET A 265 40.18 18.52 -48.22
CA MET A 265 40.81 17.26 -47.79
C MET A 265 42.12 16.95 -48.51
N ASN A 266 42.94 16.05 -47.94
CA ASN A 266 43.22 14.75 -48.58
C ASN A 266 43.86 13.73 -47.62
N GLU A 267 43.67 12.46 -47.95
CA GLU A 267 44.38 11.28 -47.44
C GLU A 267 45.79 11.19 -48.14
N THR A 268 46.76 10.30 -47.84
CA THR A 268 46.77 9.01 -47.13
C THR A 268 48.22 8.65 -46.67
N ASP A 269 48.39 7.45 -46.09
CA ASP A 269 49.57 6.55 -46.17
C ASP A 269 50.80 6.64 -45.21
N ASN A 270 50.78 5.72 -44.22
CA ASN A 270 51.75 4.61 -44.01
C ASN A 270 53.14 4.78 -43.32
N VAL A 271 53.23 4.32 -42.04
CA VAL A 271 53.92 3.05 -41.56
C VAL A 271 55.48 2.93 -41.74
N PRO A 272 56.32 2.35 -40.81
CA PRO A 272 56.10 1.76 -39.45
C PRO A 272 57.21 1.99 -38.33
N ILE A 273 57.04 1.32 -37.15
CA ILE A 273 58.03 0.86 -36.09
C ILE A 273 58.53 1.80 -34.95
N GLY A 274 58.31 1.38 -33.67
CA GLY A 274 59.41 1.27 -32.64
C GLY A 274 59.30 1.90 -31.21
N GLY A 275 59.66 1.13 -30.14
CA GLY A 275 60.39 1.64 -28.94
C GLY A 275 59.70 1.80 -27.55
N LEU A 276 60.47 1.63 -26.45
CA LEU A 276 60.17 1.73 -24.96
C LEU A 276 61.53 1.70 -24.16
N PRO A 277 61.70 1.92 -22.80
CA PRO A 277 60.86 2.46 -21.68
C PRO A 277 61.58 3.49 -20.67
N PRO A 278 61.89 3.34 -19.33
CA PRO A 278 61.97 4.49 -18.33
C PRO A 278 63.04 4.48 -17.16
N THR A 279 63.06 5.44 -16.18
CA THR A 279 63.31 5.35 -14.66
C THR A 279 63.29 6.74 -13.87
N PRO A 280 63.17 6.89 -12.50
CA PRO A 280 62.70 8.18 -11.85
C PRO A 280 62.91 8.55 -10.27
N THR A 281 62.75 9.85 -9.86
CA THR A 281 62.42 10.57 -8.52
C THR A 281 62.95 10.16 -7.07
N THR A 282 62.79 10.82 -5.85
CA THR A 282 63.29 12.16 -5.24
C THR A 282 63.62 12.23 -3.66
N ILE A 283 63.03 13.16 -2.82
CA ILE A 283 62.85 13.43 -1.31
C ILE A 283 64.03 13.73 -0.22
N ASN A 284 63.79 14.51 0.92
CA ASN A 284 64.55 14.75 2.26
C ASN A 284 64.93 16.21 2.84
N THR A 285 64.71 16.60 4.15
CA THR A 285 64.79 18.00 4.81
C THR A 285 66.08 18.37 5.65
N ASN A 286 66.21 19.18 6.76
CA ASN A 286 65.36 19.72 7.91
C ASN A 286 65.67 21.19 8.39
N THR A 287 64.87 21.79 9.32
CA THR A 287 64.84 23.24 9.68
C THR A 287 65.93 23.76 10.63
N SER A 288 66.56 24.89 10.31
CA SER A 288 67.19 25.83 11.28
C SER A 288 67.38 27.24 10.66
N ASN A 289 67.91 28.21 11.42
CA ASN A 289 67.82 29.66 11.16
C ASN A 289 68.94 30.29 10.31
N ALA A 290 68.53 31.25 9.47
CA ALA A 290 69.21 32.51 9.10
C ALA A 290 70.54 32.53 8.29
N ASN A 291 70.60 33.54 7.40
CA ASN A 291 71.77 34.13 6.73
C ASN A 291 72.55 33.31 5.69
N GLY A 292 73.08 34.05 4.69
CA GLY A 292 74.28 33.66 3.94
C GLY A 292 74.09 32.78 2.71
N VAL A 293 73.91 33.41 1.54
CA VAL A 293 74.08 32.72 0.25
C VAL A 293 75.54 32.24 0.10
N ARG A 294 75.75 30.93 -0.06
CA ARG A 294 76.75 30.40 -1.01
C ARG A 294 76.55 28.92 -1.33
N ASN A 295 76.82 28.60 -2.60
CA ASN A 295 76.75 27.25 -3.16
C ASN A 295 77.87 26.36 -2.62
N THR A 296 77.57 25.09 -2.33
CA THR A 296 78.06 23.89 -3.05
C THR A 296 77.32 22.64 -2.54
N LEU A 297 77.60 21.47 -3.16
CA LEU A 297 77.11 20.10 -2.87
C LEU A 297 76.06 19.53 -3.84
N TRP A 298 76.48 19.34 -5.10
CA TRP A 298 76.12 18.12 -5.84
C TRP A 298 77.40 17.33 -6.07
N ASP A 299 77.49 16.15 -5.45
CA ASP A 299 78.61 15.23 -5.66
C ASP A 299 78.41 14.43 -6.97
N ASN A 300 79.50 13.96 -7.55
CA ASN A 300 79.58 13.45 -8.93
C ASN A 300 78.82 12.13 -9.14
N SER A 301 78.39 11.45 -8.08
CA SER A 301 77.52 10.26 -8.16
C SER A 301 76.11 10.56 -8.69
N SER A 302 75.69 11.83 -8.72
CA SER A 302 74.32 12.21 -9.10
C SER A 302 74.01 12.07 -10.59
N PHE A 303 74.98 12.32 -11.49
CA PHE A 303 74.75 12.41 -12.94
C PHE A 303 74.27 11.11 -13.63
N ILE A 304 74.68 9.93 -13.13
CA ILE A 304 74.31 8.64 -13.73
C ILE A 304 72.83 8.30 -13.46
N SER A 305 72.31 8.72 -12.30
CA SER A 305 70.92 8.45 -11.92
C SER A 305 69.92 9.17 -12.84
N LEU A 306 70.15 10.46 -13.12
CA LEU A 306 69.37 11.29 -14.04
C LEU A 306 69.29 10.78 -15.48
N TRP A 307 70.23 9.94 -15.94
CA TRP A 307 70.23 9.38 -17.30
C TRP A 307 69.32 8.15 -17.46
N LYS A 308 69.09 7.45 -16.35
CA LYS A 308 67.93 6.57 -16.19
C LYS A 308 66.66 7.39 -15.89
N GLY A 309 66.86 8.50 -15.18
CA GLY A 309 65.86 9.44 -14.66
C GLY A 309 65.66 9.34 -13.15
N ILE A 310 66.23 8.31 -12.50
CA ILE A 310 66.20 8.12 -11.04
C ILE A 310 66.75 9.35 -10.35
N ILE A 311 66.07 9.91 -9.33
CA ILE A 311 66.64 11.04 -8.59
C ILE A 311 67.44 10.51 -7.39
N PRO A 312 68.64 11.07 -7.09
CA PRO A 312 69.59 10.52 -6.12
C PRO A 312 69.05 10.15 -4.74
N GLY A 313 69.03 8.85 -4.45
CA GLY A 313 68.84 8.29 -3.11
C GLY A 313 67.61 7.39 -2.95
N THR A 314 66.81 7.23 -4.00
CA THR A 314 65.62 6.34 -4.02
C THR A 314 65.77 5.24 -5.07
N LYS A 315 64.88 4.25 -5.06
CA LYS A 315 64.81 3.14 -6.01
C LYS A 315 63.44 2.94 -6.64
N TRP A 316 62.37 3.41 -6.01
CA TRP A 316 60.99 3.01 -6.30
C TRP A 316 60.14 4.04 -7.04
N CYS A 317 60.57 5.29 -7.11
CA CYS A 317 59.65 6.38 -7.41
C CYS A 317 59.51 6.71 -8.90
N GLY A 318 58.36 6.48 -9.56
CA GLY A 318 57.85 7.36 -10.64
C GLY A 318 57.52 6.72 -12.01
N LEU A 319 58.34 6.94 -13.05
CA LEU A 319 58.30 6.20 -14.34
C LEU A 319 58.56 4.66 -14.19
N GLY A 320 58.51 4.07 -12.99
CA GLY A 320 58.95 2.71 -12.66
C GLY A 320 60.10 2.71 -11.65
N ASP A 321 60.76 1.56 -11.46
CA ASP A 321 61.72 1.36 -10.38
C ASP A 321 63.07 0.77 -10.83
N SER A 322 64.02 0.69 -9.89
CA SER A 322 65.25 -0.09 -9.98
C SER A 322 65.50 -0.91 -8.71
N ALA A 323 64.43 -1.39 -8.07
CA ALA A 323 64.52 -2.21 -6.88
C ALA A 323 64.79 -3.67 -7.27
N ILE A 324 65.59 -4.37 -6.47
CA ILE A 324 65.89 -5.80 -6.71
C ILE A 324 64.72 -6.68 -6.22
N ASP A 325 64.09 -6.30 -5.11
CA ASP A 325 62.88 -6.92 -4.57
C ASP A 325 61.99 -5.87 -3.88
N TYR A 326 60.77 -6.26 -3.46
CA TYR A 326 59.78 -5.36 -2.87
C TYR A 326 60.31 -4.51 -1.70
N ASN A 327 61.25 -5.02 -0.89
CA ASN A 327 61.81 -4.34 0.28
C ASN A 327 63.12 -3.60 -0.01
N ASP A 328 63.61 -3.64 -1.24
CA ASP A 328 64.85 -2.96 -1.64
C ASP A 328 64.63 -1.45 -1.80
N LEU A 329 64.73 -0.72 -0.69
CA LEU A 329 64.66 0.74 -0.64
C LEU A 329 66.04 1.38 -0.87
N GLY A 330 66.06 2.63 -1.32
CA GLY A 330 67.28 3.43 -1.46
C GLY A 330 67.84 3.94 -0.13
N THR A 331 68.80 4.86 -0.20
CA THR A 331 69.41 5.50 0.99
C THR A 331 68.46 6.45 1.72
N ARG A 332 67.22 6.55 1.27
CA ARG A 332 66.18 7.43 1.80
C ARG A 332 64.82 6.69 1.78
N PRO A 333 64.52 5.86 2.80
CA PRO A 333 63.45 4.85 2.71
C PRO A 333 62.03 5.43 2.88
N ASP A 334 61.89 6.54 3.60
CA ASP A 334 60.63 7.26 3.84
C ASP A 334 60.01 7.86 2.56
N ILE A 335 60.78 7.82 1.48
CA ILE A 335 60.46 8.26 0.13
C ILE A 335 59.91 7.11 -0.70
N ASP A 336 60.72 6.06 -0.78
CA ASP A 336 60.44 4.86 -1.55
C ASP A 336 59.18 4.18 -1.03
N LEU A 337 58.87 4.28 0.27
CA LEU A 337 57.58 3.83 0.81
C LEU A 337 56.39 4.51 0.14
N CYS A 338 56.40 5.85 0.00
CA CYS A 338 55.30 6.59 -0.64
C CYS A 338 55.16 6.23 -2.11
N CYS A 339 56.28 6.14 -2.83
CA CYS A 339 56.22 5.90 -4.27
C CYS A 339 56.01 4.43 -4.63
N ARG A 340 56.61 3.49 -3.88
CA ARG A 340 56.31 2.05 -4.01
C ARG A 340 54.81 1.82 -3.83
N ALA A 341 54.16 2.50 -2.87
CA ALA A 341 52.71 2.43 -2.72
C ALA A 341 51.96 2.96 -3.95
N HIS A 342 52.38 4.12 -4.50
CA HIS A 342 51.80 4.71 -5.73
C HIS A 342 51.98 3.84 -6.98
N ASP A 343 53.20 3.36 -7.23
CA ASP A 343 53.50 2.41 -8.30
C ASP A 343 52.68 1.11 -8.16
N HIS A 344 52.37 0.71 -6.92
CA HIS A 344 51.55 -0.46 -6.59
C HIS A 344 50.04 -0.18 -6.49
N CYS A 345 49.57 0.94 -7.06
CA CYS A 345 48.17 1.27 -7.27
C CYS A 345 47.43 0.17 -8.07
N PRO A 346 46.21 -0.26 -7.67
CA PRO A 346 45.47 -1.31 -8.37
C PRO A 346 45.04 -0.96 -9.79
N ILE A 347 44.64 0.30 -10.01
CA ILE A 347 44.18 0.83 -11.31
C ILE A 347 45.27 1.77 -11.84
N ARG A 348 46.01 1.30 -12.85
CA ARG A 348 47.11 2.06 -13.47
C ARG A 348 47.27 1.69 -14.94
N LEU A 349 47.43 2.70 -15.81
CA LEU A 349 47.68 2.52 -17.23
C LEU A 349 49.11 2.96 -17.55
N LYS A 350 49.99 1.98 -17.79
CA LYS A 350 51.41 2.22 -18.11
C LYS A 350 51.57 3.05 -19.40
N ALA A 351 52.72 3.71 -19.54
CA ALA A 351 53.09 4.45 -20.73
C ALA A 351 52.94 3.59 -22.01
N PHE A 352 52.37 4.17 -23.07
CA PHE A 352 52.15 3.52 -24.37
C PHE A 352 51.40 2.17 -24.27
N ARG A 353 50.35 2.13 -23.46
CA ARG A 353 49.43 0.99 -23.33
C ARG A 353 47.97 1.43 -23.44
N VAL A 354 47.12 0.46 -23.80
CA VAL A 354 45.66 0.57 -23.87
C VAL A 354 45.06 -0.21 -22.70
N GLY A 355 44.03 0.33 -22.06
CA GLY A 355 43.33 -0.29 -20.94
C GLY A 355 42.26 0.65 -20.38
N TYR A 356 41.22 0.10 -19.76
CA TYR A 356 40.07 0.87 -19.25
C TYR A 356 39.40 1.76 -20.33
N GLY A 357 39.38 1.30 -21.59
CA GLY A 357 38.88 2.07 -22.75
C GLY A 357 39.79 3.20 -23.24
N LEU A 358 40.91 3.48 -22.56
CA LEU A 358 41.80 4.60 -22.84
C LEU A 358 43.15 4.14 -23.42
N MET A 359 43.79 5.01 -24.20
CA MET A 359 45.17 4.86 -24.68
C MET A 359 46.07 5.88 -24.00
N ASN A 360 47.04 5.43 -23.21
CA ASN A 360 48.00 6.34 -22.57
C ASN A 360 49.14 6.68 -23.54
N LEU A 361 48.99 7.81 -24.24
CA LEU A 361 50.01 8.40 -25.12
C LEU A 361 51.16 9.10 -24.36
N SER A 362 51.09 9.20 -23.02
CA SER A 362 52.15 9.80 -22.21
C SER A 362 53.29 8.81 -21.96
N PHE A 363 54.52 9.34 -21.82
CA PHE A 363 55.72 8.55 -21.50
C PHE A 363 55.80 8.09 -20.03
N TYR A 364 54.76 8.35 -19.24
CA TYR A 364 54.64 8.02 -17.82
C TYR A 364 53.38 7.18 -17.55
N THR A 365 53.39 6.36 -16.49
CA THR A 365 52.19 5.65 -16.01
C THR A 365 51.18 6.65 -15.46
N LYS A 366 49.90 6.47 -15.78
CA LYS A 366 48.77 7.18 -15.14
C LYS A 366 48.12 6.24 -14.12
N SER A 367 48.13 6.61 -12.84
CA SER A 367 47.49 5.85 -11.74
C SER A 367 46.10 6.40 -11.42
N HIS A 368 45.30 5.72 -10.60
CA HIS A 368 43.98 6.25 -10.19
C HIS A 368 44.12 7.54 -9.36
N CYS A 369 43.17 8.47 -9.47
CA CYS A 369 43.24 9.75 -8.77
C CYS A 369 43.33 9.63 -7.25
N ASP A 370 42.74 8.59 -6.65
CA ASP A 370 42.86 8.35 -5.20
C ASP A 370 44.30 7.93 -4.83
N CYS A 371 44.96 7.13 -5.68
CA CYS A 371 46.36 6.76 -5.51
C CYS A 371 47.27 7.99 -5.62
N ASP A 372 46.98 8.89 -6.57
CA ASP A 372 47.68 10.18 -6.72
C ASP A 372 47.44 11.11 -5.51
N GLU A 373 46.22 11.14 -4.95
CA GLU A 373 45.90 11.92 -3.74
C GLU A 373 46.59 11.35 -2.49
N ASP A 374 46.59 10.04 -2.31
CA ASP A 374 47.30 9.37 -1.21
C ASP A 374 48.82 9.47 -1.35
N PHE A 375 49.34 9.46 -2.57
CA PHE A 375 50.72 9.81 -2.86
C PHE A 375 51.01 11.25 -2.44
N TYR A 376 50.21 12.24 -2.86
CA TYR A 376 50.36 13.64 -2.42
C TYR A 376 50.32 13.79 -0.89
N LYS A 377 49.40 13.10 -0.20
CA LYS A 377 49.35 13.06 1.29
C LYS A 377 50.63 12.48 1.88
N CYS A 378 51.10 11.35 1.37
CA CYS A 378 52.31 10.68 1.84
C CYS A 378 53.56 11.56 1.64
N LEU A 379 53.71 12.18 0.47
CA LEU A 379 54.76 13.17 0.20
C LEU A 379 54.70 14.35 1.18
N LYS A 380 53.50 14.84 1.51
CA LYS A 380 53.30 15.98 2.41
C LYS A 380 53.50 15.65 3.90
N GLN A 381 53.35 14.38 4.28
CA GLN A 381 53.62 13.86 5.62
C GLN A 381 55.08 13.43 5.80
N SER A 382 55.73 12.96 4.73
CA SER A 382 57.17 12.70 4.70
C SER A 382 57.89 13.99 5.14
N PRO A 383 58.73 13.95 6.20
CA PRO A 383 59.12 15.16 6.95
C PRO A 383 60.25 15.94 6.25
N ASN A 384 60.19 16.11 4.91
CA ASN A 384 61.38 15.98 4.07
C ASN A 384 61.42 16.86 2.77
N ASN A 385 62.41 17.78 2.59
CA ASN A 385 62.40 18.91 1.63
C ASN A 385 62.23 18.49 0.17
N TYR A 386 63.01 17.52 -0.34
CA TYR A 386 62.80 17.14 -1.75
C TYR A 386 61.42 16.42 -1.96
N ALA A 387 60.57 16.24 -0.93
CA ALA A 387 59.16 15.84 -1.07
C ALA A 387 58.35 16.97 -1.68
N SER A 388 58.59 18.19 -1.21
CA SER A 388 58.06 19.40 -1.84
C SER A 388 58.59 19.53 -3.26
N VAL A 389 59.83 19.12 -3.53
CA VAL A 389 60.38 19.04 -4.90
C VAL A 389 59.70 17.95 -5.74
N LEU A 390 59.44 16.74 -5.20
CA LEU A 390 58.70 15.69 -5.91
C LEU A 390 57.26 16.09 -6.19
N GLY A 391 56.52 16.49 -5.17
CA GLY A 391 55.13 16.92 -5.30
C GLY A 391 55.00 18.09 -6.27
N ASN A 392 55.91 19.07 -6.21
CA ASN A 392 55.94 20.15 -7.19
C ASN A 392 56.29 19.64 -8.60
N PHE A 393 57.26 18.74 -8.76
CA PHE A 393 57.62 18.19 -10.07
C PHE A 393 56.51 17.34 -10.69
N TYR A 394 55.86 16.48 -9.91
CA TYR A 394 54.80 15.57 -10.35
C TYR A 394 53.47 16.30 -10.62
N PHE A 395 52.98 17.05 -9.63
CA PHE A 395 51.66 17.68 -9.69
C PHE A 395 51.65 19.06 -10.35
N ASN A 396 52.72 19.86 -10.21
CA ASN A 396 52.73 21.24 -10.72
C ASN A 396 53.54 21.43 -12.03
N VAL A 397 54.63 20.68 -12.24
CA VAL A 397 55.49 20.79 -13.44
C VAL A 397 55.05 19.81 -14.53
N LEU A 398 55.13 18.50 -14.27
CA LEU A 398 54.67 17.45 -15.20
C LEU A 398 53.15 17.43 -15.35
N LYS A 399 52.43 17.83 -14.30
CA LYS A 399 50.96 17.80 -14.19
C LYS A 399 50.40 16.45 -14.64
N VAL A 400 50.95 15.38 -14.06
CA VAL A 400 50.56 14.00 -14.41
C VAL A 400 49.05 13.84 -14.25
N GLN A 401 48.40 13.45 -15.33
CA GLN A 401 46.95 13.21 -15.33
C GLN A 401 46.68 11.85 -14.71
N CYS A 402 46.01 11.82 -13.56
CA CYS A 402 45.46 10.60 -13.00
C CYS A 402 44.29 10.06 -13.86
N LEU A 403 44.03 8.77 -13.74
CA LEU A 403 42.82 8.12 -14.23
C LEU A 403 41.72 8.33 -13.18
N LYS A 404 40.53 8.71 -13.61
CA LYS A 404 39.33 8.65 -12.77
C LYS A 404 38.29 7.78 -13.47
N HIS A 405 37.56 6.97 -12.71
CA HIS A 405 36.28 6.48 -13.20
C HIS A 405 35.31 7.67 -13.31
N GLU A 406 35.05 8.14 -14.52
CA GLU A 406 33.88 9.01 -14.75
C GLU A 406 32.65 8.13 -14.59
N SER A 407 32.01 8.25 -13.42
CA SER A 407 30.75 7.55 -13.14
C SER A 407 29.72 7.92 -14.21
N GLY A 408 29.00 6.90 -14.68
CA GLY A 408 27.88 7.07 -15.59
C GLY A 408 26.70 7.83 -14.95
N LEU A 409 26.78 8.18 -13.66
CA LEU A 409 25.73 8.79 -12.85
C LEU A 409 26.17 10.14 -12.25
N VAL A 410 25.55 11.22 -12.72
CA VAL A 410 25.72 12.56 -12.14
C VAL A 410 24.72 12.75 -11.01
N CYS A 411 25.18 13.13 -9.81
CA CYS A 411 24.27 13.47 -8.72
C CYS A 411 23.59 14.83 -8.97
N VAL A 412 22.31 14.82 -9.34
CA VAL A 412 21.53 16.04 -9.64
C VAL A 412 20.81 16.62 -8.44
N LYS A 413 20.64 15.83 -7.35
CA LYS A 413 20.02 16.30 -6.12
C LYS A 413 20.61 15.63 -4.89
N LYS A 414 20.92 16.42 -3.86
CA LYS A 414 21.34 15.94 -2.54
C LYS A 414 20.18 15.93 -1.53
N ARG A 415 20.30 15.09 -0.51
CA ARG A 415 19.52 15.10 0.74
C ARG A 415 20.46 15.21 1.94
N LYS A 416 19.94 15.69 3.07
CA LYS A 416 20.59 15.55 4.38
C LYS A 416 19.98 14.37 5.13
N THR A 417 20.81 13.50 5.69
CA THR A 417 20.35 12.41 6.55
C THR A 417 20.04 12.90 7.97
N THR A 418 19.47 12.02 8.79
CA THR A 418 19.33 12.22 10.24
C THR A 418 20.67 12.56 10.92
N ASN A 419 21.76 11.95 10.46
CA ASN A 419 23.12 12.21 10.91
C ASN A 419 23.77 13.47 10.28
N ARG A 420 22.99 14.30 9.58
CA ARG A 420 23.38 15.55 8.88
C ARG A 420 24.38 15.40 7.71
N ASN A 421 24.82 14.19 7.39
CA ASN A 421 25.63 13.93 6.20
C ASN A 421 24.83 14.22 4.91
N GLU A 422 25.51 14.70 3.88
CA GLU A 422 24.91 14.89 2.55
C GLU A 422 25.07 13.64 1.70
N GLU A 423 23.95 13.06 1.29
CA GLU A 423 23.88 11.93 0.36
C GLU A 423 23.23 12.34 -0.94
N CYS A 424 23.47 11.60 -2.02
CA CYS A 424 22.70 11.79 -3.24
C CYS A 424 21.26 11.26 -3.06
N ALA A 425 20.29 12.09 -3.40
CA ALA A 425 18.87 11.76 -3.38
C ALA A 425 18.35 11.32 -4.76
N GLN A 426 19.01 11.73 -5.83
CA GLN A 426 18.64 11.47 -7.21
C GLN A 426 19.87 11.62 -8.12
N TYR A 427 20.10 10.62 -8.95
CA TYR A 427 21.14 10.64 -9.98
C TYR A 427 20.52 10.85 -11.37
N GLU A 428 21.35 11.19 -12.35
CA GLU A 428 21.01 11.32 -13.76
C GLU A 428 22.08 10.61 -14.60
N LEU A 429 21.68 9.85 -15.61
CA LEU A 429 22.64 9.24 -16.53
C LEU A 429 23.42 10.32 -17.29
N SER A 430 24.74 10.21 -17.23
CA SER A 430 25.69 11.07 -17.94
C SER A 430 25.51 11.00 -19.46
N GLY A 431 26.07 11.96 -20.20
CA GLY A 431 25.89 12.04 -21.64
C GLY A 431 24.49 12.53 -22.06
N PRO A 432 23.98 12.09 -23.23
CA PRO A 432 22.77 12.66 -23.85
C PRO A 432 21.46 12.14 -23.25
N THR A 433 21.47 10.98 -22.57
CA THR A 433 20.26 10.24 -22.18
C THR A 433 19.39 10.99 -21.17
N LYS A 434 19.97 11.60 -20.13
CA LYS A 434 19.21 12.38 -19.12
C LYS A 434 18.11 11.62 -18.36
N LEU A 435 18.17 10.29 -18.35
CA LEU A 435 17.33 9.44 -17.52
C LEU A 435 17.67 9.64 -16.04
N LYS A 436 16.65 9.78 -15.19
CA LYS A 436 16.80 10.01 -13.75
C LYS A 436 16.74 8.69 -12.99
N LEU A 437 17.71 8.45 -12.08
CA LEU A 437 17.67 7.31 -11.16
C LEU A 437 17.26 7.75 -9.74
N VAL A 438 16.37 6.97 -9.12
CA VAL A 438 15.70 7.27 -7.85
C VAL A 438 15.83 6.10 -6.86
N PRO A 439 16.23 6.32 -5.59
CA PRO A 439 16.34 5.24 -4.60
C PRO A 439 14.98 4.78 -4.04
N PHE A 440 14.88 3.49 -3.73
CA PHE A 440 13.75 2.84 -3.05
C PHE A 440 13.88 3.02 -1.53
N GLU A 441 12.89 3.62 -0.85
CA GLU A 441 12.94 3.95 0.59
C GLU A 441 14.34 4.41 1.06
N TYR A 442 14.90 5.37 0.32
CA TYR A 442 16.23 5.98 0.50
C TYR A 442 17.45 5.17 0.00
N ASN A 443 17.35 3.87 -0.32
CA ASN A 443 18.47 3.03 -0.79
C ASN A 443 18.30 2.54 -2.24
N PHE A 444 19.43 2.29 -2.94
CA PHE A 444 19.45 1.48 -4.18
C PHE A 444 19.97 0.05 -3.91
N SER A 445 20.83 -0.09 -2.91
CA SER A 445 21.49 -1.33 -2.51
C SER A 445 20.99 -1.76 -1.14
N ASP A 446 20.50 -2.99 -1.05
CA ASP A 446 20.20 -3.70 0.20
C ASP A 446 20.74 -5.13 0.09
N SER A 447 21.93 -5.35 0.65
CA SER A 447 22.55 -6.68 0.73
C SER A 447 21.71 -7.75 1.46
N THR A 448 20.68 -7.33 2.21
CA THR A 448 19.80 -8.20 3.02
C THR A 448 18.44 -8.51 2.38
N THR A 449 18.11 -7.93 1.22
CA THR A 449 16.84 -8.24 0.54
C THR A 449 16.75 -9.71 0.10
N ASP A 450 15.55 -10.24 -0.11
CA ASP A 450 15.38 -11.58 -0.72
C ASP A 450 15.07 -11.50 -2.23
N LYS A 451 14.70 -10.31 -2.69
CA LYS A 451 14.35 -10.00 -4.08
C LYS A 451 14.91 -8.65 -4.49
N SER A 452 15.33 -8.57 -5.74
CA SER A 452 15.62 -7.29 -6.38
C SER A 452 14.37 -6.80 -7.11
N ALA A 453 14.24 -5.49 -7.30
CA ALA A 453 13.06 -4.88 -7.90
C ALA A 453 13.42 -3.67 -8.77
N ALA A 454 12.56 -3.34 -9.73
CA ALA A 454 12.69 -2.11 -10.51
C ALA A 454 11.32 -1.51 -10.86
N ALA A 455 11.28 -0.20 -11.06
CA ALA A 455 10.12 0.54 -11.53
C ALA A 455 10.52 1.67 -12.48
N MET A 456 9.80 1.82 -13.59
CA MET A 456 9.95 2.92 -14.55
C MET A 456 8.64 3.71 -14.58
N CYS A 457 8.71 5.01 -14.29
CA CYS A 457 7.62 5.95 -14.53
C CYS A 457 7.92 6.79 -15.76
N VAL A 458 6.96 6.88 -16.67
CA VAL A 458 6.93 7.85 -17.77
C VAL A 458 5.94 8.93 -17.37
N HIS A 459 6.32 10.20 -17.42
CA HIS A 459 5.45 11.31 -16.98
C HIS A 459 4.44 11.74 -18.05
N VAL A 460 3.83 10.76 -18.72
CA VAL A 460 2.69 10.92 -19.63
C VAL A 460 1.56 9.99 -19.18
N GLY A 461 0.32 10.41 -19.40
CA GLY A 461 -0.88 9.62 -19.11
C GLY A 461 -2.04 10.04 -20.01
N SER A 462 -3.22 9.52 -19.73
CA SER A 462 -4.40 9.60 -20.61
C SER A 462 -4.95 11.02 -20.88
N LEU A 463 -4.55 12.06 -20.13
CA LEU A 463 -4.82 13.46 -20.53
C LEU A 463 -4.23 13.80 -21.92
N LYS A 464 -3.19 13.06 -22.34
CA LYS A 464 -2.54 13.19 -23.66
C LYS A 464 -3.12 12.27 -24.75
N ASP A 465 -4.09 11.41 -24.46
CA ASP A 465 -4.73 10.58 -25.48
C ASP A 465 -5.34 11.44 -26.61
N PRO A 466 -5.28 11.03 -27.89
CA PRO A 466 -6.06 11.67 -28.95
C PRO A 466 -7.55 11.62 -28.63
N TRP A 467 -8.31 12.64 -29.06
CA TRP A 467 -9.77 12.68 -28.82
C TRP A 467 -10.51 11.55 -29.54
N GLU A 468 -9.91 11.06 -30.62
CA GLU A 468 -10.35 9.99 -31.50
C GLU A 468 -9.96 8.60 -30.99
N LYS A 469 -9.04 8.53 -30.00
CA LYS A 469 -8.43 7.30 -29.46
C LYS A 469 -8.29 7.39 -27.94
N GLN A 470 -9.42 7.53 -27.24
CA GLN A 470 -9.41 7.71 -25.77
C GLN A 470 -9.13 6.38 -25.07
N GLY A 471 -8.17 6.37 -24.14
CA GLY A 471 -7.54 5.18 -23.55
C GLY A 471 -6.23 4.74 -24.22
N LEU A 472 -5.66 5.53 -25.15
CA LEU A 472 -4.46 5.13 -25.92
C LEU A 472 -3.23 4.88 -25.03
N ALA A 473 -3.01 5.70 -24.00
CA ALA A 473 -1.94 5.50 -23.02
C ALA A 473 -2.06 4.15 -22.30
N HIS A 474 -3.28 3.75 -21.94
CA HIS A 474 -3.57 2.48 -21.28
C HIS A 474 -3.39 1.28 -22.24
N LEU A 475 -3.76 1.42 -23.51
CA LEU A 475 -3.42 0.41 -24.52
C LEU A 475 -1.90 0.32 -24.73
N LEU A 476 -1.18 1.44 -24.76
CA LEU A 476 0.28 1.43 -24.91
C LEU A 476 0.95 0.71 -23.73
N GLU A 477 0.44 0.86 -22.50
CA GLU A 477 0.86 0.08 -21.33
C GLU A 477 0.83 -1.43 -21.59
N HIS A 478 -0.32 -1.96 -22.03
CA HIS A 478 -0.47 -3.38 -22.39
C HIS A 478 0.51 -3.78 -23.51
N VAL A 479 0.55 -2.99 -24.59
CA VAL A 479 1.31 -3.32 -25.81
C VAL A 479 2.82 -3.39 -25.55
N LEU A 480 3.35 -2.59 -24.62
CA LEU A 480 4.75 -2.61 -24.24
C LEU A 480 5.21 -3.91 -23.53
N PHE A 481 4.30 -4.68 -22.92
CA PHE A 481 4.65 -5.99 -22.33
C PHE A 481 4.70 -7.14 -23.36
N LEU A 482 4.11 -6.97 -24.55
CA LEU A 482 3.88 -8.07 -25.48
C LEU A 482 5.18 -8.66 -26.03
N GLN A 483 6.00 -7.83 -26.68
CA GLN A 483 7.23 -8.20 -27.40
C GLN A 483 8.16 -7.00 -27.59
N SER A 484 9.44 -7.26 -27.80
CA SER A 484 10.42 -6.27 -28.29
C SER A 484 11.32 -6.87 -29.37
N ASN A 485 12.04 -6.03 -30.12
CA ASN A 485 12.91 -6.49 -31.21
C ASN A 485 14.05 -7.42 -30.73
N LYS A 486 14.47 -7.29 -29.47
CA LYS A 486 15.43 -8.21 -28.81
C LYS A 486 14.78 -9.46 -28.21
N TYR A 487 13.51 -9.37 -27.78
CA TYR A 487 12.77 -10.46 -27.15
C TYR A 487 11.41 -10.64 -27.83
N THR A 488 11.38 -11.53 -28.82
CA THR A 488 10.20 -11.82 -29.66
C THR A 488 9.26 -12.87 -29.04
N GLU A 489 9.59 -13.43 -27.88
CA GLU A 489 8.71 -14.34 -27.14
C GLU A 489 7.53 -13.57 -26.48
N ASP A 490 6.35 -14.18 -26.47
CA ASP A 490 5.13 -13.54 -25.95
C ASP A 490 5.22 -13.27 -24.44
N ASN A 491 4.85 -12.06 -24.03
CA ASN A 491 4.89 -11.61 -22.62
C ASN A 491 6.30 -11.76 -22.01
N PHE A 492 7.36 -11.53 -22.81
CA PHE A 492 8.75 -11.88 -22.49
C PHE A 492 9.25 -11.47 -21.09
N LEU A 493 8.86 -10.30 -20.59
CA LEU A 493 9.21 -9.86 -19.24
C LEU A 493 8.45 -10.68 -18.19
N LYS A 494 7.11 -10.70 -18.26
CA LYS A 494 6.24 -11.45 -17.33
C LYS A 494 6.55 -12.94 -17.29
N SER A 495 6.87 -13.53 -18.44
CA SER A 495 7.30 -14.92 -18.56
C SER A 495 8.63 -15.17 -17.83
N TYR A 496 9.63 -14.30 -18.00
CA TYR A 496 10.91 -14.41 -17.29
C TYR A 496 10.74 -14.19 -15.78
N ILE A 497 10.04 -13.13 -15.38
CA ILE A 497 9.83 -12.74 -13.98
C ILE A 497 9.12 -13.86 -13.18
N THR A 498 8.03 -14.41 -13.74
CA THR A 498 7.28 -15.50 -13.08
C THR A 498 8.13 -16.77 -12.90
N LYS A 499 9.01 -17.08 -13.87
CA LYS A 499 9.93 -18.24 -13.80
C LYS A 499 11.04 -18.08 -12.74
N HIS A 500 11.29 -16.86 -12.27
CA HIS A 500 12.38 -16.52 -11.33
C HIS A 500 11.86 -15.96 -9.99
N GLY A 501 10.66 -16.40 -9.57
CA GLY A 501 10.11 -16.13 -8.23
C GLY A 501 9.56 -14.72 -8.03
N GLY A 502 9.34 -13.98 -9.12
CA GLY A 502 8.90 -12.59 -9.10
C GLY A 502 7.51 -12.36 -9.70
N THR A 503 7.06 -11.12 -9.63
CA THR A 503 5.81 -10.60 -10.17
C THR A 503 6.06 -9.31 -10.95
N THR A 504 5.20 -8.99 -11.93
CA THR A 504 5.29 -7.74 -12.69
C THR A 504 3.90 -7.29 -13.11
N ASN A 505 3.70 -5.98 -13.12
CA ASN A 505 2.46 -5.31 -13.50
C ASN A 505 2.77 -3.83 -13.86
N ALA A 506 1.76 -3.07 -14.26
CA ALA A 506 1.87 -1.64 -14.50
C ALA A 506 0.63 -0.89 -13.96
N SER A 507 0.50 0.40 -14.28
CA SER A 507 -0.73 1.20 -14.15
C SER A 507 -0.60 2.55 -14.87
N THR A 508 -1.62 2.92 -15.64
CA THR A 508 -1.79 4.24 -16.28
C THR A 508 -2.73 5.10 -15.45
N SER A 509 -2.47 6.41 -15.46
CA SER A 509 -3.30 7.44 -14.84
C SER A 509 -3.44 8.64 -15.78
N LEU A 510 -4.07 9.72 -15.30
CA LEU A 510 -4.20 10.97 -16.07
C LEU A 510 -2.86 11.59 -16.49
N THR A 511 -1.80 11.44 -15.69
CA THR A 511 -0.52 12.18 -15.85
C THR A 511 0.73 11.32 -15.94
N GLU A 512 0.63 10.02 -15.70
CA GLU A 512 1.78 9.11 -15.58
C GLU A 512 1.36 7.65 -15.82
N THR A 513 2.24 6.90 -16.50
CA THR A 513 2.18 5.44 -16.63
C THR A 513 3.42 4.85 -15.94
N ILE A 514 3.21 3.84 -15.09
CA ILE A 514 4.27 3.24 -14.26
C ILE A 514 4.31 1.73 -14.49
N TYR A 515 5.48 1.20 -14.83
CA TYR A 515 5.77 -0.22 -15.02
C TYR A 515 6.70 -0.72 -13.91
N TYR A 516 6.54 -1.94 -13.40
CA TYR A 516 7.36 -2.43 -12.29
C TYR A 516 7.44 -3.97 -12.21
N PHE A 517 8.49 -4.47 -11.54
CA PHE A 517 8.66 -5.88 -11.19
C PHE A 517 9.45 -6.09 -9.89
N ASP A 518 9.23 -7.24 -9.24
CA ASP A 518 10.15 -7.87 -8.30
C ASP A 518 10.69 -9.19 -8.90
N VAL A 519 11.87 -9.66 -8.49
CA VAL A 519 12.50 -10.90 -8.97
C VAL A 519 13.52 -11.44 -7.96
N GLY A 520 13.76 -12.76 -7.92
CA GLY A 520 14.84 -13.32 -7.09
C GLY A 520 16.21 -12.72 -7.45
N THR A 521 17.01 -12.32 -6.46
CA THR A 521 18.09 -11.33 -6.64
C THR A 521 19.10 -11.69 -7.74
N SER A 522 19.49 -12.97 -7.84
CA SER A 522 20.44 -13.47 -8.85
C SER A 522 20.00 -13.32 -10.31
N PHE A 523 18.76 -12.87 -10.56
CA PHE A 523 18.17 -12.71 -11.88
C PHE A 523 17.89 -11.24 -12.25
N LEU A 524 18.33 -10.28 -11.41
CA LEU A 524 18.11 -8.84 -11.64
C LEU A 524 18.67 -8.36 -12.98
N ASN A 525 19.87 -8.80 -13.37
CA ASN A 525 20.54 -8.36 -14.58
C ASN A 525 19.69 -8.60 -15.84
N ASP A 526 19.27 -9.84 -16.06
CA ASP A 526 18.46 -10.22 -17.23
C ASP A 526 17.06 -9.62 -17.18
N ALA A 527 16.51 -9.43 -15.98
CA ALA A 527 15.23 -8.76 -15.78
C ALA A 527 15.30 -7.28 -16.16
N LEU A 528 16.38 -6.58 -15.79
CA LEU A 528 16.67 -5.21 -16.23
C LEU A 528 16.94 -5.14 -17.74
N ASP A 529 17.65 -6.10 -18.32
CA ASP A 529 17.93 -6.15 -19.76
C ASP A 529 16.62 -6.26 -20.57
N ARG A 530 15.73 -7.17 -20.14
CA ARG A 530 14.36 -7.30 -20.66
C ARG A 530 13.55 -6.03 -20.45
N PHE A 531 13.54 -5.47 -19.24
CA PHE A 531 12.80 -4.26 -18.90
C PHE A 531 13.29 -3.03 -19.66
N SER A 532 14.59 -2.90 -19.93
CA SER A 532 15.12 -1.82 -20.76
C SER A 532 14.65 -1.95 -22.22
N SER A 533 14.62 -3.17 -22.77
CA SER A 533 14.18 -3.45 -24.14
C SER A 533 12.75 -2.96 -24.42
N THR A 534 11.85 -3.03 -23.42
CA THR A 534 10.49 -2.48 -23.46
C THR A 534 10.43 -0.99 -23.81
N PHE A 535 11.40 -0.20 -23.39
CA PHE A 535 11.46 1.27 -23.60
C PHE A 535 12.44 1.70 -24.71
N ILE A 536 13.13 0.74 -25.33
CA ILE A 536 14.11 0.97 -26.39
C ILE A 536 13.56 0.53 -27.75
N SER A 537 12.99 -0.68 -27.83
CA SER A 537 12.59 -1.28 -29.11
C SER A 537 11.37 -2.22 -29.02
N PRO A 538 10.22 -1.78 -28.49
CA PRO A 538 8.98 -2.54 -28.57
C PRO A 538 8.56 -2.76 -30.04
N SER A 539 8.04 -3.95 -30.36
CA SER A 539 7.82 -4.38 -31.76
C SER A 539 6.40 -4.16 -32.30
N PHE A 540 5.47 -3.69 -31.47
CA PHE A 540 4.07 -3.39 -31.82
C PHE A 540 3.36 -4.48 -32.69
N PRO A 541 3.25 -5.74 -32.23
CA PRO A 541 2.63 -6.82 -33.01
C PRO A 541 1.13 -6.59 -33.27
N LYS A 542 0.77 -6.18 -34.51
CA LYS A 542 -0.62 -5.83 -34.92
C LYS A 542 -1.68 -6.88 -34.55
N ASP A 543 -1.37 -8.17 -34.70
CA ASP A 543 -2.28 -9.28 -34.41
C ASP A 543 -2.55 -9.50 -32.91
N LYS A 544 -1.68 -8.94 -32.04
CA LYS A 544 -1.79 -9.00 -30.58
C LYS A 544 -2.33 -7.70 -30.01
N ILE A 545 -2.00 -6.55 -30.62
CA ILE A 545 -2.66 -5.26 -30.33
C ILE A 545 -4.19 -5.42 -30.47
N LYS A 546 -4.66 -6.10 -31.53
CA LYS A 546 -6.09 -6.41 -31.69
C LYS A 546 -6.67 -7.20 -30.50
N ARG A 547 -5.93 -8.19 -30.00
CA ARG A 547 -6.32 -9.05 -28.87
C ARG A 547 -6.29 -8.31 -27.53
N GLU A 548 -5.41 -7.34 -27.34
CA GLU A 548 -5.42 -6.50 -26.12
C GLU A 548 -6.62 -5.54 -26.07
N LEU A 549 -7.30 -5.26 -27.19
CA LEU A 549 -8.60 -4.57 -27.16
C LEU A 549 -9.69 -5.44 -26.51
N ASP A 550 -9.60 -6.77 -26.61
CA ASP A 550 -10.44 -7.69 -25.86
C ASP A 550 -10.10 -7.67 -24.36
N SER A 551 -8.80 -7.62 -24.01
CA SER A 551 -8.35 -7.44 -22.63
C SER A 551 -8.90 -6.16 -21.98
N ILE A 552 -8.78 -5.01 -22.66
CA ILE A 552 -9.22 -3.71 -22.15
C ILE A 552 -10.74 -3.62 -22.06
N GLN A 553 -11.47 -4.17 -23.03
CA GLN A 553 -12.93 -4.25 -22.95
C GLN A 553 -13.38 -5.03 -21.71
N ASN A 554 -12.82 -6.23 -21.52
CA ASN A 554 -13.17 -7.10 -20.40
C ASN A 554 -12.75 -6.48 -19.04
N GLU A 555 -11.69 -5.66 -19.02
CA GLU A 555 -11.33 -4.88 -17.84
C GLU A 555 -12.34 -3.76 -17.56
N PHE A 556 -12.69 -2.96 -18.57
CA PHE A 556 -13.70 -1.90 -18.47
C PHE A 556 -15.05 -2.44 -18.00
N GLU A 557 -15.52 -3.57 -18.55
CA GLU A 557 -16.75 -4.24 -18.12
C GLU A 557 -16.71 -4.70 -16.66
N SER A 558 -15.53 -5.08 -16.14
CA SER A 558 -15.34 -5.39 -14.71
C SER A 558 -15.44 -4.15 -13.79
N LYS A 559 -15.54 -2.94 -14.38
CA LYS A 559 -15.55 -1.64 -13.72
C LYS A 559 -16.81 -0.79 -13.97
N CYS A 560 -17.64 -1.12 -14.97
CA CYS A 560 -18.86 -0.38 -15.31
C CYS A 560 -19.81 -0.13 -14.12
N ASN A 561 -19.78 -1.03 -13.13
CA ASN A 561 -20.67 -1.07 -11.97
C ASN A 561 -20.03 -0.45 -10.70
N ASP A 562 -18.81 0.11 -10.80
CA ASP A 562 -18.12 0.76 -9.68
C ASP A 562 -18.65 2.19 -9.48
N ASP A 563 -19.46 2.40 -8.45
CA ASP A 563 -20.09 3.68 -8.13
C ASP A 563 -19.11 4.84 -7.89
N ILE A 564 -17.84 4.56 -7.54
CA ILE A 564 -16.80 5.60 -7.42
C ILE A 564 -16.37 6.07 -8.81
N LEU A 565 -16.05 5.14 -9.71
CA LEU A 565 -15.70 5.46 -11.09
C LEU A 565 -16.87 6.11 -11.85
N ARG A 566 -18.12 5.72 -11.52
CA ARG A 566 -19.34 6.37 -12.04
C ARG A 566 -19.46 7.82 -11.58
N CYS A 567 -19.19 8.12 -10.30
CA CYS A 567 -19.13 9.50 -9.80
C CYS A 567 -18.05 10.33 -10.51
N GLU A 568 -16.85 9.76 -10.68
CA GLU A 568 -15.72 10.43 -11.34
C GLU A 568 -16.01 10.65 -12.85
N ARG A 569 -16.68 9.71 -13.52
CA ARG A 569 -17.12 9.89 -14.92
C ARG A 569 -18.11 11.03 -15.08
N ILE A 570 -19.13 11.14 -14.22
CA ILE A 570 -20.06 12.29 -14.25
C ILE A 570 -19.31 13.61 -14.03
N ARG A 571 -18.34 13.66 -13.11
CA ARG A 571 -17.51 14.87 -12.90
C ARG A 571 -16.74 15.28 -14.17
N LYS A 572 -16.30 14.32 -14.99
CA LYS A 572 -15.65 14.61 -16.28
C LYS A 572 -16.64 15.10 -17.35
N CYS A 573 -17.87 14.59 -17.35
CA CYS A 573 -18.92 14.97 -18.30
C CYS A 573 -19.53 16.36 -18.04
N VAL A 574 -19.59 16.81 -16.78
CA VAL A 574 -20.25 18.07 -16.39
C VAL A 574 -19.31 19.29 -16.38
N GLY A 575 -17.99 19.06 -16.38
CA GLY A 575 -16.99 20.11 -16.59
C GLY A 575 -16.91 20.56 -18.06
N ASN A 576 -15.93 21.41 -18.36
CA ASN A 576 -15.66 21.87 -19.73
C ASN A 576 -15.34 20.70 -20.66
N SER A 577 -16.27 20.38 -21.56
CA SER A 577 -16.17 19.25 -22.49
C SER A 577 -15.04 19.38 -23.52
N LYS A 578 -14.49 20.60 -23.74
CA LYS A 578 -13.32 20.85 -24.58
C LYS A 578 -12.00 20.68 -23.81
N HIS A 579 -12.05 20.61 -22.48
CA HIS A 579 -10.87 20.44 -21.65
C HIS A 579 -10.43 18.98 -21.60
N VAL A 580 -9.12 18.72 -21.62
CA VAL A 580 -8.56 17.36 -21.71
C VAL A 580 -8.95 16.41 -20.57
N TYR A 581 -9.44 16.95 -19.45
CA TYR A 581 -10.01 16.17 -18.33
C TYR A 581 -11.33 15.46 -18.68
N ALA A 582 -12.09 15.91 -19.69
CA ALA A 582 -13.36 15.32 -20.08
C ALA A 582 -13.21 13.95 -20.79
N LYS A 583 -11.99 13.61 -21.22
CA LYS A 583 -11.65 12.35 -21.89
C LYS A 583 -11.95 11.12 -21.02
N PHE A 584 -12.36 10.05 -21.67
CA PHE A 584 -12.50 8.72 -21.08
C PHE A 584 -11.14 8.03 -21.03
N ASP A 585 -10.52 8.06 -19.85
CA ASP A 585 -9.15 7.62 -19.58
C ASP A 585 -8.95 6.10 -19.49
N TYR A 586 -10.04 5.33 -19.32
CA TYR A 586 -9.94 3.87 -19.21
C TYR A 586 -9.68 3.20 -20.57
N GLY A 587 -10.32 3.72 -21.63
CA GLY A 587 -10.41 3.05 -22.92
C GLY A 587 -11.38 1.86 -22.94
N ASN A 588 -11.96 1.59 -24.11
CA ASN A 588 -12.70 0.38 -24.42
C ASN A 588 -12.66 0.13 -25.95
N LYS A 589 -13.31 -0.93 -26.46
CA LYS A 589 -13.31 -1.23 -27.92
C LYS A 589 -13.86 -0.08 -28.77
N SER A 590 -14.87 0.64 -28.28
CA SER A 590 -15.52 1.73 -29.03
C SER A 590 -14.65 2.98 -29.13
N THR A 591 -13.89 3.32 -28.07
CA THR A 591 -13.04 4.52 -28.06
C THR A 591 -11.65 4.29 -28.62
N LEU A 592 -11.17 3.05 -28.68
CA LEU A 592 -9.89 2.70 -29.29
C LEU A 592 -10.03 2.32 -30.78
N ALA A 593 -11.13 1.66 -31.18
CA ALA A 593 -11.51 1.28 -32.54
C ALA A 593 -10.39 0.62 -33.39
N ASN A 594 -10.52 -0.69 -33.68
CA ASN A 594 -9.51 -1.47 -34.39
C ASN A 594 -9.43 -1.14 -35.90
N ASP A 595 -8.77 -0.04 -36.21
CA ASP A 595 -8.44 0.46 -37.55
C ASP A 595 -6.93 0.68 -37.71
N ASP A 596 -6.47 1.04 -38.93
CA ASP A 596 -5.05 1.36 -39.17
C ASP A 596 -4.60 2.67 -38.51
N GLN A 597 -5.52 3.55 -38.09
CA GLN A 597 -5.15 4.76 -37.36
C GLN A 597 -4.71 4.44 -35.93
N LEU A 598 -5.33 3.47 -35.26
CA LEU A 598 -4.95 3.03 -33.91
C LEU A 598 -3.46 2.65 -33.83
N TYR A 599 -2.98 1.85 -34.79
CA TYR A 599 -1.58 1.46 -34.88
C TYR A 599 -0.65 2.67 -35.09
N LYS A 600 -1.05 3.60 -35.97
CA LYS A 600 -0.31 4.84 -36.21
C LYS A 600 -0.26 5.70 -34.94
N CYS A 601 -1.38 5.88 -34.24
CA CYS A 601 -1.46 6.67 -33.01
C CYS A 601 -0.62 6.06 -31.87
N LEU A 602 -0.60 4.73 -31.71
CA LEU A 602 0.29 4.06 -30.75
C LEU A 602 1.77 4.38 -31.00
N LEU A 603 2.20 4.30 -32.27
CA LEU A 603 3.56 4.66 -32.67
C LEU A 603 3.84 6.16 -32.47
N GLU A 604 2.92 7.04 -32.82
CA GLU A 604 3.08 8.48 -32.66
C GLU A 604 3.15 8.87 -31.16
N PHE A 605 2.29 8.33 -30.31
CA PHE A 605 2.30 8.60 -28.86
C PHE A 605 3.58 8.08 -28.18
N TYR A 606 4.03 6.87 -28.54
CA TYR A 606 5.32 6.35 -28.09
C TYR A 606 6.48 7.22 -28.60
N ASN A 607 6.45 7.61 -29.89
CA ASN A 607 7.48 8.44 -30.48
C ASN A 607 7.51 9.86 -29.88
N GLU A 608 6.37 10.46 -29.51
CA GLU A 608 6.31 11.77 -28.87
C GLU A 608 6.72 11.74 -27.39
N TYR A 609 6.14 10.84 -26.58
CA TYR A 609 6.20 10.95 -25.11
C TYR A 609 7.13 9.97 -24.39
N TYR A 610 7.45 8.82 -24.98
CA TYR A 610 8.32 7.83 -24.33
C TYR A 610 9.77 8.22 -24.58
N SER A 611 10.31 9.05 -23.69
CA SER A 611 11.65 9.60 -23.78
C SER A 611 12.34 9.64 -22.42
N SER A 612 13.66 9.48 -22.42
CA SER A 612 14.46 9.33 -21.20
C SER A 612 14.48 10.56 -20.30
N ASP A 613 14.37 11.78 -20.84
CA ASP A 613 14.22 13.01 -20.04
C ASP A 613 12.85 13.10 -19.35
N ASN A 614 11.82 12.47 -19.94
CA ASN A 614 10.46 12.32 -19.44
C ASN A 614 10.26 11.06 -18.55
N MET A 615 11.35 10.37 -18.18
CA MET A 615 11.34 9.12 -17.42
C MET A 615 12.08 9.21 -16.09
N GLY A 616 11.64 8.39 -15.12
CA GLY A 616 12.32 8.15 -13.86
C GLY A 616 12.34 6.66 -13.52
N LEU A 617 13.54 6.14 -13.24
CA LEU A 617 13.82 4.72 -12.98
C LEU A 617 14.25 4.52 -11.51
N ALA A 618 13.56 3.65 -10.78
CA ALA A 618 13.95 3.22 -9.44
C ALA A 618 14.36 1.74 -9.46
N ILE A 619 15.41 1.40 -8.72
CA ILE A 619 15.99 0.05 -8.67
C ILE A 619 16.41 -0.28 -7.24
N LEU A 620 16.20 -1.54 -6.84
CA LEU A 620 16.63 -2.14 -5.59
C LEU A 620 17.33 -3.48 -5.89
N GLY A 621 18.52 -3.71 -5.33
CA GLY A 621 19.26 -4.97 -5.49
C GLY A 621 20.21 -5.28 -4.32
N LYS A 622 20.82 -6.47 -4.33
CA LYS A 622 21.90 -6.84 -3.40
C LYS A 622 23.25 -6.23 -3.77
N GLU A 623 23.36 -5.92 -5.05
CA GLU A 623 24.51 -5.36 -5.72
C GLU A 623 24.85 -3.99 -5.12
N SER A 624 26.14 -3.68 -4.99
CA SER A 624 26.62 -2.35 -4.58
C SER A 624 26.27 -1.28 -5.61
N LEU A 625 26.36 0.00 -5.24
CA LEU A 625 26.06 1.12 -6.16
C LEU A 625 26.86 1.02 -7.47
N ASP A 626 28.15 0.71 -7.39
CA ASP A 626 29.04 0.61 -8.55
C ASP A 626 28.66 -0.57 -9.47
N GLN A 627 28.19 -1.68 -8.88
CA GLN A 627 27.68 -2.84 -9.63
C GLN A 627 26.33 -2.53 -10.29
N LEU A 628 25.42 -1.87 -9.58
CA LEU A 628 24.15 -1.40 -10.15
C LEU A 628 24.38 -0.38 -11.27
N GLU A 629 25.31 0.56 -11.12
CA GLU A 629 25.73 1.48 -12.19
C GLU A 629 26.24 0.71 -13.41
N THR A 630 27.15 -0.25 -13.21
CA THR A 630 27.72 -1.09 -14.27
C THR A 630 26.65 -1.90 -15.02
N MET A 631 25.60 -2.34 -14.35
CA MET A 631 24.46 -3.05 -14.96
C MET A 631 23.52 -2.09 -15.70
N VAL A 632 23.18 -0.95 -15.08
CA VAL A 632 22.08 -0.08 -15.50
C VAL A 632 22.47 0.87 -16.62
N VAL A 633 23.66 1.49 -16.56
CA VAL A 633 24.06 2.50 -17.56
C VAL A 633 24.08 1.90 -18.97
N PRO A 634 24.76 0.76 -19.24
CA PRO A 634 24.81 0.18 -20.59
C PRO A 634 23.47 -0.38 -21.09
N MET A 635 22.48 -0.57 -20.22
CA MET A 635 21.12 -0.97 -20.62
C MET A 635 20.28 0.26 -20.97
N PHE A 636 20.19 1.23 -20.07
CA PHE A 636 19.22 2.32 -20.15
C PHE A 636 19.74 3.60 -20.84
N GLU A 637 21.05 3.75 -21.08
CA GLU A 637 21.61 4.85 -21.89
C GLU A 637 20.99 4.94 -23.29
N LYS A 638 20.54 3.79 -23.82
CA LYS A 638 19.98 3.59 -25.15
C LYS A 638 18.56 4.15 -25.34
N ILE A 639 17.89 4.57 -24.26
CA ILE A 639 16.58 5.22 -24.37
C ILE A 639 16.76 6.62 -24.94
N ILE A 640 16.14 6.90 -26.09
CA ILE A 640 16.32 8.15 -26.84
C ILE A 640 15.80 9.34 -26.05
N ASN A 641 16.68 10.34 -25.86
CA ASN A 641 16.30 11.67 -25.36
C ASN A 641 15.76 12.52 -26.52
N LYS A 642 14.47 12.79 -26.47
CA LYS A 642 13.67 13.49 -27.49
C LYS A 642 13.36 14.92 -27.08
N LYS A 643 13.79 15.34 -25.88
CA LYS A 643 13.64 16.69 -25.31
C LYS A 643 12.16 17.07 -25.15
N VAL A 644 11.41 16.18 -24.50
CA VAL A 644 9.94 16.28 -24.40
C VAL A 644 9.56 17.41 -23.44
N THR A 645 8.74 18.34 -23.91
CA THR A 645 8.19 19.42 -23.08
C THR A 645 6.69 19.24 -22.92
N ILE A 646 6.25 18.90 -21.72
CA ILE A 646 4.83 18.72 -21.39
C ILE A 646 4.31 20.00 -20.73
N PRO A 647 3.65 20.92 -21.47
CA PRO A 647 3.16 22.17 -20.91
C PRO A 647 2.13 21.90 -19.79
N LEU A 648 2.22 22.70 -18.73
CA LEU A 648 1.21 22.73 -17.67
C LEU A 648 -0.14 23.15 -18.24
N ILE A 649 -1.18 22.39 -17.87
CA ILE A 649 -2.57 22.66 -18.21
C ILE A 649 -3.05 23.75 -17.25
N ARG A 650 -3.01 25.02 -17.70
CA ARG A 650 -3.28 26.19 -16.84
C ARG A 650 -4.77 26.46 -16.64
N ASP A 651 -5.59 26.08 -17.61
CA ASP A 651 -7.04 26.27 -17.55
C ASP A 651 -7.66 25.21 -16.64
N HIS A 652 -8.67 25.58 -15.86
CA HIS A 652 -9.35 24.64 -14.97
C HIS A 652 -10.56 24.00 -15.68
N PRO A 653 -10.78 22.67 -15.60
CA PRO A 653 -11.97 22.03 -16.17
C PRO A 653 -13.30 22.57 -15.60
N TYR A 654 -13.24 23.14 -14.40
CA TYR A 654 -14.33 23.84 -13.73
C TYR A 654 -13.95 25.30 -13.51
N GLY A 655 -14.22 26.17 -14.50
CA GLY A 655 -14.18 27.63 -14.31
C GLY A 655 -15.47 28.16 -13.65
N ASP A 656 -15.58 29.47 -13.48
CA ASP A 656 -16.73 30.16 -12.84
C ASP A 656 -18.11 29.79 -13.44
N GLU A 657 -18.16 29.50 -14.75
CA GLU A 657 -19.35 29.09 -15.50
C GLU A 657 -19.81 27.63 -15.20
N TYR A 658 -18.83 26.78 -14.89
CA TYR A 658 -19.01 25.36 -14.54
C TYR A 658 -19.13 25.13 -13.03
N CYS A 659 -18.97 26.18 -12.21
CA CYS A 659 -19.25 26.13 -10.77
C CYS A 659 -20.75 26.24 -10.46
N ARG A 660 -21.12 26.01 -9.20
CA ARG A 660 -22.50 26.07 -8.67
C ARG A 660 -23.42 25.03 -9.31
N LYS A 661 -22.92 23.81 -9.57
CA LYS A 661 -23.71 22.70 -10.10
C LYS A 661 -24.08 21.68 -9.03
N LEU A 662 -25.33 21.23 -9.05
CA LEU A 662 -25.83 20.07 -8.32
C LEU A 662 -26.02 18.91 -9.30
N MET A 663 -25.35 17.79 -9.05
CA MET A 663 -25.37 16.60 -9.91
C MET A 663 -26.05 15.46 -9.15
N LYS A 664 -27.26 15.07 -9.55
CA LYS A 664 -27.99 13.95 -8.95
C LYS A 664 -27.67 12.70 -9.76
N ILE A 665 -27.14 11.66 -9.12
CA ILE A 665 -26.61 10.46 -9.79
C ILE A 665 -27.33 9.22 -9.27
N VAL A 666 -27.81 8.38 -10.20
CA VAL A 666 -28.39 7.07 -9.88
C VAL A 666 -27.24 6.07 -9.63
N PRO A 667 -27.10 5.52 -8.41
CA PRO A 667 -26.12 4.47 -8.15
C PRO A 667 -26.50 3.17 -8.83
N PHE A 668 -25.48 2.36 -9.14
CA PHE A 668 -25.68 0.96 -9.45
C PHE A 668 -26.12 0.19 -8.19
N GLY A 669 -25.35 0.32 -7.11
CA GLY A 669 -25.67 -0.31 -5.83
C GLY A 669 -26.69 0.47 -4.99
N GLU A 670 -26.61 0.29 -3.67
CA GLU A 670 -27.38 1.07 -2.68
C GLU A 670 -26.58 2.25 -2.08
N THR A 671 -25.60 2.74 -2.83
CA THR A 671 -24.65 3.78 -2.45
C THR A 671 -25.34 5.12 -2.15
N ARG A 672 -25.11 5.66 -0.94
CA ARG A 672 -25.60 6.98 -0.51
C ARG A 672 -24.41 7.89 -0.19
N LYS A 673 -24.05 8.79 -1.10
CA LYS A 673 -22.88 9.67 -0.95
C LYS A 673 -23.17 11.10 -1.38
N LEU A 674 -22.67 12.04 -0.59
CA LEU A 674 -22.56 13.46 -0.92
C LEU A 674 -21.08 13.78 -1.15
N VAL A 675 -20.77 14.43 -2.28
CA VAL A 675 -19.42 14.95 -2.57
C VAL A 675 -19.54 16.44 -2.86
N MET A 676 -19.01 17.26 -1.95
CA MET A 676 -18.74 18.66 -2.24
C MET A 676 -17.35 18.73 -2.87
N PHE A 677 -17.20 19.37 -4.03
CA PHE A 677 -15.89 19.59 -4.62
C PHE A 677 -15.72 21.02 -5.14
N PHE A 678 -14.51 21.53 -4.98
CA PHE A 678 -14.10 22.88 -5.36
C PHE A 678 -12.95 22.78 -6.37
N PRO A 679 -12.89 23.65 -7.40
CA PRO A 679 -11.68 23.80 -8.20
C PRO A 679 -10.52 24.31 -7.31
N LEU A 680 -9.27 24.01 -7.68
CA LEU A 680 -8.09 24.60 -7.02
C LEU A 680 -7.10 25.18 -8.04
N PRO A 681 -6.51 26.36 -7.75
CA PRO A 681 -5.44 26.92 -8.54
C PRO A 681 -4.10 26.20 -8.31
N CYS A 682 -3.27 26.22 -9.35
CA CYS A 682 -1.90 25.64 -9.43
C CYS A 682 -0.90 26.12 -8.34
N SER A 683 -1.25 27.15 -7.56
CA SER A 683 -0.34 27.88 -6.67
C SER A 683 -0.31 27.39 -5.21
N ILE A 684 -1.22 26.51 -4.78
CA ILE A 684 -1.36 26.13 -3.36
C ILE A 684 -0.43 24.96 -3.02
N THR A 685 0.29 25.07 -1.89
CA THR A 685 1.23 24.03 -1.44
C THR A 685 0.54 22.77 -0.86
N SER A 686 1.14 21.60 -1.14
CA SER A 686 0.69 20.27 -0.66
C SER A 686 0.40 20.26 0.84
N ASN A 687 1.36 20.74 1.64
CA ASN A 687 1.31 20.67 3.10
C ASN A 687 0.10 21.44 3.68
N SER A 688 -0.29 22.54 3.04
CA SER A 688 -1.41 23.40 3.44
C SER A 688 -2.75 22.71 3.14
N ILE A 689 -2.81 21.98 2.03
CA ILE A 689 -3.93 21.11 1.65
C ILE A 689 -4.03 19.93 2.63
N ASP A 690 -2.93 19.21 2.87
CA ASP A 690 -2.88 18.05 3.78
C ASP A 690 -3.34 18.44 5.20
N TYR A 691 -2.89 19.60 5.70
CA TYR A 691 -3.32 20.15 6.99
C TYR A 691 -4.84 20.39 7.03
N LEU A 692 -5.40 21.07 6.03
CA LEU A 692 -6.84 21.39 6.00
C LEU A 692 -7.69 20.11 5.82
N CYS A 693 -7.23 19.15 5.03
CA CYS A 693 -7.87 17.84 4.92
C CYS A 693 -7.92 17.11 6.27
N GLY A 694 -6.83 17.18 7.05
CA GLY A 694 -6.79 16.70 8.43
C GLY A 694 -7.78 17.41 9.36
N MET A 695 -7.83 18.75 9.31
CA MET A 695 -8.77 19.55 10.12
C MET A 695 -10.24 19.27 9.79
N LEU A 696 -10.58 18.99 8.54
CA LEU A 696 -11.96 18.63 8.13
C LEU A 696 -12.35 17.18 8.46
N SER A 697 -11.37 16.31 8.77
CA SER A 697 -11.57 14.86 8.92
C SER A 697 -11.23 14.32 10.33
N HIS A 698 -10.84 15.15 11.30
CA HIS A 698 -10.47 14.66 12.64
C HIS A 698 -11.70 14.13 13.41
N GLU A 699 -11.57 12.96 14.05
CA GLU A 699 -12.67 12.32 14.78
C GLU A 699 -12.83 12.75 16.24
N GLU A 700 -12.02 13.71 16.72
CA GLU A 700 -12.13 14.23 18.09
C GLU A 700 -13.50 14.87 18.39
N PRO A 701 -13.99 14.81 19.65
CA PRO A 701 -15.20 15.50 20.07
C PRO A 701 -15.20 16.97 19.65
N ASN A 702 -16.39 17.50 19.31
CA ASN A 702 -16.57 18.85 18.77
C ASN A 702 -15.92 19.14 17.40
N GLY A 703 -15.29 18.14 16.76
CA GLY A 703 -14.93 18.19 15.33
C GLY A 703 -16.12 18.00 14.40
N LEU A 704 -15.96 18.41 13.14
CA LEU A 704 -17.03 18.35 12.11
C LEU A 704 -17.66 16.95 11.99
N ILE A 705 -16.85 15.90 11.83
CA ILE A 705 -17.34 14.52 11.70
C ILE A 705 -18.00 14.02 12.99
N ALA A 706 -17.56 14.48 14.17
CA ALA A 706 -18.08 14.04 15.45
C ALA A 706 -19.52 14.55 15.64
N GLU A 707 -19.77 15.83 15.36
CA GLU A 707 -21.13 16.41 15.41
C GLU A 707 -22.03 15.84 14.31
N LEU A 708 -21.52 15.62 13.09
CA LEU A 708 -22.28 14.96 12.01
C LEU A 708 -22.66 13.52 12.35
N LYS A 709 -21.78 12.76 13.01
CA LYS A 709 -22.09 11.41 13.54
C LYS A 709 -23.04 11.45 14.73
N ALA A 710 -22.91 12.44 15.61
CA ALA A 710 -23.78 12.60 16.79
C ALA A 710 -25.22 12.99 16.40
N ARG A 711 -25.38 13.84 15.38
CA ARG A 711 -26.68 14.15 14.75
C ARG A 711 -27.21 13.01 13.86
N GLY A 712 -26.44 11.93 13.68
CA GLY A 712 -26.82 10.78 12.87
C GLY A 712 -27.02 11.13 11.40
N LEU A 713 -26.16 11.96 10.82
CA LEU A 713 -26.23 12.45 9.44
C LEU A 713 -25.27 11.68 8.50
N CYS A 714 -24.07 11.35 8.97
CA CYS A 714 -23.09 10.56 8.22
C CYS A 714 -22.50 9.38 9.02
N THR A 715 -21.85 8.45 8.31
CA THR A 715 -20.97 7.45 8.94
C THR A 715 -19.48 7.77 8.78
N SER A 716 -19.12 8.54 7.75
CA SER A 716 -17.77 9.01 7.47
C SER A 716 -17.81 10.46 6.96
N ILE A 717 -16.68 11.16 7.11
CA ILE A 717 -16.29 12.23 6.18
C ILE A 717 -14.85 11.97 5.77
N SER A 718 -14.46 12.39 4.58
CA SER A 718 -13.06 12.47 4.19
C SER A 718 -12.82 13.67 3.29
N ALA A 719 -11.80 14.46 3.60
CA ALA A 719 -11.31 15.50 2.70
C ALA A 719 -10.08 14.98 1.93
N ARG A 720 -10.05 15.18 0.61
CA ARG A 720 -8.95 14.79 -0.29
C ARG A 720 -8.71 15.86 -1.35
N SER A 721 -7.51 15.91 -1.92
CA SER A 721 -7.21 16.81 -3.04
C SER A 721 -6.56 16.07 -4.19
N PRO A 722 -7.33 15.67 -5.21
CA PRO A 722 -6.76 15.12 -6.44
C PRO A 722 -6.15 16.27 -7.26
N TYR A 723 -4.82 16.27 -7.38
CA TYR A 723 -4.05 17.26 -8.13
C TYR A 723 -3.41 16.64 -9.38
N TYR A 724 -3.46 17.35 -10.49
CA TYR A 724 -3.04 16.93 -11.82
C TYR A 724 -2.07 17.97 -12.43
N HIS A 725 -1.68 17.82 -13.71
CA HIS A 725 -0.59 18.60 -14.32
C HIS A 725 -0.97 20.06 -14.65
N GLY A 726 -1.20 20.87 -13.61
CA GLY A 726 -1.49 22.30 -13.67
C GLY A 726 -2.84 22.73 -13.04
N PHE A 727 -3.67 21.77 -12.65
CA PHE A 727 -4.97 21.99 -12.01
C PHE A 727 -5.28 20.88 -10.98
N GLY A 728 -6.17 21.13 -10.03
CA GLY A 728 -6.60 20.12 -9.06
C GLY A 728 -7.92 20.47 -8.39
N PHE A 729 -8.40 19.62 -7.50
CA PHE A 729 -9.65 19.85 -6.76
C PHE A 729 -9.45 19.78 -5.25
N PHE A 730 -10.38 20.32 -4.49
CA PHE A 730 -10.56 20.01 -3.07
C PHE A 730 -11.91 19.30 -2.92
N ASP A 731 -11.88 18.04 -2.52
CA ASP A 731 -13.05 17.17 -2.37
C ASP A 731 -13.34 16.96 -0.88
N ILE A 732 -14.62 17.04 -0.50
CA ILE A 732 -15.13 16.65 0.81
C ILE A 732 -16.25 15.63 0.56
N GLU A 733 -15.97 14.35 0.84
CA GLU A 733 -16.90 13.24 0.66
C GLU A 733 -17.53 12.82 1.98
N VAL A 734 -18.84 12.54 1.96
CA VAL A 734 -19.66 12.18 3.12
C VAL A 734 -20.47 10.92 2.78
N ASP A 735 -20.27 9.83 3.53
CA ASP A 735 -21.13 8.63 3.41
C ASP A 735 -22.41 8.84 4.23
N LEU A 736 -23.55 9.00 3.52
CA LEU A 736 -24.82 9.46 4.06
C LEU A 736 -25.61 8.34 4.75
N THR A 737 -26.27 8.68 5.86
CA THR A 737 -27.15 7.77 6.61
C THR A 737 -28.61 7.92 6.13
N GLN A 738 -29.20 9.09 6.39
CA GLN A 738 -30.58 9.48 6.09
C GLN A 738 -30.83 9.74 4.59
N GLY A 739 -29.78 9.70 3.76
CA GLY A 739 -29.86 10.00 2.34
C GLY A 739 -29.96 11.50 2.06
N VAL A 740 -30.68 11.87 1.00
CA VAL A 740 -30.60 13.20 0.38
C VAL A 740 -31.21 14.34 1.22
N THR A 741 -32.09 14.01 2.17
CA THR A 741 -32.77 15.00 3.04
C THR A 741 -31.82 15.71 3.99
N ALA A 742 -30.67 15.11 4.32
CA ALA A 742 -29.67 15.68 5.21
C ALA A 742 -28.69 16.63 4.50
N ASN A 743 -28.68 16.67 3.16
CA ASN A 743 -27.62 17.33 2.37
C ASN A 743 -27.41 18.80 2.77
N ASP A 744 -28.47 19.61 2.80
CA ASP A 744 -28.35 21.05 3.06
C ASP A 744 -27.86 21.33 4.48
N GLN A 745 -28.24 20.50 5.45
CA GLN A 745 -27.75 20.58 6.84
C GLN A 745 -26.26 20.21 6.92
N ILE A 746 -25.83 19.17 6.21
CA ILE A 746 -24.42 18.74 6.16
C ILE A 746 -23.56 19.82 5.50
N ILE A 747 -23.99 20.38 4.36
CA ILE A 747 -23.27 21.44 3.63
C ILE A 747 -23.18 22.71 4.49
N THR A 748 -24.28 23.07 5.18
CA THR A 748 -24.30 24.18 6.14
C THR A 748 -23.26 23.97 7.25
N MET A 749 -23.25 22.78 7.88
CA MET A 749 -22.29 22.46 8.94
C MET A 749 -20.83 22.46 8.46
N VAL A 750 -20.57 22.04 7.22
CA VAL A 750 -19.24 22.11 6.58
C VAL A 750 -18.79 23.57 6.43
N PHE A 751 -19.65 24.47 5.94
CA PHE A 751 -19.31 25.89 5.83
C PHE A 751 -19.21 26.59 7.20
N GLN A 752 -20.06 26.24 8.18
CA GLN A 752 -19.93 26.72 9.57
C GLN A 752 -18.55 26.34 10.17
N TYR A 753 -18.06 25.14 9.88
CA TYR A 753 -16.73 24.68 10.32
C TYR A 753 -15.59 25.38 9.56
N ILE A 754 -15.71 25.57 8.24
CA ILE A 754 -14.76 26.37 7.44
C ILE A 754 -14.70 27.82 7.95
N GLN A 755 -15.83 28.39 8.36
CA GLN A 755 -15.90 29.74 8.93
C GLN A 755 -15.28 29.82 10.33
N MET A 756 -15.45 28.78 11.16
CA MET A 756 -14.70 28.64 12.42
C MET A 756 -13.19 28.62 12.17
N LEU A 757 -12.70 27.86 11.18
CA LEU A 757 -11.28 27.79 10.85
C LEU A 757 -10.71 29.14 10.40
N LYS A 758 -11.42 29.90 9.55
CA LYS A 758 -11.04 31.25 9.11
C LYS A 758 -10.82 32.19 10.31
N ILE A 759 -11.86 32.32 11.14
CA ILE A 759 -11.85 33.23 12.31
C ILE A 759 -10.82 32.77 13.36
N SER A 760 -10.59 31.46 13.50
CA SER A 760 -9.55 30.93 14.39
C SER A 760 -8.15 31.29 13.91
N MET A 761 -7.87 31.18 12.60
CA MET A 761 -6.59 31.59 12.03
C MET A 761 -6.34 33.10 12.17
N GLU A 762 -7.33 33.93 11.86
CA GLU A 762 -7.22 35.40 11.99
C GLU A 762 -6.87 35.82 13.43
N ARG A 763 -7.44 35.13 14.44
CA ARG A 763 -7.10 35.32 15.84
C ARG A 763 -5.70 34.80 16.20
N CYS A 764 -5.30 33.63 15.70
CA CYS A 764 -3.97 33.06 15.98
C CYS A 764 -2.80 33.82 15.32
N VAL A 765 -3.03 34.54 14.21
CA VAL A 765 -2.03 35.44 13.61
C VAL A 765 -1.66 36.59 14.56
N LEU A 766 -2.56 36.99 15.46
CA LEU A 766 -2.31 37.98 16.51
C LEU A 766 -1.68 37.38 17.79
N GLY A 767 -1.56 36.04 17.88
CA GLY A 767 -1.12 35.32 19.08
C GLY A 767 -0.44 33.98 18.77
N ARG A 768 0.88 34.06 18.48
CA ARG A 768 1.84 32.96 18.21
C ARG A 768 1.32 31.52 18.48
N SER A 769 1.02 30.78 17.43
CA SER A 769 0.82 29.31 17.51
C SER A 769 0.95 28.56 16.17
N PHE A 770 0.68 29.21 15.02
CA PHE A 770 0.89 28.58 13.71
C PHE A 770 2.34 28.68 13.21
N PRO A 771 2.86 27.67 12.48
CA PRO A 771 4.13 27.79 11.77
C PRO A 771 4.03 28.83 10.64
N GLU A 772 4.86 29.88 10.71
CA GLU A 772 4.77 31.08 9.86
C GLU A 772 4.68 30.77 8.36
N PHE A 773 5.40 29.76 7.87
CA PHE A 773 5.45 29.37 6.46
C PHE A 773 4.15 28.75 5.90
N VAL A 774 3.22 28.29 6.75
CA VAL A 774 2.02 27.56 6.30
C VAL A 774 0.75 28.45 6.36
N SER A 775 0.79 29.54 7.12
CA SER A 775 -0.40 30.36 7.41
C SER A 775 -0.98 31.06 6.17
N GLU A 776 -0.15 31.54 5.25
CA GLU A 776 -0.63 32.31 4.08
C GLU A 776 -1.37 31.41 3.08
N ASP A 777 -0.85 30.20 2.81
CA ASP A 777 -1.43 29.27 1.85
C ASP A 777 -2.71 28.59 2.37
N ILE A 778 -2.80 28.29 3.67
CA ILE A 778 -4.07 27.83 4.26
C ILE A 778 -5.11 28.95 4.19
N HIS A 779 -4.75 30.21 4.44
CA HIS A 779 -5.69 31.33 4.33
C HIS A 779 -6.18 31.53 2.88
N LYS A 780 -5.30 31.45 1.88
CA LYS A 780 -5.68 31.42 0.44
C LYS A 780 -6.64 30.27 0.13
N LEU A 781 -6.35 29.06 0.62
CA LEU A 781 -7.16 27.87 0.40
C LEU A 781 -8.57 28.02 1.02
N LEU A 782 -8.65 28.41 2.30
CA LEU A 782 -9.91 28.68 2.99
C LEU A 782 -10.74 29.76 2.29
N ASN A 783 -10.10 30.82 1.78
CA ASN A 783 -10.77 31.88 1.03
C ASN A 783 -11.22 31.44 -0.37
N HIS A 784 -10.66 30.35 -0.90
CA HIS A 784 -11.15 29.73 -2.14
C HIS A 784 -12.37 28.82 -1.88
N LEU A 785 -12.38 28.07 -0.76
CA LEU A 785 -13.50 27.23 -0.32
C LEU A 785 -14.71 28.11 0.08
N THR A 786 -15.59 28.34 -0.90
CA THR A 786 -16.77 29.22 -0.79
C THR A 786 -17.92 28.68 -1.64
N PRO A 787 -19.19 29.01 -1.33
CA PRO A 787 -20.34 28.58 -2.13
C PRO A 787 -20.24 28.96 -3.62
N LYS A 788 -19.60 30.09 -3.96
CA LYS A 788 -19.36 30.51 -5.36
C LYS A 788 -18.61 29.46 -6.19
N HIS A 789 -17.65 28.75 -5.58
CA HIS A 789 -16.82 27.75 -6.27
C HIS A 789 -17.28 26.31 -5.98
N LEU A 790 -18.34 26.12 -5.19
CA LEU A 790 -18.87 24.80 -4.84
C LEU A 790 -19.49 24.11 -6.05
N ASN A 791 -19.25 22.81 -6.15
CA ASN A 791 -20.07 21.86 -6.91
C ASN A 791 -20.43 20.68 -6.01
N ILE A 792 -21.58 20.07 -6.26
CA ILE A 792 -22.14 19.01 -5.44
C ILE A 792 -22.46 17.80 -6.32
N GLN A 793 -21.99 16.61 -5.95
CA GLN A 793 -22.48 15.34 -6.47
C GLN A 793 -23.28 14.63 -5.36
N VAL A 794 -24.50 14.21 -5.67
CA VAL A 794 -25.37 13.44 -4.76
C VAL A 794 -25.72 12.13 -5.43
N MET A 795 -25.15 11.05 -4.93
CA MET A 795 -25.46 9.69 -5.35
C MET A 795 -26.44 9.06 -4.34
N SER A 796 -27.60 8.60 -4.81
CA SER A 796 -28.60 7.99 -3.92
C SER A 796 -29.61 7.11 -4.67
N PRO A 797 -30.03 5.94 -4.12
CA PRO A 797 -31.01 5.06 -4.76
C PRO A 797 -32.40 5.69 -4.92
N ILE A 798 -32.72 6.77 -4.19
CA ILE A 798 -34.00 7.49 -4.33
C ILE A 798 -34.21 8.00 -5.76
N TYR A 799 -33.14 8.30 -6.51
CA TYR A 799 -33.24 8.73 -7.90
C TYR A 799 -33.59 7.59 -8.88
N LYS A 800 -33.58 6.32 -8.45
CA LYS A 800 -34.00 5.18 -9.29
C LYS A 800 -35.46 5.33 -9.75
N SER A 801 -36.37 5.90 -8.94
CA SER A 801 -37.75 6.17 -9.35
C SER A 801 -37.92 7.34 -10.34
N GLU A 802 -36.89 8.16 -10.52
CA GLU A 802 -36.90 9.31 -11.43
C GLU A 802 -36.00 9.14 -12.66
N MET A 803 -35.36 7.96 -12.82
CA MET A 803 -34.31 7.74 -13.83
C MET A 803 -34.74 8.10 -15.26
N ASN A 804 -36.03 7.93 -15.60
CA ASN A 804 -36.59 8.25 -16.92
C ASN A 804 -36.61 9.77 -17.24
N LYS A 805 -36.40 10.63 -16.24
CA LYS A 805 -36.27 12.09 -16.38
C LYS A 805 -34.81 12.54 -16.53
N PHE A 806 -33.85 11.64 -16.30
CA PHE A 806 -32.43 11.97 -16.20
C PHE A 806 -31.73 11.77 -17.55
N MET A 807 -30.61 12.48 -17.76
CA MET A 807 -29.70 12.24 -18.87
C MET A 807 -28.94 10.94 -18.66
N VAL A 808 -28.51 10.30 -19.76
CA VAL A 808 -27.70 9.07 -19.71
C VAL A 808 -26.29 9.35 -20.21
N GLU A 809 -25.29 9.04 -19.39
CA GLU A 809 -23.89 8.99 -19.82
C GLU A 809 -23.66 7.70 -20.63
N PRO A 810 -23.24 7.79 -21.90
CA PRO A 810 -23.35 6.65 -22.83
C PRO A 810 -22.28 5.57 -22.64
N ILE A 811 -21.18 5.83 -21.94
CA ILE A 811 -20.10 4.85 -21.76
C ILE A 811 -20.45 3.88 -20.62
N PHE A 812 -20.80 4.40 -19.45
CA PHE A 812 -21.13 3.61 -18.25
C PHE A 812 -22.65 3.40 -18.05
N ASN A 813 -23.50 3.92 -18.94
CA ASN A 813 -24.96 3.94 -18.78
C ASN A 813 -25.41 4.57 -17.43
N ILE A 814 -24.79 5.71 -17.06
CA ILE A 814 -25.09 6.39 -15.80
C ILE A 814 -26.26 7.33 -16.01
N HIS A 815 -27.34 7.15 -15.26
CA HIS A 815 -28.47 8.07 -15.26
C HIS A 815 -28.18 9.20 -14.27
N TYR A 816 -28.18 10.45 -14.74
CA TYR A 816 -27.86 11.63 -13.94
C TYR A 816 -28.62 12.89 -14.39
N SER A 817 -28.83 13.84 -13.50
CA SER A 817 -29.29 15.19 -13.83
C SER A 817 -28.35 16.24 -13.29
N VAL A 818 -28.33 17.41 -13.94
CA VAL A 818 -27.48 18.55 -13.57
C VAL A 818 -28.35 19.79 -13.45
N GLU A 819 -28.33 20.38 -12.26
CA GLU A 819 -29.06 21.59 -11.91
C GLU A 819 -28.06 22.67 -11.50
N SER A 820 -28.44 23.94 -11.60
CA SER A 820 -27.68 25.01 -10.95
C SER A 820 -28.17 25.17 -9.52
N ILE A 821 -27.24 25.31 -8.56
CA ILE A 821 -27.57 25.60 -7.16
C ILE A 821 -28.27 26.96 -7.12
N SER A 822 -29.41 27.05 -6.43
CA SER A 822 -30.18 28.30 -6.36
C SER A 822 -29.43 29.39 -5.60
N ASP A 823 -29.57 30.65 -6.03
CA ASP A 823 -28.88 31.78 -5.38
C ASP A 823 -29.25 31.90 -3.89
N ASN A 824 -30.51 31.59 -3.52
CA ASN A 824 -30.96 31.51 -2.13
C ASN A 824 -30.15 30.50 -1.28
N MET A 825 -29.80 29.33 -1.83
CA MET A 825 -28.92 28.36 -1.15
C MET A 825 -27.47 28.86 -1.06
N LEU A 826 -26.98 29.53 -2.11
CA LEU A 826 -25.64 30.12 -2.12
C LEU A 826 -25.51 31.26 -1.10
N ASP A 827 -26.53 32.11 -0.98
CA ASP A 827 -26.61 33.19 0.01
C ASP A 827 -26.67 32.61 1.43
N GLN A 828 -27.55 31.63 1.69
CA GLN A 828 -27.64 30.95 2.98
C GLN A 828 -26.29 30.34 3.41
N TRP A 829 -25.60 29.62 2.51
CA TRP A 829 -24.29 29.04 2.80
C TRP A 829 -23.16 30.08 2.87
N THR A 830 -23.34 31.28 2.31
CA THR A 830 -22.38 32.39 2.41
C THR A 830 -22.54 33.16 3.72
N GLN A 831 -23.76 33.22 4.27
CA GLN A 831 -24.12 33.97 5.48
C GLN A 831 -24.10 33.12 6.76
N VAL A 832 -23.51 31.91 6.74
CA VAL A 832 -23.46 31.04 7.92
C VAL A 832 -22.66 31.65 9.06
N GLY A 833 -23.26 31.66 10.26
CA GLY A 833 -22.54 31.94 11.50
C GLY A 833 -21.61 30.79 11.92
N ILE A 834 -20.97 30.93 13.08
CA ILE A 834 -20.25 29.83 13.72
C ILE A 834 -21.26 28.94 14.46
N GLU A 835 -21.16 27.62 14.34
CA GLU A 835 -21.83 26.67 15.23
C GLU A 835 -21.06 26.61 16.55
N GLU A 836 -21.69 27.04 17.66
CA GLU A 836 -21.03 27.23 18.96
C GLU A 836 -20.42 25.95 19.55
N ARG A 837 -20.80 24.77 19.06
CA ARG A 837 -20.19 23.50 19.45
C ARG A 837 -18.80 23.30 18.86
N PHE A 838 -18.51 23.77 17.65
CA PHE A 838 -17.28 23.38 16.94
C PHE A 838 -16.02 23.87 17.63
N ARG A 839 -15.00 23.02 17.72
CA ARG A 839 -13.68 23.34 18.29
C ARG A 839 -12.58 22.83 17.37
N LEU A 840 -11.41 23.45 17.51
CA LEU A 840 -10.16 22.86 17.03
C LEU A 840 -9.82 21.60 17.85
N PRO A 841 -9.06 20.63 17.30
CA PRO A 841 -8.60 19.47 18.03
C PRO A 841 -7.64 19.87 19.18
N LEU A 842 -7.55 19.01 20.19
CA LEU A 842 -6.70 19.21 21.38
C LEU A 842 -5.24 18.82 21.10
N GLU A 843 -4.33 19.01 22.07
CA GLU A 843 -2.98 18.45 21.95
C GLU A 843 -3.04 16.92 21.98
N ASN A 844 -2.60 16.27 20.91
CA ASN A 844 -2.58 14.81 20.82
C ASN A 844 -1.49 14.22 21.72
N VAL A 845 -1.89 13.83 22.94
CA VAL A 845 -1.03 13.24 23.98
C VAL A 845 -0.35 11.91 23.57
N PHE A 846 -0.81 11.27 22.50
CA PHE A 846 -0.23 10.02 21.98
C PHE A 846 0.89 10.24 20.95
N ILE A 847 1.27 11.50 20.65
CA ILE A 847 2.49 11.80 19.87
C ILE A 847 3.71 11.26 20.64
N PRO A 848 4.50 10.34 20.04
CA PRO A 848 5.65 9.73 20.71
C PRO A 848 6.77 10.76 20.94
N LYS A 849 7.31 10.75 22.15
CA LYS A 849 8.39 11.63 22.61
C LYS A 849 9.73 10.88 22.70
N SER A 850 9.71 9.56 22.87
CA SER A 850 10.90 8.69 22.71
C SER A 850 10.89 7.84 21.44
N PHE A 851 12.09 7.65 20.89
CA PHE A 851 12.39 6.73 19.78
C PHE A 851 13.56 5.78 20.12
N SER A 852 13.84 5.57 21.40
CA SER A 852 14.96 4.75 21.88
C SER A 852 14.76 3.26 21.59
N LEU A 853 15.76 2.63 20.96
CA LEU A 853 15.84 1.18 20.85
C LEU A 853 16.28 0.57 22.19
N LYS A 854 15.52 -0.41 22.69
CA LYS A 854 15.76 -1.07 23.98
C LYS A 854 16.74 -2.23 23.76
N THR A 855 17.63 -2.51 24.71
CA THR A 855 18.65 -3.58 24.59
C THR A 855 18.47 -4.65 25.65
N GLU A 856 18.46 -5.92 25.25
CA GLU A 856 18.22 -7.08 26.13
C GLU A 856 18.91 -8.32 25.53
N SER A 857 19.61 -9.10 26.36
CA SER A 857 20.39 -10.27 25.93
C SER A 857 19.55 -11.55 25.87
N ASN A 858 18.60 -11.58 24.93
CA ASN A 858 17.65 -12.68 24.78
C ASN A 858 17.84 -13.40 23.43
N ASN A 859 17.97 -14.74 23.43
CA ASN A 859 18.24 -15.56 22.24
C ASN A 859 17.00 -16.15 21.55
N GLU A 860 15.79 -15.97 22.09
CA GLU A 860 14.53 -16.51 21.55
C GLU A 860 14.29 -16.12 20.07
N THR A 861 13.98 -17.09 19.20
CA THR A 861 13.72 -16.88 17.76
C THR A 861 12.24 -16.89 17.38
N ASN A 862 11.40 -17.51 18.20
CA ASN A 862 9.96 -17.66 18.05
C ASN A 862 9.24 -17.07 19.29
N PRO A 863 7.93 -16.78 19.20
CA PRO A 863 7.13 -16.38 20.36
C PRO A 863 7.18 -17.41 21.50
N ILE A 864 7.31 -16.91 22.73
CA ILE A 864 7.27 -17.71 23.95
C ILE A 864 6.04 -17.37 24.79
N LEU A 865 5.48 -18.39 25.45
CA LEU A 865 4.34 -18.23 26.37
C LEU A 865 4.87 -17.80 27.75
N LEU A 866 4.68 -16.53 28.13
CA LEU A 866 5.10 -15.99 29.43
C LEU A 866 4.14 -16.36 30.56
N SER A 867 2.84 -16.46 30.26
CA SER A 867 1.80 -16.72 31.24
C SER A 867 0.67 -17.53 30.63
N ASN A 868 0.15 -18.50 31.40
CA ASN A 868 -1.11 -19.19 31.15
C ASN A 868 -1.84 -19.31 32.49
N LYS A 869 -2.76 -18.39 32.77
CA LYS A 869 -3.46 -18.27 34.06
C LYS A 869 -4.85 -17.69 33.85
N ASN A 870 -5.83 -18.09 34.66
CA ASN A 870 -7.17 -17.49 34.71
C ASN A 870 -7.85 -17.40 33.32
N GLY A 871 -7.62 -18.37 32.42
CA GLY A 871 -8.12 -18.33 31.05
C GLY A 871 -7.53 -17.21 30.17
N ILE A 872 -6.30 -16.76 30.45
CA ILE A 872 -5.51 -15.81 29.66
C ILE A 872 -4.16 -16.46 29.31
N ARG A 873 -3.77 -16.43 28.04
CA ARG A 873 -2.43 -16.80 27.57
C ARG A 873 -1.71 -15.58 26.99
N PHE A 874 -0.50 -15.31 27.49
CA PHE A 874 0.30 -14.17 27.04
C PHE A 874 1.59 -14.65 26.37
N TRP A 875 1.72 -14.32 25.09
CA TRP A 875 2.86 -14.60 24.23
C TRP A 875 3.74 -13.36 24.08
N PHE A 876 5.05 -13.56 24.02
CA PHE A 876 6.05 -12.51 23.85
C PHE A 876 7.07 -12.88 22.79
N MET A 877 7.51 -11.91 22.00
CA MET A 877 8.72 -12.00 21.19
C MET A 877 9.41 -10.64 21.10
N ARG A 878 10.71 -10.58 21.36
CA ARG A 878 11.50 -9.36 21.14
C ARG A 878 11.90 -9.23 19.66
N ASP A 879 11.76 -8.04 19.06
CA ASP A 879 12.34 -7.82 17.72
C ASP A 879 13.87 -7.73 17.76
N LYS A 880 14.49 -8.21 16.69
CA LYS A 880 15.93 -8.24 16.40
C LYS A 880 16.25 -7.91 14.94
N GLN A 881 15.23 -7.82 14.09
CA GLN A 881 15.34 -7.82 12.64
C GLN A 881 15.16 -6.42 12.06
N TYR A 882 14.21 -5.64 12.57
CA TYR A 882 13.90 -4.32 12.01
C TYR A 882 14.60 -3.20 12.76
N ASN A 883 14.86 -3.37 14.07
CA ASN A 883 15.53 -2.38 14.91
C ASN A 883 14.88 -0.98 14.81
N ILE A 884 13.55 -0.96 14.80
CA ILE A 884 12.72 0.25 14.78
C ILE A 884 12.03 0.47 16.13
N PRO A 885 11.76 1.72 16.55
CA PRO A 885 11.08 2.02 17.81
C PRO A 885 9.56 1.79 17.72
N LYS A 886 9.16 0.57 17.36
CA LYS A 886 7.76 0.18 17.16
C LYS A 886 7.46 -1.18 17.80
N ALA A 887 6.20 -1.38 18.16
CA ALA A 887 5.68 -2.65 18.67
C ALA A 887 4.27 -2.94 18.14
N PHE A 888 3.85 -4.18 18.35
CA PHE A 888 2.58 -4.79 17.97
C PHE A 888 2.05 -5.55 19.18
N TYR A 889 0.81 -5.26 19.58
CA TYR A 889 0.04 -5.98 20.58
C TYR A 889 -1.22 -6.54 19.92
N GLY A 890 -1.32 -7.88 19.85
CA GLY A 890 -2.56 -8.58 19.49
C GLY A 890 -3.29 -9.03 20.75
N PHE A 891 -4.62 -8.89 20.76
CA PHE A 891 -5.51 -9.40 21.79
C PHE A 891 -6.67 -10.13 21.09
N PHE A 892 -6.96 -11.37 21.47
CA PHE A 892 -8.03 -12.17 20.86
C PHE A 892 -8.94 -12.76 21.93
N PHE A 893 -10.16 -12.24 22.01
CA PHE A 893 -11.22 -12.66 22.91
C PHE A 893 -12.03 -13.78 22.22
N GLN A 894 -11.60 -15.03 22.41
CA GLN A 894 -12.18 -16.20 21.76
C GLN A 894 -13.58 -16.51 22.33
N ARG A 895 -14.57 -16.77 21.47
CA ARG A 895 -15.95 -17.14 21.85
C ARG A 895 -16.57 -18.12 20.86
N LEU A 896 -17.30 -19.10 21.40
CA LEU A 896 -18.02 -20.16 20.68
C LEU A 896 -19.31 -19.72 19.93
N VAL A 897 -19.37 -18.51 19.36
CA VAL A 897 -20.51 -18.09 18.52
C VAL A 897 -20.01 -17.33 17.30
N GLY A 898 -20.25 -17.87 16.10
CA GLY A 898 -19.78 -17.31 14.83
C GLY A 898 -20.61 -16.10 14.37
N ILE A 899 -20.08 -14.90 14.58
CA ILE A 899 -20.61 -13.60 14.16
C ILE A 899 -19.42 -12.77 13.63
N SER A 900 -19.61 -11.77 12.77
CA SER A 900 -18.52 -10.93 12.26
C SER A 900 -18.92 -9.48 11.97
N TYR A 901 -18.17 -8.50 12.50
CA TYR A 901 -18.13 -7.09 12.04
C TYR A 901 -16.94 -6.33 12.67
N ASN A 902 -16.55 -5.18 12.07
CA ASN A 902 -15.51 -4.22 12.55
C ASN A 902 -15.57 -4.02 14.08
N LEU A 903 -14.65 -4.46 14.95
CA LEU A 903 -13.26 -4.96 14.88
C LEU A 903 -12.97 -6.21 14.00
N ASN A 904 -11.85 -6.89 14.18
CA ASN A 904 -11.57 -8.17 13.53
C ASN A 904 -12.32 -9.30 14.25
N VAL A 905 -13.66 -9.26 14.27
CA VAL A 905 -14.44 -10.40 14.74
C VAL A 905 -14.39 -11.51 13.69
N CYS A 906 -13.70 -12.61 14.01
CA CYS A 906 -13.56 -13.79 13.16
C CYS A 906 -14.59 -14.87 13.54
N LYS A 907 -14.60 -16.00 12.82
CA LYS A 907 -15.47 -17.19 13.04
C LYS A 907 -15.48 -17.70 14.49
N PHE A 908 -14.50 -17.31 15.32
CA PHE A 908 -14.24 -17.84 16.66
C PHE A 908 -14.03 -16.78 17.76
N GLY A 909 -14.22 -15.47 17.51
CA GLY A 909 -13.99 -14.46 18.53
C GLY A 909 -13.66 -13.06 18.03
N LEU A 910 -13.37 -12.15 18.96
CA LEU A 910 -13.12 -10.72 18.75
C LEU A 910 -11.62 -10.41 18.84
N GLU A 911 -11.00 -9.98 17.73
CA GLU A 911 -9.59 -9.57 17.69
C GLU A 911 -9.43 -8.03 17.71
N LEU A 912 -8.55 -7.56 18.60
CA LEU A 912 -8.01 -6.20 18.66
C LEU A 912 -6.51 -6.24 18.37
N ILE A 913 -6.06 -5.46 17.38
CA ILE A 913 -4.63 -5.25 17.08
C ILE A 913 -4.27 -3.79 17.31
N VAL A 914 -3.24 -3.55 18.11
CA VAL A 914 -2.68 -2.22 18.40
C VAL A 914 -1.21 -2.23 17.98
N SER A 915 -0.81 -1.39 17.02
CA SER A 915 0.58 -1.32 16.57
C SER A 915 0.99 0.10 16.21
N GLY A 916 2.23 0.46 16.52
CA GLY A 916 2.69 1.85 16.42
C GLY A 916 4.04 2.05 17.11
N TYR A 917 4.36 3.30 17.43
CA TYR A 917 5.57 3.64 18.19
C TYR A 917 5.45 3.16 19.64
N ASN A 918 6.47 2.46 20.15
CA ASN A 918 6.39 1.75 21.45
C ASN A 918 6.37 2.68 22.68
N ASP A 919 6.49 3.99 22.51
CA ASP A 919 6.59 4.98 23.59
C ASP A 919 5.24 5.21 24.29
N LYS A 920 4.15 5.20 23.52
CA LYS A 920 2.77 5.40 24.00
C LYS A 920 1.84 4.22 23.73
N LEU A 921 2.37 3.11 23.24
CA LEU A 921 1.56 1.96 22.81
C LEU A 921 0.86 1.27 23.99
N ASP A 922 1.52 1.15 25.15
CA ASP A 922 0.95 0.55 26.36
C ASP A 922 -0.23 1.37 26.88
N GLU A 923 -0.04 2.68 27.03
CA GLU A 923 -1.08 3.62 27.49
C GLU A 923 -2.29 3.58 26.56
N TYR A 924 -2.06 3.61 25.25
CA TYR A 924 -3.11 3.56 24.23
C TYR A 924 -3.84 2.21 24.22
N ALA A 925 -3.12 1.08 24.28
CA ALA A 925 -3.73 -0.25 24.32
C ALA A 925 -4.55 -0.48 25.60
N LEU A 926 -4.05 -0.06 26.76
CA LEU A 926 -4.78 -0.12 28.03
C LEU A 926 -6.02 0.78 28.02
N THR A 927 -5.98 1.92 27.32
CA THR A 927 -7.14 2.80 27.14
C THR A 927 -8.18 2.14 26.24
N LEU A 928 -7.79 1.59 25.08
CA LEU A 928 -8.71 0.87 24.19
C LEU A 928 -9.36 -0.35 24.86
N ILE A 929 -8.62 -1.08 25.71
CA ILE A 929 -9.17 -2.21 26.48
C ILE A 929 -10.19 -1.71 27.53
N LYS A 930 -9.91 -0.61 28.24
CA LYS A 930 -10.89 -0.01 29.17
C LYS A 930 -12.17 0.42 28.46
N GLU A 931 -12.05 1.11 27.32
CA GLU A 931 -13.19 1.56 26.53
C GLU A 931 -14.01 0.36 25.99
N LEU A 932 -13.34 -0.72 25.56
CA LEU A 932 -14.00 -1.96 25.13
C LEU A 932 -14.76 -2.64 26.28
N LEU A 933 -14.16 -2.73 27.47
CA LEU A 933 -14.78 -3.34 28.65
C LEU A 933 -15.97 -2.54 29.20
N ASN A 934 -15.96 -1.22 29.02
CA ASN A 934 -17.03 -0.31 29.45
C ASN A 934 -18.00 0.09 28.32
N PHE A 935 -17.91 -0.54 27.15
CA PHE A 935 -18.59 -0.08 25.94
C PHE A 935 -20.12 -0.15 26.06
N LYS A 936 -20.78 0.99 25.90
CA LYS A 936 -22.25 1.12 25.92
C LYS A 936 -22.76 1.44 24.52
N VAL A 937 -23.70 0.63 24.03
CA VAL A 937 -24.28 0.81 22.69
C VAL A 937 -25.23 2.01 22.68
N ASN A 938 -24.90 3.03 21.90
CA ASN A 938 -25.82 4.15 21.65
C ASN A 938 -26.97 3.70 20.72
N SER A 939 -28.21 3.90 21.15
CA SER A 939 -29.42 3.42 20.46
C SER A 939 -29.60 4.01 19.06
N SER A 940 -29.49 5.34 18.90
CA SER A 940 -29.61 6.00 17.60
C SER A 940 -28.55 5.51 16.60
N ARG A 941 -27.32 5.26 17.07
CA ARG A 941 -26.25 4.68 16.25
C ARG A 941 -26.45 3.20 15.95
N PHE A 942 -27.06 2.42 16.83
CA PHE A 942 -27.43 1.04 16.54
C PHE A 942 -28.42 0.98 15.38
N GLU A 943 -29.49 1.78 15.41
CA GLU A 943 -30.48 1.83 14.32
C GLU A 943 -29.86 2.24 12.98
N ILE A 944 -29.04 3.30 12.95
CA ILE A 944 -28.35 3.76 11.75
C ILE A 944 -27.43 2.67 11.17
N LEU A 945 -26.69 1.94 12.00
CA LEU A 945 -25.80 0.87 11.54
C LEU A 945 -26.58 -0.38 11.11
N ARG A 946 -27.67 -0.71 11.81
CA ARG A 946 -28.60 -1.81 11.46
C ARG A 946 -29.17 -1.59 10.07
N ASP A 947 -29.68 -0.40 9.77
CA ASP A 947 -30.19 -0.04 8.45
C ASP A 947 -29.11 -0.06 7.36
N ILE A 948 -27.89 0.40 7.66
CA ILE A 948 -26.80 0.39 6.68
C ILE A 948 -26.38 -1.04 6.34
N GLN A 949 -26.20 -1.92 7.33
CA GLN A 949 -25.89 -3.33 7.07
C GLN A 949 -27.03 -4.04 6.33
N ARG A 950 -28.29 -3.82 6.74
CA ARG A 950 -29.47 -4.36 6.06
C ARG A 950 -29.55 -3.93 4.60
N ASN A 951 -29.30 -2.66 4.30
CA ASN A 951 -29.33 -2.15 2.92
C ASN A 951 -28.10 -2.60 2.09
N GLN A 952 -26.93 -2.83 2.70
CA GLN A 952 -25.78 -3.46 2.03
C GLN A 952 -26.08 -4.92 1.62
N LEU A 953 -26.83 -5.68 2.44
CA LEU A 953 -27.29 -7.03 2.12
C LEU A 953 -28.41 -7.05 1.08
N LYS A 954 -29.35 -6.09 1.09
CA LYS A 954 -30.34 -5.94 -0.01
C LYS A 954 -29.66 -5.72 -1.37
N GLY A 955 -28.49 -5.07 -1.38
CA GLY A 955 -27.67 -4.87 -2.57
C GLY A 955 -26.89 -6.10 -3.05
N PHE A 956 -27.07 -7.30 -2.46
CA PHE A 956 -26.28 -8.49 -2.79
C PHE A 956 -26.33 -8.89 -4.27
N SER A 957 -27.47 -8.74 -4.96
CA SER A 957 -27.57 -9.00 -6.41
C SER A 957 -26.73 -8.05 -7.28
N ALA A 958 -26.33 -6.90 -6.74
CA ALA A 958 -25.48 -5.90 -7.37
C ALA A 958 -24.01 -5.99 -6.90
N TRP A 959 -23.64 -7.00 -6.10
CA TRP A 959 -22.23 -7.22 -5.73
C TRP A 959 -21.42 -7.71 -6.95
N PRO A 960 -20.11 -7.42 -7.02
CA PRO A 960 -19.24 -8.00 -8.05
C PRO A 960 -19.30 -9.54 -8.01
N LEU A 961 -19.48 -10.20 -9.16
CA LEU A 961 -19.67 -11.66 -9.24
C LEU A 961 -18.60 -12.46 -8.51
N LYS A 962 -17.33 -12.04 -8.58
CA LYS A 962 -16.22 -12.67 -7.82
C LYS A 962 -16.46 -12.70 -6.30
N ASN A 963 -17.15 -11.70 -5.74
CA ASN A 963 -17.49 -11.63 -4.32
C ASN A 963 -18.65 -12.58 -4.01
N MET A 964 -19.64 -12.68 -4.89
CA MET A 964 -20.76 -13.63 -4.76
C MET A 964 -20.27 -15.08 -4.84
N LEU A 965 -19.38 -15.41 -5.79
CA LEU A 965 -18.77 -16.73 -5.94
C LEU A 965 -18.01 -17.15 -4.67
N ILE A 966 -17.21 -16.24 -4.10
CA ILE A 966 -16.50 -16.51 -2.84
C ILE A 966 -17.48 -16.61 -1.66
N PHE A 967 -18.52 -15.77 -1.60
CA PHE A 967 -19.56 -15.85 -0.56
C PHE A 967 -20.24 -17.23 -0.55
N TYR A 968 -20.74 -17.69 -1.72
CA TYR A 968 -21.34 -19.02 -1.84
C TYR A 968 -20.33 -20.16 -1.57
N LEU A 969 -19.06 -19.98 -1.90
CA LEU A 969 -18.02 -20.95 -1.54
C LEU A 969 -17.85 -21.08 -0.02
N GLU A 970 -17.76 -19.95 0.71
CA GLU A 970 -17.70 -20.00 2.18
C GLU A 970 -19.00 -20.58 2.77
N GLU A 971 -20.17 -20.22 2.22
CA GLU A 971 -21.49 -20.71 2.65
C GLU A 971 -21.59 -22.24 2.55
N LEU A 972 -21.23 -22.83 1.41
CA LEU A 972 -21.41 -24.25 1.13
C LEU A 972 -20.41 -25.16 1.88
N ILE A 973 -19.18 -24.70 2.13
CA ILE A 973 -18.16 -25.50 2.81
C ILE A 973 -18.16 -25.30 4.34
N THR A 974 -18.76 -24.22 4.85
CA THR A 974 -18.77 -23.91 6.28
C THR A 974 -20.07 -24.38 6.92
N PRO A 975 -20.07 -25.40 7.82
CA PRO A 975 -21.20 -25.66 8.69
C PRO A 975 -21.45 -24.45 9.60
N ASN A 976 -22.72 -24.18 9.88
CA ASN A 976 -23.19 -22.99 10.61
C ASN A 976 -22.87 -21.65 9.88
N SER A 977 -22.77 -21.69 8.54
CA SER A 977 -22.92 -20.53 7.69
C SER A 977 -24.38 -20.04 7.65
N TRP A 978 -24.60 -18.81 7.19
CA TRP A 978 -25.92 -18.21 7.04
C TRP A 978 -26.08 -17.68 5.62
N SER A 979 -27.15 -18.09 4.94
CA SER A 979 -27.46 -17.55 3.61
C SER A 979 -27.75 -16.05 3.67
N TYR A 980 -27.54 -15.34 2.57
CA TYR A 980 -27.78 -13.89 2.50
C TYR A 980 -29.23 -13.52 2.87
N ASP A 981 -30.22 -14.32 2.45
CA ASP A 981 -31.63 -14.20 2.85
C ASP A 981 -31.83 -14.40 4.36
N SER A 982 -31.19 -15.43 4.95
CA SER A 982 -31.30 -15.72 6.38
C SER A 982 -30.74 -14.58 7.23
N MET A 983 -29.60 -14.01 6.82
CA MET A 983 -29.04 -12.83 7.46
C MET A 983 -29.94 -11.60 7.27
N LEU A 984 -30.43 -11.34 6.05
CA LEU A 984 -31.25 -10.17 5.73
C LEU A 984 -32.54 -10.12 6.56
N ASN A 985 -33.24 -11.26 6.70
CA ASN A 985 -34.44 -11.37 7.51
C ASN A 985 -34.19 -11.03 9.00
N ILE A 986 -33.03 -11.43 9.53
CA ILE A 986 -32.70 -11.23 10.96
C ILE A 986 -32.50 -9.75 11.31
N TYR A 987 -32.16 -8.87 10.37
CA TYR A 987 -31.98 -7.43 10.63
C TYR A 987 -33.27 -6.71 11.03
N ASP A 988 -34.43 -7.20 10.58
CA ASP A 988 -35.73 -6.63 10.97
C ASP A 988 -36.13 -7.03 12.40
N GLU A 989 -35.70 -8.22 12.87
CA GLU A 989 -35.92 -8.69 14.24
C GLU A 989 -34.82 -8.27 15.25
N LEU A 990 -33.66 -7.83 14.76
CA LEU A 990 -32.49 -7.51 15.59
C LEU A 990 -32.75 -6.33 16.55
N LYS A 991 -32.57 -6.59 17.86
CA LYS A 991 -32.79 -5.62 18.95
C LYS A 991 -31.48 -5.16 19.58
N LEU A 992 -31.49 -3.94 20.10
CA LEU A 992 -30.39 -3.33 20.86
C LEU A 992 -29.95 -4.23 22.03
N ASP A 993 -30.91 -4.74 22.80
CA ASP A 993 -30.65 -5.60 23.97
C ASP A 993 -29.89 -6.88 23.61
N SER A 994 -30.18 -7.48 22.45
CA SER A 994 -29.49 -8.68 21.95
C SER A 994 -28.01 -8.41 21.70
N ILE A 995 -27.66 -7.22 21.19
CA ILE A 995 -26.28 -6.80 20.99
C ILE A 995 -25.59 -6.49 22.32
N CYS A 996 -26.28 -5.83 23.26
CA CYS A 996 -25.75 -5.58 24.61
C CYS A 996 -25.48 -6.89 25.38
N GLN A 997 -26.40 -7.86 25.31
CA GLN A 997 -26.21 -9.21 25.87
C GLN A 997 -25.04 -9.94 25.19
N LEU A 998 -24.91 -9.84 23.86
CA LEU A 998 -23.79 -10.41 23.13
C LEU A 998 -22.46 -9.84 23.61
N ILE A 999 -22.32 -8.52 23.68
CA ILE A 999 -21.09 -7.82 24.13
C ILE A 999 -20.69 -8.27 25.54
N ASN A 1000 -21.63 -8.22 26.50
CA ASN A 1000 -21.39 -8.67 27.88
C ASN A 1000 -20.93 -10.13 27.93
N GLN A 1001 -21.56 -11.01 27.14
CA GLN A 1001 -21.19 -12.43 27.08
C GLN A 1001 -19.84 -12.69 26.38
N VAL A 1002 -19.35 -11.81 25.48
CA VAL A 1002 -17.95 -11.88 25.01
C VAL A 1002 -17.02 -11.53 26.16
N ILE A 1003 -17.23 -10.37 26.79
CA ILE A 1003 -16.35 -9.86 27.85
C ILE A 1003 -16.26 -10.83 29.04
N HIS A 1004 -17.39 -11.34 29.53
CA HIS A 1004 -17.41 -12.19 30.72
C HIS A 1004 -16.88 -13.61 30.51
N ASN A 1005 -17.12 -14.20 29.32
CA ASN A 1005 -16.98 -15.64 29.07
C ASN A 1005 -16.00 -16.00 27.94
N SER A 1006 -15.16 -15.07 27.47
CA SER A 1006 -14.10 -15.38 26.51
C SER A 1006 -12.82 -15.90 27.19
N LEU A 1007 -12.13 -16.82 26.51
CA LEU A 1007 -10.68 -17.01 26.66
C LEU A 1007 -9.92 -15.90 25.93
N ILE A 1008 -8.72 -15.59 26.37
CA ILE A 1008 -7.97 -14.43 25.86
C ILE A 1008 -6.53 -14.82 25.51
N GLU A 1009 -6.21 -14.81 24.21
CA GLU A 1009 -4.81 -14.77 23.77
C GLU A 1009 -4.32 -13.32 23.72
N ILE A 1010 -3.08 -13.10 24.12
CA ILE A 1010 -2.37 -11.82 24.00
C ILE A 1010 -1.00 -12.09 23.39
N PHE A 1011 -0.53 -11.25 22.47
CA PHE A 1011 0.80 -11.35 21.87
C PHE A 1011 1.48 -9.99 21.77
N ALA A 1012 2.61 -9.83 22.46
CA ALA A 1012 3.46 -8.65 22.38
C ALA A 1012 4.73 -8.91 21.55
N HIS A 1013 4.96 -8.09 20.51
CA HIS A 1013 6.14 -8.20 19.64
C HIS A 1013 6.68 -6.85 19.16
N GLY A 1014 7.99 -6.65 19.27
CA GLY A 1014 8.68 -5.43 18.79
C GLY A 1014 9.80 -4.93 19.70
N ASN A 1015 9.98 -3.61 19.73
CA ASN A 1015 10.90 -2.89 20.62
C ASN A 1015 10.32 -2.75 22.04
N ILE A 1016 10.15 -3.88 22.71
CA ILE A 1016 9.66 -4.02 24.09
C ILE A 1016 10.49 -5.09 24.80
N THR A 1017 10.79 -4.91 26.08
CA THR A 1017 11.52 -5.92 26.89
C THR A 1017 10.58 -6.98 27.48
N LYS A 1018 11.18 -8.05 28.00
CA LYS A 1018 10.46 -9.11 28.71
C LYS A 1018 9.74 -8.59 29.95
N GLU A 1019 10.37 -7.71 30.72
CA GLU A 1019 9.85 -7.10 31.95
C GLU A 1019 8.67 -6.15 31.67
N GLU A 1020 8.79 -5.32 30.64
CA GLU A 1020 7.70 -4.44 30.20
C GLU A 1020 6.50 -5.25 29.72
N SER A 1021 6.74 -6.35 29.00
CA SER A 1021 5.68 -7.26 28.53
C SER A 1021 4.97 -7.97 29.70
N ILE A 1022 5.70 -8.35 30.76
CA ILE A 1022 5.10 -8.86 32.00
C ILE A 1022 4.27 -7.77 32.68
N SER A 1023 4.77 -6.54 32.77
CA SER A 1023 4.02 -5.42 33.36
C SER A 1023 2.75 -5.07 32.56
N LEU A 1024 2.79 -5.15 31.23
CA LEU A 1024 1.62 -5.01 30.37
C LEU A 1024 0.61 -6.15 30.62
N ASN A 1025 1.08 -7.39 30.68
CA ASN A 1025 0.25 -8.55 31.00
C ASN A 1025 -0.46 -8.39 32.36
N GLU A 1026 0.25 -7.97 33.41
CA GLU A 1026 -0.33 -7.75 34.75
C GLU A 1026 -1.40 -6.64 34.74
N LYS A 1027 -1.15 -5.52 34.05
CA LYS A 1027 -2.12 -4.43 33.90
C LYS A 1027 -3.37 -4.88 33.15
N VAL A 1028 -3.21 -5.63 32.06
CA VAL A 1028 -4.33 -6.14 31.26
C VAL A 1028 -5.11 -7.22 32.03
N ALA A 1029 -4.44 -8.18 32.65
CA ALA A 1029 -5.08 -9.19 33.48
C ALA A 1029 -5.91 -8.56 34.61
N LYS A 1030 -5.37 -7.56 35.33
CA LYS A 1030 -6.09 -6.86 36.40
C LYS A 1030 -7.35 -6.12 35.92
N LEU A 1031 -7.34 -5.57 34.70
CA LEU A 1031 -8.55 -4.96 34.09
C LEU A 1031 -9.59 -6.02 33.74
N LEU A 1032 -9.15 -7.19 33.27
CA LEU A 1032 -10.00 -8.30 32.85
C LEU A 1032 -10.60 -9.08 34.04
N GLU A 1033 -9.87 -9.23 35.14
CA GLU A 1033 -10.34 -9.91 36.37
C GLU A 1033 -11.55 -9.21 36.99
N GLN A 1034 -11.66 -7.89 36.86
CA GLN A 1034 -12.84 -7.11 37.28
C GLN A 1034 -14.10 -7.41 36.45
N HIS A 1035 -13.96 -8.05 35.29
CA HIS A 1035 -15.01 -8.19 34.28
C HIS A 1035 -15.25 -9.64 33.83
N ARG A 1036 -14.70 -10.68 34.49
CA ARG A 1036 -14.78 -12.08 34.01
C ARG A 1036 -15.39 -13.06 35.01
N SER A 1037 -16.00 -14.11 34.48
CA SER A 1037 -16.66 -15.15 35.27
C SER A 1037 -15.64 -16.03 36.02
N PRO A 1038 -15.81 -16.25 37.35
CA PRO A 1038 -14.96 -17.16 38.13
C PRO A 1038 -14.96 -18.62 37.65
N HIS A 1039 -15.90 -19.01 36.79
CA HIS A 1039 -16.02 -20.38 36.31
C HIS A 1039 -15.06 -20.72 35.15
N LEU A 1040 -14.47 -19.73 34.46
CA LEU A 1040 -13.50 -19.95 33.38
C LEU A 1040 -12.07 -20.26 33.87
N LEU A 1041 -11.85 -20.41 35.18
CA LEU A 1041 -10.50 -20.48 35.75
C LEU A 1041 -9.77 -21.82 35.52
N ASN A 1042 -10.48 -22.92 35.21
CA ASN A 1042 -9.95 -24.28 35.44
C ASN A 1042 -9.71 -25.18 34.20
N SER A 1043 -10.22 -24.90 32.99
CA SER A 1043 -9.86 -25.71 31.81
C SER A 1043 -9.86 -24.95 30.48
N PHE A 1044 -8.76 -25.08 29.74
CA PHE A 1044 -8.73 -24.98 28.28
C PHE A 1044 -9.06 -26.38 27.73
N GLU A 1045 -10.30 -26.83 27.92
CA GLU A 1045 -10.77 -28.05 27.23
C GLU A 1045 -10.78 -27.83 25.71
N VAL A 1046 -10.55 -28.90 24.94
CA VAL A 1046 -10.35 -28.79 23.49
C VAL A 1046 -11.66 -28.37 22.83
N PHE A 1047 -11.74 -27.10 22.45
CA PHE A 1047 -12.89 -26.52 21.79
C PHE A 1047 -13.20 -27.24 20.48
N ASP A 1048 -14.45 -27.63 20.29
CA ASP A 1048 -14.90 -28.20 19.03
C ASP A 1048 -15.03 -27.09 17.98
N CYS A 1049 -13.89 -26.73 17.38
CA CYS A 1049 -13.81 -25.76 16.31
C CYS A 1049 -14.78 -26.18 15.19
N ASN A 1050 -15.59 -25.23 14.70
CA ASN A 1050 -16.41 -25.43 13.50
C ASN A 1050 -15.54 -25.99 12.38
N ARG A 1051 -15.72 -27.28 12.09
CA ARG A 1051 -15.03 -28.05 11.05
C ARG A 1051 -15.49 -27.51 9.68
N ASP A 1052 -15.00 -28.09 8.58
CA ASP A 1052 -15.59 -27.83 7.26
C ASP A 1052 -16.39 -29.04 6.78
N THR A 1053 -17.35 -28.82 5.90
CA THR A 1053 -18.10 -29.87 5.21
C THR A 1053 -17.13 -30.69 4.37
N GLN A 1054 -16.94 -31.97 4.74
CA GLN A 1054 -16.18 -32.90 3.90
C GLN A 1054 -17.03 -33.28 2.68
N LEU A 1055 -16.50 -33.02 1.48
CA LEU A 1055 -17.12 -33.42 0.22
C LEU A 1055 -16.82 -34.90 -0.08
N ASP A 1056 -17.76 -35.60 -0.72
CA ASP A 1056 -17.56 -36.98 -1.15
C ASP A 1056 -16.60 -37.09 -2.33
N CYS A 1057 -15.81 -38.16 -2.37
CA CYS A 1057 -14.91 -38.42 -3.47
C CYS A 1057 -15.69 -38.84 -4.74
N ASN A 1058 -15.28 -38.30 -5.89
CA ASN A 1058 -15.87 -38.52 -7.22
C ASN A 1058 -17.34 -38.09 -7.38
N LEU A 1059 -17.85 -37.26 -6.48
CA LEU A 1059 -19.03 -36.44 -6.76
C LEU A 1059 -18.62 -35.04 -7.22
N ILE A 1060 -19.45 -34.48 -8.10
CA ILE A 1060 -19.45 -33.06 -8.46
C ILE A 1060 -20.73 -32.48 -7.86
N TYR A 1061 -20.57 -31.55 -6.92
CA TYR A 1061 -21.68 -30.75 -6.42
C TYR A 1061 -21.78 -29.49 -7.28
N GLU A 1062 -22.98 -29.13 -7.74
CA GLU A 1062 -23.20 -27.94 -8.56
C GLU A 1062 -24.21 -27.00 -7.89
N PHE A 1063 -23.82 -25.75 -7.69
CA PHE A 1063 -24.70 -24.69 -7.20
C PHE A 1063 -24.97 -23.67 -8.29
N ASN A 1064 -26.23 -23.42 -8.61
CA ASN A 1064 -26.66 -22.47 -9.64
C ASN A 1064 -27.40 -21.27 -9.03
N ALA A 1065 -26.91 -20.07 -9.31
CA ALA A 1065 -27.55 -18.79 -9.00
C ALA A 1065 -27.68 -17.90 -10.25
N ILE A 1066 -28.40 -16.79 -10.13
CA ILE A 1066 -28.63 -15.83 -11.21
C ILE A 1066 -28.32 -14.42 -10.70
N SER A 1067 -27.60 -13.63 -11.49
CA SER A 1067 -27.40 -12.19 -11.25
C SER A 1067 -28.21 -11.38 -12.26
N SER A 1068 -29.27 -10.70 -11.81
CA SER A 1068 -30.08 -9.81 -12.65
C SER A 1068 -29.36 -8.55 -13.10
N GLU A 1069 -28.32 -8.15 -12.37
CA GLU A 1069 -27.59 -6.88 -12.57
C GLU A 1069 -26.28 -7.05 -13.38
N SER A 1070 -25.96 -8.28 -13.81
CA SER A 1070 -24.75 -8.57 -14.61
C SER A 1070 -25.12 -9.24 -15.92
N GLU A 1071 -24.49 -8.79 -17.01
CA GLU A 1071 -24.54 -9.47 -18.31
C GLU A 1071 -23.47 -10.56 -18.44
N ASN A 1072 -22.41 -10.49 -17.61
CA ASN A 1072 -21.38 -11.52 -17.52
C ASN A 1072 -21.84 -12.68 -16.61
N ASN A 1073 -21.38 -13.88 -16.93
CA ASN A 1073 -21.47 -15.09 -16.11
C ASN A 1073 -20.31 -15.13 -15.09
N GLY A 1074 -20.54 -15.76 -13.93
CA GLY A 1074 -19.54 -16.09 -12.93
C GLY A 1074 -19.39 -17.61 -12.78
N PHE A 1075 -18.16 -18.11 -12.73
CA PHE A 1075 -17.85 -19.53 -12.58
C PHE A 1075 -16.78 -19.73 -11.50
N LEU A 1076 -16.97 -20.68 -10.59
CA LEU A 1076 -15.96 -21.12 -9.65
C LEU A 1076 -15.93 -22.65 -9.56
N LEU A 1077 -14.75 -23.25 -9.72
CA LEU A 1077 -14.50 -24.68 -9.47
C LEU A 1077 -13.55 -24.81 -8.27
N TYR A 1078 -13.99 -25.50 -7.23
CA TYR A 1078 -13.22 -25.79 -6.01
C TYR A 1078 -12.92 -27.29 -5.89
N TYR A 1079 -11.64 -27.59 -5.66
CA TYR A 1079 -11.11 -28.90 -5.32
C TYR A 1079 -10.79 -28.95 -3.82
N GLN A 1080 -11.51 -29.78 -3.06
CA GLN A 1080 -11.21 -30.00 -1.64
C GLN A 1080 -10.15 -31.11 -1.48
N VAL A 1081 -8.94 -30.74 -1.06
CA VAL A 1081 -7.81 -31.68 -0.94
C VAL A 1081 -7.92 -32.48 0.37
N GLY A 1082 -8.04 -31.81 1.51
CA GLY A 1082 -8.16 -32.46 2.82
C GLY A 1082 -7.67 -31.59 3.99
N PRO A 1083 -7.64 -32.10 5.23
CA PRO A 1083 -7.03 -31.39 6.36
C PRO A 1083 -5.54 -31.14 6.12
N GLU A 1084 -4.96 -30.12 6.77
CA GLU A 1084 -3.56 -29.76 6.59
C GLU A 1084 -2.59 -30.76 7.25
N GLU A 1085 -1.90 -31.51 6.41
CA GLU A 1085 -0.61 -32.11 6.72
C GLU A 1085 0.48 -31.33 5.98
N LEU A 1086 1.65 -31.13 6.59
CA LEU A 1086 2.71 -30.29 6.01
C LEU A 1086 3.25 -30.84 4.68
N GLU A 1087 3.31 -32.17 4.54
CA GLU A 1087 3.68 -32.79 3.27
C GLU A 1087 2.58 -32.61 2.20
N LEU A 1088 1.31 -32.76 2.57
CA LEU A 1088 0.16 -32.55 1.68
C LEU A 1088 0.09 -31.09 1.18
N ARG A 1089 0.37 -30.13 2.07
CA ARG A 1089 0.50 -28.71 1.72
C ARG A 1089 1.72 -28.44 0.83
N ALA A 1090 2.88 -29.03 1.13
CA ALA A 1090 4.07 -28.89 0.28
C ALA A 1090 3.82 -29.41 -1.15
N ARG A 1091 3.13 -30.54 -1.29
CA ARG A 1091 2.66 -31.07 -2.58
C ARG A 1091 1.68 -30.11 -3.27
N LEU A 1092 0.72 -29.54 -2.55
CA LEU A 1092 -0.26 -28.58 -3.09
C LEU A 1092 0.37 -27.26 -3.55
N GLU A 1093 1.22 -26.64 -2.74
CA GLU A 1093 1.89 -25.38 -3.12
C GLU A 1093 2.90 -25.59 -4.27
N LEU A 1094 3.55 -26.76 -4.38
CA LEU A 1094 4.39 -27.11 -5.52
C LEU A 1094 3.56 -27.41 -6.78
N PHE A 1095 2.46 -28.13 -6.66
CA PHE A 1095 1.53 -28.35 -7.78
C PHE A 1095 1.03 -27.00 -8.34
N TYR A 1096 0.53 -26.12 -7.47
CA TYR A 1096 0.13 -24.76 -7.82
C TYR A 1096 1.27 -23.98 -8.52
N GLN A 1097 2.48 -24.00 -7.97
CA GLN A 1097 3.65 -23.32 -8.55
C GLN A 1097 3.99 -23.79 -9.97
N LEU A 1098 3.68 -25.04 -10.31
CA LEU A 1098 3.90 -25.62 -11.64
C LEU A 1098 2.77 -25.28 -12.64
N ILE A 1099 1.50 -25.35 -12.21
CA ILE A 1099 0.36 -25.15 -13.12
C ILE A 1099 -0.06 -23.68 -13.30
N TYR A 1100 0.36 -22.76 -12.42
CA TYR A 1100 -0.07 -21.35 -12.43
C TYR A 1100 0.20 -20.63 -13.75
N TYR A 1101 1.44 -20.66 -14.26
CA TYR A 1101 1.76 -19.99 -15.53
C TYR A 1101 1.04 -20.65 -16.73
N PRO A 1102 1.06 -21.99 -16.91
CA PRO A 1102 0.26 -22.66 -17.94
C PRO A 1102 -1.23 -22.28 -17.91
N PHE A 1103 -1.87 -22.28 -16.73
CA PHE A 1103 -3.27 -21.91 -16.56
C PHE A 1103 -3.56 -20.50 -17.06
N PHE A 1104 -2.83 -19.50 -16.53
CA PHE A 1104 -3.02 -18.10 -16.94
C PHE A 1104 -2.70 -17.86 -18.42
N ASN A 1105 -1.66 -18.53 -18.95
CA ASN A 1105 -1.29 -18.41 -20.36
C ASN A 1105 -2.37 -18.98 -21.29
N GLN A 1106 -2.96 -20.13 -20.96
CA GLN A 1106 -4.05 -20.71 -21.73
C GLN A 1106 -5.33 -19.88 -21.56
N ILE A 1107 -5.88 -19.83 -20.35
CA ILE A 1107 -7.23 -19.31 -20.08
C ILE A 1107 -7.36 -17.79 -20.32
N ARG A 1108 -6.36 -16.98 -19.90
CA ARG A 1108 -6.40 -15.52 -20.04
C ARG A 1108 -5.61 -15.00 -21.25
N SER A 1109 -4.41 -15.50 -21.52
CA SER A 1109 -3.58 -14.92 -22.61
C SER A 1109 -3.85 -15.50 -24.00
N THR A 1110 -4.34 -16.75 -24.11
CA THR A 1110 -4.50 -17.45 -25.40
C THR A 1110 -5.96 -17.59 -25.80
N GLU A 1111 -6.81 -18.03 -24.87
CA GLU A 1111 -8.25 -18.23 -25.08
C GLU A 1111 -9.09 -17.01 -24.68
N GLN A 1112 -8.51 -16.09 -23.89
CA GLN A 1112 -9.10 -14.81 -23.47
C GLN A 1112 -10.48 -14.92 -22.79
N LEU A 1113 -10.79 -16.06 -22.16
CA LEU A 1113 -12.11 -16.39 -21.61
C LEU A 1113 -12.59 -15.38 -20.56
N ALA A 1114 -11.67 -14.87 -19.74
CA ALA A 1114 -11.97 -13.94 -18.66
C ALA A 1114 -10.76 -13.06 -18.34
N TYR A 1115 -10.98 -11.74 -18.24
CA TYR A 1115 -10.00 -10.85 -17.60
C TYR A 1115 -9.85 -11.22 -16.13
N THR A 1116 -10.97 -11.27 -15.41
CA THR A 1116 -11.06 -11.70 -14.02
C THR A 1116 -10.92 -13.22 -13.96
N THR A 1117 -9.67 -13.68 -14.06
CA THR A 1117 -9.26 -15.09 -13.94
C THR A 1117 -8.39 -15.22 -12.70
N PHE A 1118 -8.73 -16.16 -11.81
CA PHE A 1118 -7.91 -16.55 -10.68
C PHE A 1118 -7.71 -18.06 -10.65
N LEU A 1119 -6.48 -18.47 -10.34
CA LEU A 1119 -6.16 -19.76 -9.74
C LEU A 1119 -5.51 -19.46 -8.39
N SER A 1120 -5.97 -20.10 -7.31
CA SER A 1120 -5.33 -19.97 -6.00
C SER A 1120 -5.61 -21.19 -5.13
N PHE A 1121 -4.79 -21.39 -4.09
CA PHE A 1121 -5.10 -22.35 -3.04
C PHE A 1121 -5.87 -21.67 -1.91
N LYS A 1122 -6.83 -22.39 -1.33
CA LYS A 1122 -7.63 -21.96 -0.19
C LYS A 1122 -7.18 -22.73 1.04
N TYR A 1123 -6.92 -21.98 2.10
CA TYR A 1123 -6.76 -22.48 3.45
C TYR A 1123 -7.94 -21.99 4.28
N THR A 1124 -8.70 -22.89 4.88
CA THR A 1124 -9.82 -22.51 5.74
C THR A 1124 -9.34 -22.23 7.16
N TRP A 1125 -10.09 -21.42 7.91
CA TRP A 1125 -9.90 -21.23 9.35
C TRP A 1125 -10.01 -22.52 10.16
N SER A 1126 -10.63 -23.55 9.59
CA SER A 1126 -10.84 -24.87 10.18
C SER A 1126 -9.69 -25.85 9.88
N GLY A 1127 -8.68 -25.44 9.10
CA GLY A 1127 -7.49 -26.24 8.77
C GLY A 1127 -7.57 -27.07 7.48
N THR A 1128 -8.54 -26.81 6.59
CA THR A 1128 -8.71 -27.55 5.33
C THR A 1128 -7.97 -26.87 4.18
N LEU A 1129 -7.24 -27.69 3.40
CA LEU A 1129 -6.58 -27.35 2.14
C LEU A 1129 -7.53 -27.57 0.95
N GLY A 1130 -7.47 -26.66 -0.02
CA GLY A 1130 -8.05 -26.88 -1.35
C GLY A 1130 -7.45 -25.96 -2.41
N LEU A 1131 -7.89 -26.14 -3.65
CA LEU A 1131 -7.52 -25.30 -4.80
C LEU A 1131 -8.81 -24.77 -5.44
N TYR A 1132 -8.85 -23.51 -5.87
CA TYR A 1132 -9.97 -22.99 -6.63
C TYR A 1132 -9.55 -22.24 -7.89
N ILE A 1133 -10.41 -22.35 -8.90
CA ILE A 1133 -10.41 -21.59 -10.14
C ILE A 1133 -11.64 -20.69 -10.10
N LEU A 1134 -11.49 -19.40 -10.40
CA LEU A 1134 -12.60 -18.43 -10.42
C LEU A 1134 -12.49 -17.57 -11.69
N LEU A 1135 -13.53 -17.56 -12.51
CA LEU A 1135 -13.68 -16.74 -13.70
C LEU A 1135 -14.93 -15.83 -13.62
N GLN A 1136 -14.85 -14.66 -14.24
CA GLN A 1136 -16.01 -13.85 -14.65
C GLN A 1136 -15.87 -13.53 -16.15
N SER A 1137 -16.88 -13.86 -16.94
CA SER A 1137 -16.78 -14.04 -18.39
C SER A 1137 -18.11 -13.79 -19.12
N SER A 1138 -18.04 -13.34 -20.37
CA SER A 1138 -19.21 -13.16 -21.25
C SER A 1138 -19.59 -14.42 -22.03
N TYR A 1139 -18.83 -15.51 -21.87
CA TYR A 1139 -19.10 -16.80 -22.51
C TYR A 1139 -20.12 -17.63 -21.70
N GLU A 1140 -20.82 -18.55 -22.35
CA GLU A 1140 -21.74 -19.48 -21.67
C GLU A 1140 -20.98 -20.42 -20.70
N LEU A 1141 -21.65 -20.81 -19.61
CA LEU A 1141 -21.06 -21.54 -18.48
C LEU A 1141 -20.52 -22.91 -18.90
N GLU A 1142 -21.25 -23.61 -19.76
CA GLU A 1142 -20.90 -24.93 -20.30
C GLU A 1142 -19.61 -24.88 -21.14
N TYR A 1143 -19.37 -23.75 -21.83
CA TYR A 1143 -18.13 -23.52 -22.55
C TYR A 1143 -16.97 -23.26 -21.59
N ILE A 1144 -17.18 -22.40 -20.59
CA ILE A 1144 -16.18 -22.09 -19.55
C ILE A 1144 -15.72 -23.35 -18.83
N GLU A 1145 -16.66 -24.19 -18.38
CA GLU A 1145 -16.37 -25.47 -17.72
C GLU A 1145 -15.59 -26.41 -18.66
N ALA A 1146 -16.04 -26.58 -19.92
CA ALA A 1146 -15.35 -27.43 -20.89
C ALA A 1146 -13.91 -26.98 -21.18
N ARG A 1147 -13.63 -25.66 -21.19
CA ARG A 1147 -12.24 -25.14 -21.33
C ARG A 1147 -11.41 -25.41 -20.07
N ILE A 1148 -11.99 -25.27 -18.88
CA ILE A 1148 -11.30 -25.52 -17.61
C ILE A 1148 -11.00 -27.02 -17.43
N GLU A 1149 -11.95 -27.90 -17.70
CA GLU A 1149 -11.72 -29.36 -17.69
C GLU A 1149 -10.68 -29.76 -18.76
N SER A 1150 -10.69 -29.13 -19.94
CA SER A 1150 -9.67 -29.35 -20.96
C SER A 1150 -8.27 -28.91 -20.49
N PHE A 1151 -8.15 -27.78 -19.77
CA PHE A 1151 -6.89 -27.41 -19.12
C PHE A 1151 -6.47 -28.44 -18.07
N ILE A 1152 -7.37 -28.84 -17.16
CA ILE A 1152 -7.09 -29.82 -16.09
C ILE A 1152 -6.58 -31.14 -16.69
N GLN A 1153 -7.23 -31.65 -17.74
CA GLN A 1153 -6.78 -32.85 -18.45
C GLN A 1153 -5.37 -32.68 -19.06
N SER A 1154 -5.04 -31.49 -19.57
CA SER A 1154 -3.71 -31.18 -20.12
C SER A 1154 -2.58 -31.20 -19.08
N VAL A 1155 -2.90 -31.06 -17.78
CA VAL A 1155 -1.90 -31.06 -16.69
C VAL A 1155 -1.10 -32.37 -16.64
N GLU A 1156 -1.70 -33.51 -17.00
CA GLU A 1156 -0.98 -34.77 -17.12
C GLU A 1156 0.16 -34.68 -18.16
N THR A 1157 -0.12 -34.10 -19.33
CA THR A 1157 0.86 -33.88 -20.40
C THR A 1157 1.90 -32.83 -20.01
N ILE A 1158 1.48 -31.74 -19.34
CA ILE A 1158 2.37 -30.67 -18.86
C ILE A 1158 3.39 -31.20 -17.85
N LEU A 1159 2.96 -32.02 -16.88
CA LEU A 1159 3.84 -32.62 -15.88
C LEU A 1159 4.69 -33.75 -16.44
N SER A 1160 4.15 -34.57 -17.35
CA SER A 1160 4.89 -35.71 -17.95
C SER A 1160 6.00 -35.26 -18.91
N ASN A 1161 5.80 -34.14 -19.62
CA ASN A 1161 6.79 -33.56 -20.53
C ASN A 1161 7.74 -32.56 -19.83
N MET A 1162 7.68 -32.44 -18.50
CA MET A 1162 8.49 -31.49 -17.74
C MET A 1162 9.93 -31.98 -17.57
N SER A 1163 10.90 -31.15 -17.93
CA SER A 1163 12.31 -31.47 -17.70
C SER A 1163 12.69 -31.29 -16.22
N ASN A 1164 13.68 -32.05 -15.74
CA ASN A 1164 14.16 -31.98 -14.35
C ASN A 1164 14.65 -30.56 -13.99
N GLU A 1165 15.24 -29.85 -14.95
CA GLU A 1165 15.72 -28.48 -14.77
C GLU A 1165 14.57 -27.47 -14.67
N ALA A 1166 13.41 -27.74 -15.28
CA ALA A 1166 12.19 -26.95 -15.06
C ALA A 1166 11.59 -27.22 -13.67
N PHE A 1167 11.52 -28.49 -13.27
CA PHE A 1167 11.00 -28.91 -11.97
C PHE A 1167 11.84 -28.37 -10.79
N GLU A 1168 13.17 -28.52 -10.82
CA GLU A 1168 14.05 -27.99 -9.78
C GLU A 1168 14.08 -26.45 -9.71
N ARG A 1169 13.91 -25.76 -10.85
CA ARG A 1169 13.72 -24.29 -10.84
C ARG A 1169 12.43 -23.90 -10.14
N ALA A 1170 11.33 -24.62 -10.37
CA ALA A 1170 10.06 -24.38 -9.69
C ALA A 1170 10.16 -24.68 -8.18
N LYS A 1171 10.80 -25.78 -7.77
CA LYS A 1171 11.12 -26.06 -6.36
C LYS A 1171 11.95 -24.96 -5.73
N LYS A 1172 13.03 -24.50 -6.38
CA LYS A 1172 13.88 -23.41 -5.89
C LYS A 1172 13.11 -22.08 -5.77
N SER A 1173 12.26 -21.77 -6.74
CA SER A 1173 11.35 -20.61 -6.72
C SER A 1173 10.41 -20.67 -5.52
N LEU A 1174 9.71 -21.80 -5.32
CA LEU A 1174 8.83 -22.03 -4.17
C LEU A 1174 9.57 -21.91 -2.83
N CYS A 1175 10.75 -22.53 -2.71
CA CYS A 1175 11.56 -22.44 -1.49
C CYS A 1175 11.99 -21.00 -1.18
N SER A 1176 12.28 -20.20 -2.22
CA SER A 1176 12.66 -18.79 -2.07
C SER A 1176 11.46 -17.92 -1.68
N ARG A 1177 10.25 -18.22 -2.20
CA ARG A 1177 8.99 -17.57 -1.82
C ARG A 1177 8.59 -17.88 -0.37
N LEU A 1178 8.78 -19.12 0.09
CA LEU A 1178 8.44 -19.53 1.45
C LEU A 1178 9.39 -18.94 2.50
N LEU A 1179 10.70 -18.87 2.20
CA LEU A 1179 11.71 -18.28 3.10
C LEU A 1179 11.87 -16.75 2.94
N GLU A 1180 10.97 -16.07 2.24
CA GLU A 1180 11.06 -14.62 2.05
C GLU A 1180 10.88 -13.90 3.41
N SER A 1181 11.94 -13.28 3.90
CA SER A 1181 11.95 -12.62 5.21
C SER A 1181 11.00 -11.42 5.19
N PRO A 1182 9.95 -11.37 6.03
CA PRO A 1182 8.95 -10.31 5.95
C PRO A 1182 9.59 -8.93 6.12
N LYS A 1183 9.31 -8.00 5.20
CA LYS A 1183 10.04 -6.71 5.14
C LYS A 1183 9.64 -5.69 6.21
N LYS A 1184 8.52 -5.90 6.90
CA LYS A 1184 7.96 -4.93 7.88
C LYS A 1184 7.52 -5.65 9.15
N LEU A 1185 7.80 -5.07 10.32
CA LEU A 1185 7.47 -5.64 11.66
C LEU A 1185 6.04 -6.17 11.74
N ASN A 1186 5.07 -5.39 11.24
CA ASN A 1186 3.65 -5.79 11.26
C ASN A 1186 3.37 -7.04 10.42
N TRP A 1187 4.11 -7.32 9.34
CA TRP A 1187 3.92 -8.54 8.54
C TRP A 1187 4.37 -9.78 9.31
N LYS A 1188 5.57 -9.74 9.91
CA LYS A 1188 6.08 -10.80 10.79
C LYS A 1188 5.15 -11.03 11.98
N SER A 1189 4.69 -9.94 12.60
CA SER A 1189 3.72 -9.97 13.70
C SER A 1189 2.41 -10.65 13.26
N ASN A 1190 1.85 -10.28 12.11
CA ASN A 1190 0.62 -10.89 11.58
C ASN A 1190 0.80 -12.38 11.24
N ARG A 1191 1.97 -12.82 10.73
CA ARG A 1191 2.25 -14.25 10.49
C ARG A 1191 2.22 -15.03 11.81
N LEU A 1192 3.02 -14.59 12.79
CA LEU A 1192 3.14 -15.24 14.10
C LEU A 1192 1.82 -15.20 14.89
N TRP A 1193 1.07 -14.11 14.80
CA TRP A 1193 -0.24 -13.98 15.42
C TRP A 1193 -1.27 -14.93 14.80
N SER A 1194 -1.22 -15.16 13.48
CA SER A 1194 -2.08 -16.14 12.81
C SER A 1194 -1.82 -17.60 13.25
N GLU A 1195 -0.59 -17.92 13.67
CA GLU A 1195 -0.27 -19.23 14.29
C GLU A 1195 -0.85 -19.35 15.71
N ILE A 1196 -0.95 -18.24 16.45
CA ILE A 1196 -1.55 -18.19 17.79
C ILE A 1196 -3.08 -18.27 17.71
N THR A 1197 -3.72 -17.44 16.87
CA THR A 1197 -5.20 -17.37 16.79
C THR A 1197 -5.84 -18.54 16.05
N SER A 1198 -5.11 -19.26 15.19
CA SER A 1198 -5.52 -20.56 14.65
C SER A 1198 -5.31 -21.73 15.63
N GLY A 1199 -4.58 -21.50 16.73
CA GLY A 1199 -4.28 -22.52 17.73
C GLY A 1199 -3.25 -23.57 17.30
N GLN A 1200 -2.41 -23.30 16.30
CA GLN A 1200 -1.47 -24.26 15.72
C GLN A 1200 -0.01 -24.04 16.17
N TYR A 1201 0.36 -22.80 16.49
CA TYR A 1201 1.67 -22.39 17.04
C TYR A 1201 2.89 -22.85 16.22
N LEU A 1202 2.73 -23.09 14.91
CA LEU A 1202 3.78 -23.63 14.05
C LEU A 1202 4.66 -22.49 13.49
N PHE A 1203 5.38 -21.81 14.38
CA PHE A 1203 6.16 -20.63 14.03
C PHE A 1203 7.30 -20.87 13.02
N ASP A 1204 7.71 -22.13 12.85
CA ASP A 1204 8.72 -22.61 11.88
C ASP A 1204 8.08 -23.38 10.70
N ARG A 1205 6.81 -23.06 10.37
CA ARG A 1205 6.05 -23.69 9.28
C ARG A 1205 6.77 -23.61 7.93
N ASP A 1206 7.29 -22.43 7.58
CA ASP A 1206 7.86 -22.19 6.25
C ASP A 1206 9.17 -22.96 6.06
N GLU A 1207 10.00 -23.06 7.11
CA GLU A 1207 11.23 -23.87 7.16
C GLU A 1207 10.92 -25.37 7.03
N LYS A 1208 9.85 -25.84 7.68
CA LYS A 1208 9.35 -27.23 7.57
C LYS A 1208 8.78 -27.51 6.18
N LEU A 1209 7.93 -26.64 5.64
CA LEU A 1209 7.39 -26.75 4.28
C LEU A 1209 8.52 -26.79 3.24
N VAL A 1210 9.55 -25.95 3.39
CA VAL A 1210 10.72 -25.98 2.50
C VAL A 1210 11.51 -27.29 2.62
N SER A 1211 11.58 -27.89 3.79
CA SER A 1211 12.19 -29.22 3.96
C SER A 1211 11.42 -30.30 3.20
N TYR A 1212 10.08 -30.29 3.29
CA TYR A 1212 9.22 -31.18 2.49
C TYR A 1212 9.33 -30.91 0.97
N VAL A 1213 9.24 -29.65 0.53
CA VAL A 1213 9.39 -29.28 -0.90
C VAL A 1213 10.74 -29.73 -1.47
N LYS A 1214 11.83 -29.62 -0.69
CA LYS A 1214 13.16 -30.10 -1.10
C LYS A 1214 13.20 -31.64 -1.26
N SER A 1215 12.52 -32.38 -0.37
CA SER A 1215 12.49 -33.85 -0.42
C SER A 1215 11.68 -34.46 -1.57
N ILE A 1216 10.83 -33.68 -2.26
CA ILE A 1216 10.14 -34.13 -3.47
C ILE A 1216 11.16 -34.09 -4.64
N ASP A 1217 11.88 -35.18 -4.84
CA ASP A 1217 12.97 -35.31 -5.83
C ASP A 1217 12.49 -35.42 -7.29
N ASN A 1218 11.25 -35.87 -7.50
CA ASN A 1218 10.75 -36.27 -8.81
C ASN A 1218 9.35 -35.69 -9.11
N VAL A 1219 9.17 -35.12 -10.30
CA VAL A 1219 7.87 -34.60 -10.79
C VAL A 1219 6.77 -35.66 -10.82
N GLN A 1220 7.13 -36.94 -10.92
CA GLN A 1220 6.18 -38.06 -10.85
C GLN A 1220 5.40 -38.12 -9.53
N VAL A 1221 5.94 -37.61 -8.42
CA VAL A 1221 5.22 -37.49 -7.13
C VAL A 1221 4.08 -36.48 -7.26
N ILE A 1222 4.31 -35.36 -7.95
CA ILE A 1222 3.29 -34.33 -8.21
C ILE A 1222 2.31 -34.78 -9.29
N LEU A 1223 2.75 -35.56 -10.29
CA LEU A 1223 1.83 -36.21 -11.24
C LEU A 1223 0.90 -37.19 -10.52
N HIS A 1224 1.41 -38.02 -9.61
CA HIS A 1224 0.58 -38.93 -8.82
C HIS A 1224 -0.43 -38.16 -7.94
N PHE A 1225 0.00 -37.07 -7.30
CA PHE A 1225 -0.88 -36.17 -6.54
C PHE A 1225 -1.98 -35.54 -7.42
N TYR A 1226 -1.64 -35.10 -8.64
CA TYR A 1226 -2.64 -34.67 -9.63
C TYR A 1226 -3.68 -35.77 -9.93
N LYS A 1227 -3.23 -37.00 -10.19
CA LYS A 1227 -4.12 -38.13 -10.48
C LYS A 1227 -4.99 -38.55 -9.29
N GLU A 1228 -4.51 -38.40 -8.06
CA GLU A 1228 -5.27 -38.75 -6.86
C GLU A 1228 -6.34 -37.70 -6.51
N TYR A 1229 -6.06 -36.39 -6.66
CA TYR A 1229 -6.90 -35.31 -6.13
C TYR A 1229 -7.58 -34.40 -7.17
N PHE A 1230 -7.16 -34.40 -8.45
CA PHE A 1230 -7.62 -33.42 -9.44
C PHE A 1230 -8.17 -34.02 -10.74
N GLN A 1231 -7.68 -35.19 -11.13
CA GLN A 1231 -8.18 -35.93 -12.30
C GLN A 1231 -9.59 -36.50 -12.03
N ASN A 1232 -10.44 -36.54 -13.06
CA ASN A 1232 -11.77 -37.19 -12.97
C ASN A 1232 -11.59 -38.70 -12.76
N GLY A 1233 -12.31 -39.27 -11.79
CA GLY A 1233 -12.09 -40.65 -11.33
C GLY A 1233 -10.95 -40.79 -10.30
N GLY A 1234 -10.27 -39.70 -9.94
CA GLY A 1234 -9.21 -39.70 -8.93
C GLY A 1234 -9.73 -40.09 -7.55
N LYS A 1235 -9.02 -40.98 -6.85
CA LYS A 1235 -9.46 -41.61 -5.58
C LYS A 1235 -9.90 -40.61 -4.50
N ASN A 1236 -9.26 -39.45 -4.42
CA ASN A 1236 -9.54 -38.38 -3.45
C ASN A 1236 -10.03 -37.10 -4.14
N CYS A 1237 -10.44 -37.16 -5.42
CA CYS A 1237 -10.94 -36.02 -6.18
C CYS A 1237 -12.32 -35.60 -5.65
N ARG A 1238 -12.46 -34.35 -5.23
CA ARG A 1238 -13.68 -33.78 -4.64
C ARG A 1238 -13.97 -32.43 -5.30
N LYS A 1239 -15.09 -32.29 -6.01
CA LYS A 1239 -15.40 -31.11 -6.82
C LYS A 1239 -16.66 -30.40 -6.35
N LEU A 1240 -16.57 -29.09 -6.17
CA LEU A 1240 -17.70 -28.18 -6.04
C LEU A 1240 -17.63 -27.12 -7.15
N VAL A 1241 -18.67 -27.05 -7.97
CA VAL A 1241 -18.88 -26.03 -9.01
C VAL A 1241 -19.93 -25.04 -8.53
N ILE A 1242 -19.65 -23.74 -8.70
CA ILE A 1242 -20.54 -22.64 -8.36
C ILE A 1242 -20.71 -21.77 -9.61
N ASN A 1243 -21.91 -21.79 -10.15
CA ASN A 1243 -22.33 -21.14 -11.38
C ASN A 1243 -23.25 -19.96 -11.04
N ILE A 1244 -22.94 -18.77 -11.56
CA ILE A 1244 -23.83 -17.60 -11.49
C ILE A 1244 -24.10 -17.14 -12.91
N LYS A 1245 -25.32 -17.40 -13.41
CA LYS A 1245 -25.72 -16.97 -14.75
C LYS A 1245 -26.03 -15.47 -14.75
N GLY A 1246 -25.42 -14.73 -15.66
CA GLY A 1246 -25.78 -13.34 -15.96
C GLY A 1246 -27.07 -13.28 -16.79
N GLY A 1247 -27.86 -12.24 -16.61
CA GLY A 1247 -29.05 -12.05 -17.41
C GLY A 1247 -29.94 -10.89 -16.99
N LYS A 1248 -30.07 -9.90 -17.87
CA LYS A 1248 -31.16 -8.92 -17.82
C LYS A 1248 -32.52 -9.63 -17.77
N ARG A 1249 -33.43 -9.14 -16.94
CA ARG A 1249 -34.86 -9.53 -16.97
C ARG A 1249 -35.53 -9.06 -18.26
N ASN A 1250 -35.31 -9.79 -19.36
CA ASN A 1250 -36.18 -9.69 -20.53
C ASN A 1250 -37.55 -10.26 -20.17
N ASN A 1251 -38.60 -9.45 -20.35
CA ASN A 1251 -39.99 -9.87 -20.16
C ASN A 1251 -40.43 -10.81 -21.30
N SER A 1252 -39.98 -12.07 -21.25
CA SER A 1252 -40.37 -13.12 -22.18
C SER A 1252 -40.68 -14.41 -21.43
N THR A 1253 -41.95 -14.79 -21.45
CA THR A 1253 -42.57 -16.04 -20.97
C THR A 1253 -41.64 -17.24 -20.83
N LEU A 1254 -41.69 -17.90 -19.66
CA LEU A 1254 -41.16 -19.25 -19.42
C LEU A 1254 -41.66 -20.23 -20.49
N LYS A 1255 -40.81 -20.56 -21.46
CA LYS A 1255 -40.98 -21.74 -22.30
C LYS A 1255 -40.31 -22.93 -21.62
N GLN A 1256 -41.10 -23.86 -21.11
CA GLN A 1256 -40.60 -25.19 -20.75
C GLN A 1256 -40.12 -25.89 -22.02
N THR A 1257 -38.81 -26.08 -22.15
CA THR A 1257 -38.22 -26.97 -23.15
C THR A 1257 -37.90 -28.31 -22.50
N ASN A 1258 -38.76 -29.30 -22.71
CA ASN A 1258 -38.45 -30.69 -22.37
C ASN A 1258 -37.32 -31.18 -23.29
N ASN A 1259 -36.12 -31.37 -22.75
CA ASN A 1259 -35.07 -32.19 -23.36
C ASN A 1259 -34.69 -33.28 -22.36
N SER A 1260 -34.89 -34.53 -22.77
CA SER A 1260 -34.63 -35.72 -21.96
C SER A 1260 -33.48 -36.52 -22.57
N GLU A 1261 -32.28 -36.39 -22.01
CA GLU A 1261 -31.18 -37.32 -22.28
C GLU A 1261 -30.30 -37.46 -21.04
N GLN A 1262 -29.75 -38.66 -20.83
CA GLN A 1262 -29.23 -39.07 -19.51
C GLN A 1262 -27.71 -38.88 -19.40
N ASN A 1263 -27.30 -37.92 -18.57
CA ASN A 1263 -26.16 -38.09 -17.67
C ASN A 1263 -26.64 -37.81 -16.24
N SER A 1264 -26.12 -38.55 -15.25
CA SER A 1264 -26.66 -38.53 -13.89
C SER A 1264 -26.17 -37.33 -13.07
N VAL A 1265 -26.63 -36.13 -13.43
CA VAL A 1265 -26.46 -34.91 -12.62
C VAL A 1265 -27.36 -35.00 -11.40
N ILE A 1266 -26.78 -35.09 -10.20
CA ILE A 1266 -27.53 -34.98 -8.96
C ILE A 1266 -27.75 -33.48 -8.68
N VAL A 1267 -28.82 -32.91 -9.24
CA VAL A 1267 -29.29 -31.55 -8.91
C VAL A 1267 -29.90 -31.56 -7.50
N GLY A 1268 -29.03 -31.68 -6.52
CA GLY A 1268 -29.38 -31.67 -5.10
C GLY A 1268 -29.66 -30.25 -4.64
N TYR A 1269 -30.94 -29.88 -4.55
CA TYR A 1269 -31.34 -28.79 -3.65
C TYR A 1269 -30.94 -29.19 -2.23
N ILE A 1270 -29.83 -28.62 -1.71
CA ILE A 1270 -29.32 -28.91 -0.36
C ILE A 1270 -30.23 -28.25 0.68
N ARG A 1271 -31.38 -28.88 0.92
CA ARG A 1271 -32.37 -28.47 1.90
C ARG A 1271 -32.17 -29.30 3.17
N PHE A 1272 -31.18 -28.91 3.97
CA PHE A 1272 -30.92 -29.54 5.28
C PHE A 1272 -32.18 -29.48 6.14
N THR A 1273 -32.79 -30.64 6.37
CA THR A 1273 -33.88 -30.82 7.34
C THR A 1273 -33.25 -30.93 8.72
N PHE A 1274 -33.05 -29.78 9.35
CA PHE A 1274 -32.62 -29.70 10.76
C PHE A 1274 -33.68 -30.36 11.65
N ASN A 1275 -33.42 -31.61 12.05
CA ASN A 1275 -34.07 -32.19 13.23
C ASN A 1275 -33.38 -31.65 14.49
N ASN A 1276 -34.19 -31.23 15.46
CA ASN A 1276 -33.72 -30.51 16.64
C ASN A 1276 -32.70 -31.31 17.46
N CYS A 1277 -31.55 -30.69 17.75
CA CYS A 1277 -30.81 -30.88 19.00
C CYS A 1277 -30.48 -29.48 19.54
N LEU A 1278 -31.00 -29.19 20.73
CA LEU A 1278 -30.71 -28.01 21.55
C LEU A 1278 -29.59 -28.36 22.55
#